data_AF-A0A8C6CGF4-F1
#
_entry.id   AF-A0A8C6CGF4-F1
#
_cell.length_a   1.000
_cell.length_b   1.000
_cell.length_c   1.000
_cell.angle_alpha   90.00
_cell.angle_beta   90.00
_cell.angle_gamma   90.00
#
_symmetry.space_group_name_H-M   'P 1'
#
loop_
_entity.id
_entity.type
_entity.pdbx_description
1 polymer ?
#
loop_
_entity_poly.entity_id
_entity_poly.type
_entity_poly.pdbx_seq_one_letter_code
_entity_poly.pdbx_strand_id
1 'polypeptide(L)'
;MLCGEGLFVPLAVDCDLFQEPFHREVAQRKGVKGPSSLDPEVLSVFVPPFVTKEDSQPAAVNCMTLGKNRKRSFRKKRERPRVELGKGVPGGPRGPDPEDVSIPNGVDLLALPQLCFPGGLCVASEPREDCVHFLVLTDVCGNRTYGVVAQYYRPLHDEYCFYNGKTHWEALGPGGSAAGCFVPFAVCVVSRFPYYNALKDCLSCLLTHLKFCKDFEVDNHIKDFAVKLSLIPSPPPGPLHLIFNMKPLQIVFPSRADPESPLIDLDLHLPLLCFRPEKVLQILTCLLTEQRIVFFSSSWALLTLVAECFMAYLHPLQWQHTFVPILSGQMLDFLMAPTSFLMGCHLDHFEEVSKEADGLILINIDNGNITYSNDEEVDVPDIPLLAAQTFIQRVQSLQLHHELDLAHLCTSTDVNEGRASRRAWQQQLNGQIQQLTLQLLVSIFREVKNHLNYEHRVFNSEEFLKTRALGDQQFYKQVLDTYMFHAFLKARLSRRMDAFAQMDLHTQSEEDRINGMLLSPRRPTIEKMASRKSLAPHAAHRRMVVSMPNLHDIAVPELPPRNSSLRKIQTTECGSSRAVLDVPPKSTYTFKIPEIHFPLVAQCVQAFYADCVAQLSKAMGSLAPENSVLLARYFYLRGLVQLMQGQLLGALLDFQSLYKTDVRVFPADLVQTTVESLSTPERTQAECMPELRRLISEVMDRPVDAPKADDRVKNFELPRKHMQLDDFVKRVQESGIVKDSGVIHRLFEALTVGHQKQIDPETFKDFYNCWKEAEAEAQEVSLPLSVMEQLDKNECVYKLSRSVKTNHGVGKIAMTQKRLFLLTEGRPGYVEISTFRNIEDVRSTMATFLLLRIPMLKIKMASKKEVFEANLKTECDLWHLMVKEMWAGRKLADDHKDPQYVQQALTHVLLMDAVVGTLQSPGAIYAASKLSYFDRMKNEMPMAVPKTTSETLKHKINPSAGETAPRAVDALLYTPGHLDPAEKVEDAHPKLWCALDEGKVIVFDASSWTIHQHCFRVGTSRLNCMVMAEQSQVWVGSEDSVIYIINVHSMSCNKQLTDHRSSITGLAVQDGVQAPSTVYSCSADGMVLAWNASSLRVTSRFQVPSGGLLAIRLHDGRLWCCTGDSILVVNMNGSPCQELKIDGSFKETGTSFLGFQLMPEQEQLWVACAGYPDVYVWSLQDLAQPPQRIHLQDCSEINCMIRVKKQIWVGATGLSQGRLKGKIYVMDAERRTVEKELVAHADTVKTLCSAEDRYVLSGAGREEGKIAIWKVE
;
A
#
# COMPACT_ATOMS: atom_id res chain seq x y z
N MET A 1 -52.49 10.65 -7.09
CA MET A 1 -53.35 11.76 -7.53
C MET A 1 -53.34 12.78 -6.40
N LEU A 2 -52.55 13.84 -6.36
CA LEU A 2 -51.92 14.65 -7.41
C LEU A 2 -50.41 14.40 -7.47
N CYS A 3 -49.94 13.84 -8.58
CA CYS A 3 -48.56 13.95 -9.03
C CYS A 3 -48.68 14.39 -10.49
N GLY A 4 -48.15 15.57 -10.78
CA GLY A 4 -48.21 16.23 -12.06
C GLY A 4 -47.82 17.68 -11.83
N GLU A 5 -46.79 18.10 -12.56
CA GLU A 5 -46.16 19.43 -12.57
C GLU A 5 -44.99 19.62 -11.61
N GLY A 6 -43.83 19.86 -12.24
CA GLY A 6 -42.56 20.13 -11.61
C GLY A 6 -42.58 21.47 -10.90
N LEU A 7 -42.08 21.46 -9.67
CA LEU A 7 -41.64 22.63 -8.95
C LEU A 7 -40.26 22.27 -8.39
N PHE A 8 -39.23 22.52 -9.19
CA PHE A 8 -37.89 22.77 -8.65
C PHE A 8 -38.02 24.05 -7.82
N VAL A 9 -38.13 23.90 -6.50
CA VAL A 9 -37.98 25.01 -5.55
C VAL A 9 -36.49 25.23 -5.36
N PRO A 10 -35.94 26.44 -5.56
CA PRO A 10 -34.54 26.72 -5.29
C PRO A 10 -34.36 26.76 -3.77
N LEU A 11 -33.82 25.68 -3.21
CA LEU A 11 -33.50 25.59 -1.79
C LEU A 11 -32.06 26.05 -1.59
N ALA A 12 -31.92 27.12 -0.80
CA ALA A 12 -30.67 27.75 -0.42
C ALA A 12 -29.71 26.71 0.18
N VAL A 13 -28.55 26.57 -0.48
CA VAL A 13 -27.34 25.91 0.00
C VAL A 13 -26.30 27.02 -0.03
N ASP A 14 -25.94 27.61 1.11
CA ASP A 14 -25.03 28.77 1.24
C ASP A 14 -25.08 29.77 0.06
N CYS A 15 -25.95 30.77 0.20
CA CYS A 15 -26.20 31.86 -0.75
C CYS A 15 -24.96 32.70 -1.16
N ASP A 16 -23.75 32.48 -0.64
CA ASP A 16 -22.55 33.24 -1.04
C ASP A 16 -21.71 32.56 -2.13
N LEU A 17 -22.05 31.33 -2.57
CA LEU A 17 -21.36 30.63 -3.69
C LEU A 17 -22.24 30.43 -4.93
N PHE A 18 -23.56 30.55 -4.79
CA PHE A 18 -24.52 30.20 -5.84
C PHE A 18 -25.53 31.31 -6.19
N GLN A 19 -25.32 32.54 -5.69
CA GLN A 19 -26.02 33.71 -6.24
C GLN A 19 -25.22 34.28 -7.42
N GLU A 20 -25.48 33.79 -8.62
CA GLU A 20 -25.40 34.66 -9.80
C GLU A 20 -26.83 34.98 -10.26
N PRO A 21 -27.31 36.23 -10.13
CA PRO A 21 -28.52 36.63 -10.81
C PRO A 21 -28.18 36.97 -12.27
N PHE A 22 -27.99 35.96 -13.14
CA PHE A 22 -28.09 36.19 -14.58
C PHE A 22 -29.56 36.18 -15.02
N HIS A 23 -30.28 37.23 -14.67
CA HIS A 23 -31.43 37.63 -15.48
C HIS A 23 -30.90 38.19 -16.80
N ARG A 24 -30.65 37.32 -17.78
CA ARG A 24 -30.76 37.74 -19.19
C ARG A 24 -32.25 37.87 -19.45
N GLU A 25 -32.78 39.09 -19.31
CA GLU A 25 -34.03 39.44 -20.00
C GLU A 25 -33.88 38.97 -21.46
N VAL A 26 -34.79 38.09 -21.88
CA VAL A 26 -35.00 37.74 -23.28
C VAL A 26 -35.53 39.00 -23.97
N ALA A 27 -34.63 39.94 -24.23
CA ALA A 27 -34.88 41.02 -25.17
C ALA A 27 -34.38 40.54 -26.53
N GLN A 28 -35.26 39.86 -27.27
CA GLN A 28 -35.24 39.92 -28.73
C GLN A 28 -35.47 41.39 -29.13
N ARG A 29 -34.45 42.25 -28.98
CA ARG A 29 -34.36 43.52 -29.70
C ARG A 29 -33.28 43.35 -30.75
N LYS A 30 -33.72 42.98 -31.96
CA LYS A 30 -32.97 43.20 -33.19
C LYS A 30 -32.42 44.63 -33.18
N GLY A 31 -31.11 44.78 -33.21
CA GLY A 31 -30.45 46.00 -33.68
C GLY A 31 -29.93 47.00 -32.65
N VAL A 32 -29.32 46.56 -31.54
CA VAL A 32 -28.41 47.42 -30.74
C VAL A 32 -27.03 46.75 -30.71
N LYS A 33 -26.00 47.47 -31.19
CA LYS A 33 -24.59 47.01 -31.08
C LYS A 33 -24.30 46.74 -29.61
N GLY A 34 -23.99 45.50 -29.25
CA GLY A 34 -23.54 45.15 -27.91
C GLY A 34 -22.27 45.93 -27.52
N PRO A 35 -21.97 46.08 -26.21
CA PRO A 35 -20.73 46.69 -25.76
C PRO A 35 -19.54 45.95 -26.39
N SER A 36 -18.53 46.70 -26.86
CA SER A 36 -17.33 46.15 -27.50
C SER A 36 -16.59 45.20 -26.56
N SER A 37 -16.37 43.95 -26.98
CA SER A 37 -15.53 42.99 -26.24
C SER A 37 -14.08 43.50 -26.18
N LEU A 38 -13.49 43.48 -24.99
CA LEU A 38 -12.09 43.85 -24.78
C LEU A 38 -11.22 42.59 -24.68
N ASP A 39 -9.95 42.69 -25.07
CA ASP A 39 -8.98 41.62 -24.83
C ASP A 39 -8.40 41.77 -23.41
N PRO A 40 -8.50 40.74 -22.54
CA PRO A 40 -7.90 40.80 -21.22
C PRO A 40 -6.38 40.78 -21.30
N GLU A 41 -5.72 41.62 -20.50
CA GLU A 41 -4.27 41.68 -20.41
C GLU A 41 -3.76 41.55 -18.97
N VAL A 42 -2.55 41.01 -18.81
CA VAL A 42 -1.88 40.93 -17.50
C VAL A 42 -1.32 42.30 -17.12
N LEU A 43 -1.87 42.93 -16.08
CA LEU A 43 -1.45 44.24 -15.60
C LEU A 43 -0.15 44.19 -14.77
N SER A 44 -0.08 43.27 -13.82
CA SER A 44 1.06 43.07 -12.92
C SER A 44 1.22 41.59 -12.55
N VAL A 45 2.46 41.15 -12.38
CA VAL A 45 2.82 39.80 -11.91
C VAL A 45 3.75 39.93 -10.72
N PHE A 46 3.42 39.25 -9.63
CA PHE A 46 4.17 39.24 -8.39
C PHE A 46 4.67 37.82 -8.11
N VAL A 47 5.99 37.62 -8.13
CA VAL A 47 6.65 36.32 -7.88
C VAL A 47 7.56 36.44 -6.65
N PRO A 48 7.50 35.50 -5.69
CA PRO A 48 8.46 35.43 -4.59
C PRO A 48 9.91 35.23 -5.10
N PRO A 49 10.94 35.65 -4.35
CA PRO A 49 10.91 36.27 -3.03
C PRO A 49 10.66 37.78 -3.09
N PHE A 50 9.81 38.28 -2.18
CA PHE A 50 9.37 39.69 -2.16
C PHE A 50 10.22 40.62 -1.28
N VAL A 51 11.25 40.09 -0.61
CA VAL A 51 12.13 40.84 0.30
C VAL A 51 13.43 41.21 -0.43
N THR A 52 13.81 42.48 -0.41
CA THR A 52 15.10 42.96 -0.91
C THR A 52 16.17 42.81 0.16
N LYS A 53 17.25 42.05 -0.11
CA LYS A 53 18.49 42.13 0.68
C LYS A 53 19.14 43.49 0.39
N GLU A 54 19.17 44.40 1.36
CA GLU A 54 20.12 45.51 1.33
C GLU A 54 21.48 44.96 1.80
N ASP A 55 22.53 45.18 1.00
CA ASP A 55 23.89 44.71 1.30
C ASP A 55 24.42 45.36 2.59
N SER A 56 24.55 44.56 3.64
CA SER A 56 25.35 44.91 4.82
C SER A 56 26.82 44.59 4.55
N GLN A 57 27.61 45.57 4.07
CA GLN A 57 29.08 45.54 4.11
C GLN A 57 29.60 46.67 5.04
N PRO A 58 30.63 46.41 5.88
CA PRO A 58 31.31 47.46 6.62
C PRO A 58 32.34 48.19 5.73
N ALA A 59 32.57 49.46 6.05
CA ALA A 59 33.25 50.50 5.28
C ALA A 59 34.66 50.18 4.73
N ALA A 60 34.93 50.54 3.46
CA ALA A 60 36.14 51.24 3.00
C ALA A 60 36.09 51.68 1.50
N VAL A 61 36.19 53.01 1.28
CA VAL A 61 36.76 53.78 0.14
C VAL A 61 36.05 53.82 -1.26
N ASN A 62 35.32 54.92 -1.47
CA ASN A 62 35.12 55.78 -2.66
C ASN A 62 35.26 55.23 -4.10
N CYS A 63 34.15 55.25 -4.86
CA CYS A 63 33.98 56.13 -6.03
C CYS A 63 32.50 56.21 -6.47
N MET A 64 32.02 57.41 -6.80
CA MET A 64 30.62 57.72 -7.13
C MET A 64 30.21 57.23 -8.53
N THR A 65 29.02 56.63 -8.63
CA THR A 65 28.03 56.95 -9.69
C THR A 65 26.66 56.40 -9.29
N LEU A 66 25.68 57.30 -9.09
CA LEU A 66 24.28 56.96 -8.80
C LEU A 66 23.66 56.14 -9.94
N GLY A 67 23.25 54.90 -9.65
CA GLY A 67 22.46 54.04 -10.52
C GLY A 67 21.17 53.61 -9.82
N LYS A 68 20.03 54.04 -10.38
CA LYS A 68 18.64 53.85 -9.93
C LYS A 68 18.30 52.44 -9.35
N ASN A 69 17.65 52.44 -8.18
CA ASN A 69 16.91 51.32 -7.59
C ASN A 69 16.04 50.59 -8.64
N ARG A 70 16.36 49.33 -8.98
CA ARG A 70 15.55 48.48 -9.86
C ARG A 70 14.46 47.75 -9.05
N LYS A 71 13.22 48.19 -9.22
CA LYS A 71 11.99 47.53 -8.71
C LYS A 71 11.80 46.16 -9.40
N ARG A 72 11.64 45.08 -8.62
CA ARG A 72 11.29 43.72 -9.10
C ARG A 72 9.77 43.55 -9.20
N SER A 73 9.21 44.12 -10.25
CA SER A 73 7.86 43.90 -10.77
C SER A 73 7.97 44.09 -12.29
N PHE A 74 7.77 43.06 -13.09
CA PHE A 74 7.85 43.20 -14.54
C PHE A 74 6.50 43.67 -15.06
N ARG A 75 6.42 44.93 -15.49
CA ARG A 75 5.32 45.43 -16.31
C ARG A 75 5.71 45.25 -17.76
N LYS A 76 4.96 44.44 -18.53
CA LYS A 76 5.30 44.16 -19.94
C LYS A 76 5.20 45.46 -20.75
N LYS A 77 6.35 46.01 -21.16
CA LYS A 77 6.42 47.07 -22.17
C LYS A 77 6.56 46.39 -23.53
N ARG A 78 5.62 46.61 -24.44
CA ARG A 78 5.56 45.97 -25.76
C ARG A 78 6.78 46.36 -26.61
N GLU A 79 7.81 45.52 -26.67
CA GLU A 79 8.85 45.62 -27.70
C GLU A 79 8.33 45.03 -29.02
N ARG A 80 8.50 45.76 -30.12
CA ARG A 80 8.25 45.27 -31.48
C ARG A 80 9.38 44.30 -31.87
N PRO A 81 9.10 43.18 -32.55
CA PRO A 81 10.17 42.30 -33.02
C PRO A 81 10.99 43.05 -34.09
N ARG A 82 12.28 43.22 -33.83
CA ARG A 82 13.26 43.56 -34.87
C ARG A 82 13.56 42.28 -35.65
N VAL A 83 13.44 42.38 -36.97
CA VAL A 83 13.96 41.39 -37.91
C VAL A 83 15.48 41.42 -37.81
N GLU A 84 16.11 40.31 -37.44
CA GLU A 84 17.57 40.16 -37.54
C GLU A 84 17.95 39.18 -38.65
N LEU A 85 18.66 39.73 -39.63
CA LEU A 85 19.44 39.05 -40.66
C LEU A 85 20.70 38.47 -40.00
N GLY A 86 21.03 37.21 -40.28
CA GLY A 86 22.07 36.47 -39.54
C GLY A 86 23.53 36.79 -39.87
N LYS A 87 24.42 36.27 -39.02
CA LYS A 87 25.68 35.53 -39.33
C LYS A 87 26.36 35.14 -38.01
N GLY A 88 26.82 33.89 -37.91
CA GLY A 88 27.34 33.28 -36.68
C GLY A 88 28.87 33.26 -36.52
N VAL A 89 29.32 32.71 -35.38
CA VAL A 89 30.56 31.93 -35.13
C VAL A 89 30.36 31.18 -33.78
N PRO A 90 30.83 29.92 -33.61
CA PRO A 90 30.64 29.14 -32.37
C PRO A 90 31.86 29.20 -31.42
N GLY A 91 31.63 29.20 -30.10
CA GLY A 91 32.71 28.98 -29.12
C GLY A 91 32.31 29.06 -27.64
N GLY A 92 32.60 27.98 -26.89
CA GLY A 92 32.83 27.96 -25.44
C GLY A 92 31.71 27.36 -24.55
N PRO A 93 32.01 26.39 -23.65
CA PRO A 93 31.02 25.84 -22.73
C PRO A 93 30.70 26.89 -21.64
N ARG A 94 29.43 27.30 -21.55
CA ARG A 94 28.93 28.12 -20.44
C ARG A 94 28.84 27.24 -19.19
N GLY A 95 29.40 27.74 -18.08
CA GLY A 95 29.09 27.22 -16.75
C GLY A 95 27.59 27.41 -16.42
N PRO A 96 27.08 26.79 -15.35
CA PRO A 96 25.68 26.91 -14.99
C PRO A 96 25.37 28.38 -14.67
N ASP A 97 24.47 28.97 -15.46
CA ASP A 97 23.90 30.29 -15.17
C ASP A 97 23.15 30.19 -13.82
N PRO A 98 23.25 31.20 -12.94
CA PRO A 98 22.49 31.23 -11.69
C PRO A 98 20.99 31.19 -12.02
N GLU A 99 20.22 30.36 -11.31
CA GLU A 99 18.78 30.20 -11.49
C GLU A 99 18.06 31.57 -11.49
N ASP A 100 17.80 32.10 -12.68
CA ASP A 100 16.87 33.19 -12.86
C ASP A 100 15.48 32.65 -12.54
N VAL A 101 14.98 33.02 -11.35
CA VAL A 101 13.62 32.74 -10.84
C VAL A 101 12.60 33.27 -11.86
N SER A 102 12.28 32.41 -12.82
CA SER A 102 11.30 32.59 -13.87
C SER A 102 9.95 32.03 -13.37
N ILE A 103 8.86 32.56 -13.93
CA ILE A 103 7.47 32.11 -13.71
C ILE A 103 7.44 30.58 -13.61
N PRO A 104 6.69 29.96 -12.67
CA PRO A 104 6.66 28.51 -12.53
C PRO A 104 6.55 27.81 -13.90
N ASN A 105 7.47 26.90 -14.19
CA ASN A 105 7.50 26.15 -15.44
C ASN A 105 6.11 25.57 -15.72
N GLY A 106 5.47 25.98 -16.83
CA GLY A 106 4.14 25.51 -17.24
C GLY A 106 2.99 26.54 -17.16
N VAL A 107 3.19 27.73 -16.59
CA VAL A 107 2.14 28.79 -16.62
C VAL A 107 2.29 29.65 -17.88
N ASP A 108 1.40 29.45 -18.86
CA ASP A 108 1.32 30.31 -20.03
C ASP A 108 0.63 31.64 -19.71
N LEU A 109 1.43 32.71 -19.60
CA LEU A 109 0.93 34.07 -19.36
C LEU A 109 0.11 34.64 -20.54
N LEU A 110 0.08 33.99 -21.69
CA LEU A 110 -0.75 34.38 -22.82
C LEU A 110 -2.17 33.79 -22.70
N ALA A 111 -2.31 32.55 -22.24
CA ALA A 111 -3.60 31.89 -22.04
C ALA A 111 -4.29 32.29 -20.71
N LEU A 112 -3.52 32.60 -19.67
CA LEU A 112 -4.06 32.90 -18.33
C LEU A 112 -5.11 34.02 -18.30
N PRO A 113 -4.96 35.16 -19.02
CA PRO A 113 -5.99 36.21 -19.06
C PRO A 113 -7.34 35.70 -19.58
N GLN A 114 -7.32 34.80 -20.56
CA GLN A 114 -8.53 34.21 -21.13
C GLN A 114 -9.21 33.26 -20.13
N LEU A 115 -8.43 32.54 -19.32
CA LEU A 115 -8.95 31.67 -18.25
C LEU A 115 -9.42 32.45 -17.02
N CYS A 116 -8.88 33.64 -16.78
CA CYS A 116 -9.39 34.56 -15.76
C CYS A 116 -10.72 35.22 -16.16
N PHE A 117 -11.01 35.30 -17.47
CA PHE A 117 -12.27 35.81 -18.02
C PHE A 117 -12.79 34.85 -19.10
N PRO A 118 -13.20 33.62 -18.73
CA PRO A 118 -13.49 32.56 -19.70
C PRO A 118 -14.70 32.86 -20.60
N GLY A 119 -15.64 33.70 -20.13
CA GLY A 119 -16.75 34.25 -20.92
C GLY A 119 -16.43 35.54 -21.70
N GLY A 120 -15.17 35.98 -21.69
CA GLY A 120 -14.72 37.23 -22.29
C GLY A 120 -14.83 38.46 -21.38
N LEU A 121 -14.13 39.54 -21.73
CA LEU A 121 -14.08 40.78 -20.95
C LEU A 121 -15.11 41.79 -21.48
N CYS A 122 -16.15 42.09 -20.69
CA CYS A 122 -17.22 43.02 -21.05
C CYS A 122 -17.39 44.14 -20.00
N VAL A 123 -17.54 45.39 -20.45
CA VAL A 123 -17.87 46.53 -19.59
C VAL A 123 -19.35 46.45 -19.19
N ALA A 124 -19.66 46.69 -17.91
CA ALA A 124 -21.03 46.67 -17.39
C ALA A 124 -21.56 48.09 -17.17
N SER A 125 -22.87 48.29 -17.36
CA SER A 125 -23.56 49.56 -17.05
C SER A 125 -23.91 49.73 -15.57
N GLU A 126 -23.79 48.67 -14.78
CA GLU A 126 -24.11 48.61 -13.36
C GLU A 126 -23.06 47.77 -12.62
N PRO A 127 -22.85 47.99 -11.31
CA PRO A 127 -21.92 47.17 -10.54
C PRO A 127 -22.45 45.73 -10.47
N ARG A 128 -21.59 44.76 -10.79
CA ARG A 128 -21.87 43.32 -10.62
C ARG A 128 -21.24 42.78 -9.35
N GLU A 129 -21.80 41.68 -8.87
CA GLU A 129 -21.26 40.94 -7.72
C GLU A 129 -19.87 40.36 -8.02
N ASP A 130 -19.09 40.14 -6.97
CA ASP A 130 -17.78 39.52 -7.11
C ASP A 130 -17.97 38.04 -7.42
N CYS A 131 -17.28 37.53 -8.42
CA CYS A 131 -17.33 36.12 -8.76
C CYS A 131 -15.95 35.47 -8.52
N VAL A 132 -15.95 34.26 -7.96
CA VAL A 132 -14.73 33.48 -7.76
C VAL A 132 -14.86 32.18 -8.53
N HIS A 133 -13.82 31.81 -9.27
CA HIS A 133 -13.73 30.52 -9.94
C HIS A 133 -12.32 29.93 -9.80
N PHE A 134 -12.18 28.67 -10.19
CA PHE A 134 -10.98 27.89 -9.92
C PHE A 134 -10.40 27.32 -11.22
N LEU A 135 -9.08 27.33 -11.34
CA LEU A 135 -8.36 26.87 -12.53
C LEU A 135 -7.49 25.67 -12.18
N VAL A 136 -7.33 24.77 -13.16
CA VAL A 136 -6.31 23.71 -13.13
C VAL A 136 -5.53 23.78 -14.42
N LEU A 137 -4.23 24.01 -14.30
CA LEU A 137 -3.26 24.10 -15.39
C LEU A 137 -2.44 22.81 -15.39
N THR A 138 -2.55 22.04 -16.47
CA THR A 138 -1.83 20.77 -16.62
C THR A 138 -0.65 20.96 -17.57
N ASP A 139 0.56 20.60 -17.13
CA ASP A 139 1.76 20.67 -17.97
C ASP A 139 1.90 19.45 -18.91
N VAL A 140 2.91 19.48 -19.79
CA VAL A 140 3.19 18.37 -20.74
C VAL A 140 3.58 17.05 -20.07
N CYS A 141 3.97 17.09 -18.80
CA CYS A 141 4.33 15.92 -18.00
C CYS A 141 3.14 15.39 -17.17
N GLY A 142 1.96 16.04 -17.26
CA GLY A 142 0.78 15.71 -16.48
C GLY A 142 0.76 16.27 -15.06
N ASN A 143 1.72 17.14 -14.70
CA ASN A 143 1.69 17.83 -13.41
C ASN A 143 0.63 18.92 -13.40
N ARG A 144 -0.06 19.06 -12.27
CA ARG A 144 -1.17 20.00 -12.10
C ARG A 144 -0.74 21.17 -11.22
N THR A 145 -1.06 22.38 -11.68
CA THR A 145 -0.96 23.63 -10.94
C THR A 145 -2.35 24.22 -10.81
N TYR A 146 -2.68 24.75 -9.64
CA TYR A 146 -4.04 25.17 -9.29
C TYR A 146 -4.12 26.69 -9.20
N GLY A 147 -5.21 27.27 -9.67
CA GLY A 147 -5.47 28.71 -9.64
C GLY A 147 -6.78 29.02 -8.92
N VAL A 148 -6.81 30.12 -8.17
CA VAL A 148 -8.05 30.71 -7.64
C VAL A 148 -8.14 32.14 -8.18
N VAL A 149 -9.23 32.42 -8.90
CA VAL A 149 -9.45 33.69 -9.57
C VAL A 149 -10.62 34.39 -8.89
N ALA A 150 -10.41 35.64 -8.47
CA ALA A 150 -11.46 36.50 -7.96
C ALA A 150 -11.65 37.68 -8.90
N GLN A 151 -12.83 37.83 -9.49
CA GLN A 151 -13.18 38.93 -10.37
C GLN A 151 -14.05 39.94 -9.62
N TYR A 152 -13.82 41.22 -9.87
CA TYR A 152 -14.52 42.33 -9.23
C TYR A 152 -14.63 43.52 -10.18
N TYR A 153 -15.65 44.35 -9.98
CA TYR A 153 -15.94 45.48 -10.86
C TYR A 153 -15.60 46.81 -10.18
N ARG A 154 -15.05 47.76 -10.96
CA ARG A 154 -14.76 49.12 -10.48
C ARG A 154 -15.33 50.18 -11.41
N PRO A 155 -15.79 51.33 -10.89
CA PRO A 155 -16.35 52.40 -11.71
C PRO A 155 -15.26 53.05 -12.58
N LEU A 156 -15.60 53.36 -13.83
CA LEU A 156 -14.77 54.14 -14.75
C LEU A 156 -14.87 55.62 -14.35
N HIS A 157 -13.80 56.21 -13.81
CA HIS A 157 -13.74 57.65 -13.53
C HIS A 157 -13.12 58.41 -14.71
N ASP A 158 -13.78 59.50 -15.11
CA ASP A 158 -13.43 60.31 -16.29
C ASP A 158 -12.01 60.92 -16.20
N GLU A 159 -11.33 60.93 -17.35
CA GLU A 159 -10.10 61.63 -17.76
C GLU A 159 -8.65 61.11 -17.47
N TYR A 160 -8.33 60.09 -16.66
CA TYR A 160 -6.89 59.69 -16.53
C TYR A 160 -6.54 58.19 -16.43
N CYS A 161 -7.47 57.26 -16.67
CA CYS A 161 -7.20 55.84 -16.43
C CYS A 161 -7.06 55.00 -17.72
N PHE A 162 -5.93 55.14 -18.41
CA PHE A 162 -5.41 54.10 -19.30
C PHE A 162 -3.90 53.91 -19.10
N TYR A 163 -3.52 52.78 -18.52
CA TYR A 163 -2.13 52.36 -18.50
C TYR A 163 -1.72 51.96 -19.93
N ASN A 164 -0.61 52.53 -20.43
CA ASN A 164 0.03 52.28 -21.75
C ASN A 164 -0.44 53.08 -23.00
N GLY A 165 -0.78 54.37 -22.86
CA GLY A 165 -0.42 55.37 -23.89
C GLY A 165 -0.82 55.09 -25.35
N LYS A 166 -1.96 54.42 -25.59
CA LYS A 166 -2.60 54.34 -26.90
C LYS A 166 -4.09 54.64 -26.74
N THR A 167 -4.47 55.82 -27.22
CA THR A 167 -5.85 56.25 -27.43
C THR A 167 -6.44 55.49 -28.61
N HIS A 168 -7.49 54.70 -28.37
CA HIS A 168 -8.47 54.40 -29.42
C HIS A 168 -9.87 54.24 -28.82
N TRP A 169 -10.33 55.28 -28.12
CA TRP A 169 -11.76 55.52 -27.95
C TRP A 169 -12.09 56.71 -28.85
N GLU A 170 -12.60 56.46 -30.05
CA GLU A 170 -13.27 57.51 -30.82
C GLU A 170 -14.56 57.83 -30.07
N ALA A 171 -14.51 58.90 -29.27
CA ALA A 171 -15.68 59.45 -28.62
C ALA A 171 -16.73 59.79 -29.68
N LEU A 172 -17.83 59.06 -29.67
CA LEU A 172 -19.06 59.42 -30.37
C LEU A 172 -19.65 60.67 -29.73
N GLY A 173 -19.27 61.85 -30.25
CA GLY A 173 -20.00 63.11 -30.15
C GLY A 173 -19.96 63.83 -28.78
N PRO A 174 -19.87 65.17 -28.77
CA PRO A 174 -19.95 65.95 -27.54
C PRO A 174 -21.43 66.08 -27.11
N GLY A 175 -21.85 65.43 -26.01
CA GLY A 175 -23.19 65.67 -25.47
C GLY A 175 -23.78 64.71 -24.43
N GLY A 176 -23.09 63.64 -23.99
CA GLY A 176 -23.60 62.75 -22.95
C GLY A 176 -22.57 62.56 -21.84
N SER A 177 -22.92 62.93 -20.60
CA SER A 177 -22.12 62.61 -19.41
C SER A 177 -21.87 61.09 -19.38
N ALA A 178 -20.61 60.66 -19.41
CA ALA A 178 -20.21 59.26 -19.22
C ALA A 178 -20.36 58.88 -17.73
N ALA A 179 -21.59 58.96 -17.22
CA ALA A 179 -21.91 58.52 -15.87
C ALA A 179 -22.20 57.01 -15.88
N GLY A 180 -21.34 56.23 -15.24
CA GLY A 180 -21.72 54.91 -14.69
C GLY A 180 -21.30 53.64 -15.44
N CYS A 181 -20.16 53.60 -16.14
CA CYS A 181 -19.63 52.31 -16.64
C CYS A 181 -18.71 51.64 -15.60
N PHE A 182 -18.76 50.32 -15.50
CA PHE A 182 -17.94 49.50 -14.61
C PHE A 182 -17.03 48.56 -15.40
N VAL A 183 -15.74 48.55 -15.08
CA VAL A 183 -14.74 47.70 -15.71
C VAL A 183 -14.40 46.51 -14.80
N PRO A 184 -14.42 45.27 -15.33
CA PRO A 184 -14.00 44.08 -14.60
C PRO A 184 -12.47 44.00 -14.44
N PHE A 185 -12.04 43.58 -13.25
CA PHE A 185 -10.66 43.25 -12.89
C PHE A 185 -10.62 41.85 -12.28
N ALA A 186 -9.48 41.16 -12.38
CA ALA A 186 -9.30 39.85 -11.77
C ALA A 186 -7.96 39.75 -11.03
N VAL A 187 -7.98 39.10 -9.87
CA VAL A 187 -6.78 38.67 -9.13
C VAL A 187 -6.73 37.15 -9.15
N CYS A 188 -5.63 36.58 -9.67
CA CYS A 188 -5.41 35.14 -9.74
C CYS A 188 -4.24 34.74 -8.84
N VAL A 189 -4.49 33.84 -7.88
CA VAL A 189 -3.43 33.20 -7.08
C VAL A 189 -3.15 31.82 -7.67
N VAL A 190 -1.91 31.57 -8.06
CA VAL A 190 -1.46 30.27 -8.60
C VAL A 190 -0.66 29.53 -7.54
N SER A 191 -1.01 28.27 -7.28
CA SER A 191 -0.48 27.42 -6.23
C SER A 191 -0.18 26.01 -6.75
N ARG A 192 0.86 25.38 -6.21
CA ARG A 192 1.17 23.95 -6.48
C ARG A 192 0.16 22.98 -5.85
N PHE A 193 -0.60 23.45 -4.86
CA PHE A 193 -1.58 22.63 -4.12
C PHE A 193 -2.99 23.21 -4.25
N PRO A 194 -4.04 22.36 -4.26
CA PRO A 194 -5.43 22.74 -4.49
C PRO A 194 -6.11 23.32 -3.23
N TYR A 195 -5.57 24.42 -2.70
CA TYR A 195 -6.13 25.15 -1.55
C TYR A 195 -7.32 26.03 -1.98
N TYR A 196 -8.38 25.41 -2.50
CA TYR A 196 -9.51 26.13 -3.08
C TYR A 196 -10.23 27.03 -2.06
N ASN A 197 -10.74 26.45 -0.98
CA ASN A 197 -11.48 27.20 0.05
C ASN A 197 -10.56 28.19 0.80
N ALA A 198 -9.36 27.77 1.18
CA ALA A 198 -8.42 28.63 1.91
C ALA A 198 -7.99 29.85 1.07
N LEU A 199 -7.65 29.67 -0.21
CA LEU A 199 -7.26 30.79 -1.09
C LEU A 199 -8.45 31.64 -1.54
N LYS A 200 -9.66 31.06 -1.66
CA LYS A 200 -10.90 31.84 -1.85
C LYS A 200 -11.13 32.78 -0.66
N ASP A 201 -11.06 32.26 0.57
CA ASP A 201 -11.18 33.08 1.78
C ASP A 201 -10.10 34.16 1.82
N CYS A 202 -8.87 33.82 1.41
CA CYS A 202 -7.79 34.79 1.30
C CYS A 202 -8.14 35.95 0.34
N LEU A 203 -8.59 35.62 -0.88
CA LEU A 203 -8.94 36.62 -1.88
C LEU A 203 -10.16 37.44 -1.46
N SER A 204 -11.12 36.85 -0.75
CA SER A 204 -12.29 37.55 -0.22
C SER A 204 -11.87 38.68 0.73
N CYS A 205 -10.91 38.40 1.64
CA CYS A 205 -10.33 39.45 2.51
C CYS A 205 -9.53 40.51 1.73
N LEU A 206 -8.94 40.18 0.58
CA LEU A 206 -8.25 41.17 -0.27
C LEU A 206 -9.27 42.07 -0.98
N LEU A 207 -10.32 41.49 -1.56
CA LEU A 207 -11.34 42.22 -2.32
C LEU A 207 -12.04 43.30 -1.48
N THR A 208 -12.28 43.05 -0.19
CA THR A 208 -12.83 44.07 0.72
C THR A 208 -11.95 45.31 0.81
N HIS A 209 -10.63 45.19 0.61
CA HIS A 209 -9.72 46.33 0.57
C HIS A 209 -9.62 46.96 -0.83
N LEU A 210 -9.65 46.14 -1.89
CA LEU A 210 -9.50 46.60 -3.28
C LEU A 210 -10.70 47.39 -3.81
N LYS A 211 -11.91 47.09 -3.33
CA LYS A 211 -13.13 47.79 -3.75
C LYS A 211 -13.15 49.28 -3.39
N PHE A 212 -12.53 49.64 -2.27
CA PHE A 212 -12.58 51.00 -1.72
C PHE A 212 -11.25 51.76 -1.85
N CYS A 213 -10.20 51.15 -2.41
CA CYS A 213 -8.90 51.81 -2.57
C CYS A 213 -8.79 52.59 -3.89
N LYS A 214 -7.88 53.56 -3.93
CA LYS A 214 -7.61 54.37 -5.13
C LYS A 214 -6.73 53.58 -6.12
N ASP A 215 -6.82 53.90 -7.41
CA ASP A 215 -6.13 53.15 -8.49
C ASP A 215 -4.63 52.97 -8.28
N PHE A 216 -3.95 54.00 -7.78
CA PHE A 216 -2.50 53.94 -7.53
C PHE A 216 -2.11 53.09 -6.30
N GLU A 217 -3.06 52.70 -5.46
CA GLU A 217 -2.85 51.92 -4.23
C GLU A 217 -3.09 50.41 -4.45
N VAL A 218 -3.80 50.04 -5.53
CA VAL A 218 -4.17 48.66 -5.86
C VAL A 218 -2.94 47.73 -5.87
N ASP A 219 -1.90 48.10 -6.62
CA ASP A 219 -0.66 47.31 -6.71
C ASP A 219 0.03 47.15 -5.35
N ASN A 220 -0.06 48.13 -4.46
CA ASN A 220 0.54 48.05 -3.12
C ASN A 220 -0.21 47.06 -2.23
N HIS A 221 -1.54 47.04 -2.27
CA HIS A 221 -2.36 46.09 -1.52
C HIS A 221 -2.19 44.65 -2.04
N ILE A 222 -2.15 44.45 -3.36
CA ILE A 222 -1.89 43.13 -3.95
C ILE A 222 -0.48 42.64 -3.58
N LYS A 223 0.51 43.55 -3.60
CA LYS A 223 1.87 43.21 -3.19
C LYS A 223 1.95 42.82 -1.71
N ASP A 224 1.35 43.59 -0.81
CA ASP A 224 1.30 43.27 0.63
C ASP A 224 0.63 41.92 0.89
N PHE A 225 -0.47 41.65 0.20
CA PHE A 225 -1.15 40.35 0.23
C PHE A 225 -0.25 39.22 -0.26
N ALA A 226 0.42 39.38 -1.41
CA ALA A 226 1.31 38.37 -1.96
C ALA A 226 2.48 38.05 -1.01
N VAL A 227 3.04 39.07 -0.35
CA VAL A 227 4.11 38.86 0.63
C VAL A 227 3.61 38.12 1.85
N LYS A 228 2.47 38.52 2.43
CA LYS A 228 1.86 37.82 3.58
C LYS A 228 1.63 36.34 3.29
N LEU A 229 1.08 36.03 2.12
CA LEU A 229 0.84 34.64 1.71
C LEU A 229 2.14 33.85 1.52
N SER A 230 3.21 34.48 1.01
CA SER A 230 4.51 33.82 0.81
C SER A 230 5.26 33.46 2.10
N LEU A 231 4.89 34.06 3.24
CA LEU A 231 5.48 33.77 4.55
C LEU A 231 4.87 32.53 5.22
N ILE A 232 3.78 32.00 4.66
CA ILE A 232 3.03 30.87 5.22
C ILE A 232 3.60 29.57 4.65
N PRO A 233 4.18 28.67 5.47
CA PRO A 233 4.66 27.38 4.99
C PRO A 233 3.48 26.45 4.66
N SER A 234 3.71 25.49 3.76
CA SER A 234 2.73 24.42 3.53
C SER A 234 2.69 23.43 4.70
N PRO A 235 1.51 23.03 5.20
CA PRO A 235 1.40 22.01 6.24
C PRO A 235 2.03 20.67 5.81
N PRO A 236 2.83 20.01 6.67
CA PRO A 236 3.34 18.67 6.39
C PRO A 236 2.21 17.62 6.45
N PRO A 237 2.29 16.53 5.66
CA PRO A 237 1.32 15.44 5.73
C PRO A 237 1.17 14.86 7.14
N GLY A 238 -0.08 14.71 7.57
CA GLY A 238 -0.48 14.16 8.86
C GLY A 238 -1.55 15.01 9.55
N PRO A 239 -1.69 14.91 10.88
CA PRO A 239 -2.82 15.49 11.59
C PRO A 239 -2.70 17.00 11.86
N LEU A 240 -1.64 17.68 11.37
CA LEU A 240 -1.35 19.07 11.72
C LEU A 240 -1.82 20.05 10.65
N HIS A 241 -2.88 20.80 10.93
CA HIS A 241 -3.38 21.92 10.14
C HIS A 241 -2.70 23.24 10.55
N LEU A 242 -2.59 24.19 9.63
CA LEU A 242 -2.07 25.52 9.91
C LEU A 242 -3.20 26.55 9.93
N ILE A 243 -3.16 27.45 10.89
CA ILE A 243 -4.13 28.54 11.04
C ILE A 243 -3.40 29.87 11.00
N PHE A 244 -3.88 30.83 10.23
CA PHE A 244 -3.38 32.20 10.29
C PHE A 244 -4.52 33.21 10.20
N ASN A 245 -4.27 34.41 10.72
CA ASN A 245 -5.28 35.47 10.80
C ASN A 245 -5.11 36.44 9.62
N MET A 246 -6.17 36.61 8.82
CA MET A 246 -6.25 37.65 7.79
C MET A 246 -7.60 38.36 7.89
N LYS A 247 -7.61 39.49 8.59
CA LYS A 247 -8.82 40.19 9.02
C LYS A 247 -9.78 40.44 7.82
N PRO A 248 -11.09 40.16 7.98
CA PRO A 248 -11.75 39.74 9.23
C PRO A 248 -11.73 38.22 9.53
N LEU A 249 -11.13 37.39 8.68
CA LEU A 249 -11.24 35.93 8.75
C LEU A 249 -10.04 35.25 9.43
N GLN A 250 -10.30 34.12 10.07
CA GLN A 250 -9.29 33.13 10.43
C GLN A 250 -9.25 32.03 9.36
N ILE A 251 -8.12 31.92 8.67
CA ILE A 251 -7.97 31.03 7.51
C ILE A 251 -7.20 29.79 7.94
N VAL A 252 -7.66 28.63 7.46
CA VAL A 252 -7.07 27.32 7.80
C VAL A 252 -6.58 26.64 6.54
N PHE A 253 -5.30 26.29 6.54
CA PHE A 253 -4.68 25.45 5.52
C PHE A 253 -4.73 23.99 5.97
N PRO A 254 -5.54 23.14 5.30
CA PRO A 254 -5.64 21.74 5.66
C PRO A 254 -4.36 20.96 5.31
N SER A 255 -4.09 19.89 6.05
CA SER A 255 -2.99 18.97 5.75
C SER A 255 -3.53 17.74 5.03
N ARG A 256 -2.66 17.07 4.30
CA ARG A 256 -2.90 15.73 3.73
C ARG A 256 -2.92 14.70 4.86
N ALA A 257 -3.73 13.64 4.74
CA ALA A 257 -3.78 12.57 5.74
C ALA A 257 -2.44 11.81 5.85
N ASP A 258 -1.81 11.59 4.70
CA ASP A 258 -0.51 10.95 4.51
C ASP A 258 0.16 11.48 3.22
N PRO A 259 1.45 11.19 2.95
CA PRO A 259 2.17 11.72 1.78
C PRO A 259 1.52 11.42 0.42
N GLU A 260 0.87 10.27 0.29
CA GLU A 260 0.27 9.77 -0.95
C GLU A 260 -1.21 10.17 -1.10
N SER A 261 -1.86 10.57 0.00
CA SER A 261 -3.25 11.03 0.01
C SER A 261 -3.43 12.39 -0.69
N PRO A 262 -4.58 12.61 -1.37
CA PRO A 262 -4.89 13.88 -1.97
C PRO A 262 -5.12 14.95 -0.89
N LEU A 263 -4.76 16.20 -1.22
CA LEU A 263 -5.11 17.33 -0.37
C LEU A 263 -6.58 17.71 -0.63
N ILE A 264 -7.40 17.68 0.42
CA ILE A 264 -8.83 17.99 0.32
C ILE A 264 -9.11 19.34 1.01
N ASP A 265 -9.35 20.37 0.21
CA ASP A 265 -9.79 21.71 0.64
C ASP A 265 -11.07 22.14 -0.11
N LEU A 266 -11.99 21.17 -0.29
CA LEU A 266 -13.25 21.34 -1.01
C LEU A 266 -14.34 20.42 -0.45
N ASP A 267 -15.58 20.65 -0.88
CA ASP A 267 -16.79 20.01 -0.38
C ASP A 267 -17.07 18.74 -1.21
N LEU A 268 -16.69 17.56 -0.71
CA LEU A 268 -16.77 16.31 -1.50
C LEU A 268 -18.21 15.84 -1.73
N HIS A 269 -19.22 16.47 -1.14
CA HIS A 269 -20.63 16.10 -1.33
C HIS A 269 -21.27 16.77 -2.55
N LEU A 270 -20.59 17.70 -3.24
CA LEU A 270 -21.14 18.45 -4.37
C LEU A 270 -21.70 17.56 -5.50
N PRO A 271 -21.01 16.51 -6.00
CA PRO A 271 -21.60 15.63 -7.02
C PRO A 271 -22.88 14.92 -6.56
N LEU A 272 -23.02 14.63 -5.26
CA LEU A 272 -24.20 14.00 -4.68
C LEU A 272 -25.38 14.98 -4.53
N LEU A 273 -25.11 16.29 -4.56
CA LEU A 273 -26.14 17.33 -4.65
C LEU A 273 -26.58 17.57 -6.10
N CYS A 274 -25.63 17.56 -7.05
CA CYS A 274 -25.92 17.84 -8.47
C CYS A 274 -26.51 16.62 -9.21
N PHE A 275 -26.18 15.40 -8.80
CA PHE A 275 -26.56 14.18 -9.51
C PHE A 275 -27.20 13.15 -8.58
N ARG A 276 -28.12 12.37 -9.13
CA ARG A 276 -28.59 11.15 -8.45
C ARG A 276 -27.44 10.13 -8.32
N PRO A 277 -27.42 9.28 -7.28
CA PRO A 277 -26.35 8.28 -7.09
C PRO A 277 -26.07 7.41 -8.31
N GLU A 278 -27.10 7.06 -9.08
CA GLU A 278 -26.97 6.28 -10.32
C GLU A 278 -26.17 7.03 -11.39
N LYS A 279 -26.39 8.35 -11.51
CA LYS A 279 -25.66 9.20 -12.44
C LYS A 279 -24.22 9.44 -11.98
N VAL A 280 -23.98 9.55 -10.68
CA VAL A 280 -22.61 9.58 -10.13
C VAL A 280 -21.84 8.31 -10.49
N LEU A 281 -22.47 7.13 -10.37
CA LEU A 281 -21.88 5.86 -10.80
C LEU A 281 -21.63 5.80 -12.31
N GLN A 282 -22.56 6.31 -13.13
CA GLN A 282 -22.37 6.40 -14.58
C GLN A 282 -21.15 7.25 -14.94
N ILE A 283 -20.98 8.43 -14.30
CA ILE A 283 -19.82 9.31 -14.52
C ILE A 283 -18.51 8.63 -14.05
N LEU A 284 -18.53 7.99 -12.89
CA LEU A 284 -17.39 7.20 -12.42
C LEU A 284 -17.04 6.07 -13.40
N THR A 285 -18.02 5.48 -14.06
CA THR A 285 -17.78 4.46 -15.09
C THR A 285 -17.10 5.05 -16.31
N CYS A 286 -17.54 6.21 -16.79
CA CYS A 286 -16.88 6.93 -17.88
C CYS A 286 -15.42 7.25 -17.54
N LEU A 287 -15.14 7.60 -16.28
CA LEU A 287 -13.77 7.86 -15.82
C LEU A 287 -12.93 6.57 -15.69
N LEU A 288 -13.50 5.50 -15.15
CA LEU A 288 -12.80 4.21 -15.01
C LEU A 288 -12.53 3.54 -16.36
N THR A 289 -13.31 3.86 -17.39
CA THR A 289 -13.13 3.41 -18.77
C THR A 289 -12.38 4.42 -19.64
N GLU A 290 -11.87 5.51 -19.05
CA GLU A 290 -11.08 6.55 -19.71
C GLU A 290 -11.76 7.15 -20.95
N GLN A 291 -13.02 7.59 -20.82
CA GLN A 291 -13.78 8.23 -21.90
C GLN A 291 -13.41 9.72 -22.10
N ARG A 292 -13.86 10.31 -23.21
CA ARG A 292 -13.78 11.75 -23.50
C ARG A 292 -15.00 12.47 -22.90
N ILE A 293 -14.79 13.20 -21.80
CA ILE A 293 -15.87 13.77 -20.99
C ILE A 293 -15.80 15.29 -21.01
N VAL A 294 -16.95 15.94 -21.21
CA VAL A 294 -17.13 17.39 -21.11
C VAL A 294 -18.21 17.72 -20.09
N PHE A 295 -17.84 18.42 -19.04
CA PHE A 295 -18.79 19.01 -18.09
C PHE A 295 -19.31 20.36 -18.58
N PHE A 296 -20.60 20.61 -18.37
CA PHE A 296 -21.25 21.89 -18.64
C PHE A 296 -21.95 22.42 -17.40
N SER A 297 -21.81 23.72 -17.16
CA SER A 297 -22.55 24.46 -16.13
C SER A 297 -22.61 25.94 -16.51
N SER A 298 -23.63 26.64 -16.02
CA SER A 298 -23.65 28.10 -16.00
C SER A 298 -22.68 28.69 -14.96
N SER A 299 -22.21 27.89 -14.00
CA SER A 299 -21.25 28.31 -12.97
C SER A 299 -19.85 27.79 -13.28
N TRP A 300 -18.92 28.72 -13.54
CA TRP A 300 -17.50 28.40 -13.73
C TRP A 300 -16.87 27.75 -12.50
N ALA A 301 -17.28 28.16 -11.29
CA ALA A 301 -16.78 27.57 -10.05
C ALA A 301 -17.20 26.10 -9.92
N LEU A 302 -18.45 25.80 -10.25
CA LEU A 302 -19.02 24.47 -10.09
C LEU A 302 -18.34 23.44 -11.01
N LEU A 303 -17.98 23.83 -12.24
CA LEU A 303 -17.22 22.99 -13.17
C LEU A 303 -15.97 22.40 -12.52
N THR A 304 -15.11 23.25 -11.94
CA THR A 304 -13.86 22.82 -11.32
C THR A 304 -14.08 22.02 -10.05
N LEU A 305 -15.00 22.46 -9.17
CA LEU A 305 -15.25 21.79 -7.90
C LEU A 305 -15.82 20.38 -8.10
N VAL A 306 -16.79 20.20 -8.98
CA VAL A 306 -17.38 18.88 -9.28
C VAL A 306 -16.35 17.98 -9.94
N ALA A 307 -15.57 18.49 -10.90
CA ALA A 307 -14.53 17.72 -11.56
C ALA A 307 -13.46 17.22 -10.58
N GLU A 308 -13.02 18.06 -9.64
CA GLU A 308 -12.09 17.69 -8.58
C GLU A 308 -12.67 16.69 -7.57
N CYS A 309 -13.97 16.77 -7.26
CA CYS A 309 -14.62 15.75 -6.43
C CYS A 309 -14.52 14.37 -7.05
N PHE A 310 -14.76 14.25 -8.36
CA PHE A 310 -14.60 12.97 -9.07
C PHE A 310 -13.15 12.48 -9.08
N MET A 311 -12.16 13.39 -9.18
CA MET A 311 -10.74 13.01 -9.02
C MET A 311 -10.46 12.46 -7.62
N ALA A 312 -11.05 13.05 -6.58
CA ALA A 312 -10.92 12.56 -5.21
C ALA A 312 -11.61 11.20 -4.99
N TYR A 313 -12.75 10.96 -5.64
CA TYR A 313 -13.48 9.68 -5.56
C TYR A 313 -12.73 8.51 -6.20
N LEU A 314 -11.87 8.78 -7.20
CA LEU A 314 -11.06 7.75 -7.85
C LEU A 314 -9.86 7.30 -6.99
N HIS A 315 -9.47 8.05 -5.96
CA HIS A 315 -8.30 7.73 -5.16
C HIS A 315 -8.40 6.32 -4.51
N PRO A 316 -7.35 5.47 -4.58
CA PRO A 316 -5.96 5.76 -4.99
C PRO A 316 -5.65 5.59 -6.48
N LEU A 317 -6.65 5.37 -7.33
CA LEU A 317 -6.46 5.43 -8.78
C LEU A 317 -6.16 6.87 -9.21
N GLN A 318 -5.33 7.03 -10.24
CA GLN A 318 -4.91 8.34 -10.73
C GLN A 318 -5.28 8.48 -12.20
N TRP A 319 -6.03 9.55 -12.52
CA TRP A 319 -6.32 9.94 -13.89
C TRP A 319 -5.04 10.38 -14.61
N GLN A 320 -4.69 9.67 -15.69
CA GLN A 320 -3.43 9.85 -16.43
C GLN A 320 -3.56 10.80 -17.63
N HIS A 321 -4.78 11.22 -17.96
CA HIS A 321 -5.07 11.99 -19.18
C HIS A 321 -5.24 13.49 -18.90
N THR A 322 -5.43 14.27 -19.96
CA THR A 322 -5.66 15.72 -19.88
C THR A 322 -6.85 16.04 -18.97
N PHE A 323 -6.64 16.98 -18.04
CA PHE A 323 -7.62 17.46 -17.09
C PHE A 323 -7.63 18.99 -17.11
N VAL A 324 -8.68 19.58 -17.66
CA VAL A 324 -8.84 21.04 -17.83
C VAL A 324 -10.29 21.43 -17.51
N PRO A 325 -10.65 21.66 -16.24
CA PRO A 325 -12.04 21.85 -15.84
C PRO A 325 -12.71 23.11 -16.41
N ILE A 326 -11.95 24.06 -16.93
CA ILE A 326 -12.47 25.28 -17.55
C ILE A 326 -11.74 25.54 -18.88
N LEU A 327 -12.51 25.54 -19.96
CA LEU A 327 -12.11 26.05 -21.27
C LEU A 327 -12.78 27.41 -21.51
N SER A 328 -12.01 28.36 -22.03
CA SER A 328 -12.57 29.60 -22.60
C SER A 328 -13.14 29.33 -23.99
N GLY A 329 -13.99 30.21 -24.50
CA GLY A 329 -14.55 30.08 -25.86
C GLY A 329 -13.48 30.02 -26.97
N GLN A 330 -12.30 30.59 -26.76
CA GLN A 330 -11.19 30.53 -27.73
C GLN A 330 -10.41 29.20 -27.70
N MET A 331 -10.73 28.33 -26.76
CA MET A 331 -10.03 27.08 -26.48
C MET A 331 -10.90 25.86 -26.79
N LEU A 332 -12.06 26.02 -27.45
CA LEU A 332 -12.96 24.90 -27.76
C LEU A 332 -12.33 23.88 -28.73
N ASP A 333 -11.37 24.30 -29.56
CA ASP A 333 -10.63 23.42 -30.46
C ASP A 333 -9.94 22.24 -29.73
N PHE A 334 -9.62 22.38 -28.43
CA PHE A 334 -9.04 21.29 -27.64
C PHE A 334 -9.99 20.08 -27.47
N LEU A 335 -11.29 20.27 -27.66
CA LEU A 335 -12.29 19.19 -27.61
C LEU A 335 -12.15 18.21 -28.79
N MET A 336 -11.43 18.60 -29.85
CA MET A 336 -11.11 17.73 -30.99
C MET A 336 -9.96 16.76 -30.71
N ALA A 337 -9.39 16.77 -29.50
CA ALA A 337 -8.33 15.85 -29.12
C ALA A 337 -8.79 14.38 -29.27
N PRO A 338 -7.99 13.51 -29.93
CA PRO A 338 -8.36 12.12 -30.14
C PRO A 338 -8.14 11.24 -28.89
N THR A 339 -7.43 11.76 -27.89
CA THR A 339 -7.15 11.07 -26.62
C THR A 339 -8.26 11.31 -25.61
N SER A 340 -8.37 10.45 -24.61
CA SER A 340 -9.24 10.65 -23.44
C SER A 340 -8.92 11.97 -22.74
N PHE A 341 -9.94 12.61 -22.18
CA PHE A 341 -9.79 13.85 -21.42
C PHE A 341 -11.00 14.09 -20.53
N LEU A 342 -10.81 14.94 -19.52
CA LEU A 342 -11.89 15.54 -18.77
C LEU A 342 -11.76 17.07 -18.88
N MET A 343 -12.70 17.69 -19.59
CA MET A 343 -12.75 19.13 -19.83
C MET A 343 -14.07 19.74 -19.34
N GLY A 344 -14.13 21.05 -19.17
CA GLY A 344 -15.38 21.74 -18.82
C GLY A 344 -15.60 23.02 -19.62
N CYS A 345 -16.85 23.28 -19.97
CA CYS A 345 -17.30 24.39 -20.80
C CYS A 345 -18.48 25.11 -20.16
N HIS A 346 -18.65 26.39 -20.47
CA HIS A 346 -19.91 27.07 -20.13
C HIS A 346 -21.08 26.46 -20.88
N LEU A 347 -22.26 26.48 -20.26
CA LEU A 347 -23.48 25.95 -20.85
C LEU A 347 -23.84 26.63 -22.19
N ASP A 348 -23.44 27.89 -22.41
CA ASP A 348 -23.66 28.61 -23.69
C ASP A 348 -23.03 27.91 -24.90
N HIS A 349 -21.98 27.11 -24.69
CA HIS A 349 -21.30 26.37 -25.76
C HIS A 349 -21.85 24.95 -25.98
N PHE A 350 -22.87 24.52 -25.22
CA PHE A 350 -23.40 23.15 -25.31
C PHE A 350 -23.86 22.79 -26.72
N GLU A 351 -24.64 23.67 -27.36
CA GLU A 351 -25.19 23.46 -28.70
C GLU A 351 -24.11 23.39 -29.79
N GLU A 352 -23.06 24.19 -29.66
CA GLU A 352 -21.90 24.24 -30.57
C GLU A 352 -21.10 22.93 -30.44
N VAL A 353 -20.71 22.59 -29.21
CA VAL A 353 -19.92 21.38 -28.92
C VAL A 353 -20.66 20.10 -29.28
N SER A 354 -21.97 20.03 -29.01
CA SER A 354 -22.78 18.84 -29.31
C SER A 354 -22.87 18.49 -30.81
N LYS A 355 -22.72 19.50 -31.68
CA LYS A 355 -22.83 19.35 -33.14
C LYS A 355 -21.49 19.15 -33.82
N GLU A 356 -20.41 19.72 -33.28
CA GLU A 356 -19.11 19.76 -33.95
C GLU A 356 -18.15 18.64 -33.52
N ALA A 357 -18.38 17.99 -32.36
CA ALA A 357 -17.43 17.04 -31.79
C ALA A 357 -17.99 15.61 -31.65
N ASP A 358 -17.41 14.65 -32.36
CA ASP A 358 -17.86 13.24 -32.36
C ASP A 358 -17.38 12.41 -31.17
N GLY A 359 -18.28 11.62 -30.59
CA GLY A 359 -18.01 10.64 -29.54
C GLY A 359 -17.59 11.25 -28.20
N LEU A 360 -18.19 12.39 -27.84
CA LEU A 360 -18.04 13.03 -26.53
C LEU A 360 -19.19 12.65 -25.60
N ILE A 361 -18.87 12.48 -24.32
CA ILE A 361 -19.85 12.36 -23.25
C ILE A 361 -20.09 13.75 -22.66
N LEU A 362 -21.28 14.30 -22.90
CA LEU A 362 -21.67 15.65 -22.52
C LEU A 362 -22.50 15.60 -21.24
N ILE A 363 -21.99 16.17 -20.16
CA ILE A 363 -22.60 16.11 -18.83
C ILE A 363 -23.00 17.50 -18.38
N ASN A 364 -24.31 17.74 -18.26
CA ASN A 364 -24.86 18.98 -17.74
C ASN A 364 -25.00 18.87 -16.21
N ILE A 365 -24.17 19.60 -15.47
CA ILE A 365 -24.16 19.61 -14.00
C ILE A 365 -25.42 20.26 -13.43
N ASP A 366 -25.89 21.36 -14.05
CA ASP A 366 -27.02 22.14 -13.53
C ASP A 366 -28.33 21.33 -13.56
N ASN A 367 -28.51 20.53 -14.61
CA ASN A 367 -29.70 19.69 -14.80
C ASN A 367 -29.50 18.24 -14.34
N GLY A 368 -28.28 17.85 -13.96
CA GLY A 368 -27.94 16.48 -13.56
C GLY A 368 -28.07 15.43 -14.68
N ASN A 369 -27.93 15.83 -15.94
CA ASN A 369 -28.19 14.99 -17.12
C ASN A 369 -26.90 14.63 -17.87
N ILE A 370 -26.89 13.44 -18.48
CA ILE A 370 -25.79 12.91 -19.30
C ILE A 370 -26.33 12.63 -20.70
N THR A 371 -25.63 13.15 -21.71
CA THR A 371 -25.97 13.06 -23.13
C THR A 371 -24.72 12.71 -23.95
N TYR A 372 -24.92 12.28 -25.20
CA TYR A 372 -23.84 11.84 -26.09
C TYR A 372 -23.90 12.63 -27.39
N SER A 373 -22.76 12.97 -27.98
CA SER A 373 -22.76 13.62 -29.28
C SER A 373 -23.16 12.64 -30.40
N ASN A 374 -24.03 13.10 -31.32
CA ASN A 374 -24.48 12.41 -32.54
C ASN A 374 -25.37 11.14 -32.42
N ASP A 375 -26.11 10.94 -31.32
CA ASP A 375 -27.21 9.95 -31.19
C ASP A 375 -26.87 8.46 -31.48
N GLU A 376 -25.62 8.11 -31.82
CA GLU A 376 -25.13 6.74 -31.71
C GLU A 376 -24.80 6.48 -30.23
N GLU A 377 -25.59 5.64 -29.56
CA GLU A 377 -25.38 5.28 -28.16
C GLU A 377 -23.92 4.82 -27.94
N VAL A 378 -23.12 5.67 -27.28
CA VAL A 378 -21.84 5.23 -26.74
C VAL A 378 -22.19 4.20 -25.66
N ASP A 379 -21.85 2.94 -25.93
CA ASP A 379 -22.12 1.80 -25.07
C ASP A 379 -21.23 1.86 -23.81
N VAL A 380 -21.57 2.78 -22.91
CA VAL A 380 -20.97 2.93 -21.59
C VAL A 380 -21.57 1.84 -20.69
N PRO A 381 -20.78 0.87 -20.24
CA PRO A 381 -21.29 -0.21 -19.40
C PRO A 381 -21.63 0.30 -18.01
N ASP A 382 -22.48 -0.44 -17.28
CA ASP A 382 -22.77 -0.13 -15.88
C ASP A 382 -21.67 -0.65 -14.94
N ILE A 383 -21.48 0.03 -13.79
CA ILE A 383 -20.70 -0.51 -12.68
C ILE A 383 -21.29 -1.86 -12.23
N PRO A 384 -20.46 -2.83 -11.82
CA PRO A 384 -20.92 -4.12 -11.32
C PRO A 384 -22.08 -4.00 -10.31
N LEU A 385 -23.19 -4.70 -10.58
CA LEU A 385 -24.49 -4.46 -9.96
C LEU A 385 -24.45 -4.44 -8.41
N LEU A 386 -23.74 -5.38 -7.81
CA LEU A 386 -23.63 -5.49 -6.35
C LEU A 386 -22.89 -4.29 -5.73
N ALA A 387 -21.85 -3.81 -6.41
CA ALA A 387 -21.07 -2.66 -5.98
C ALA A 387 -21.91 -1.38 -6.08
N ALA A 388 -22.65 -1.23 -7.20
CA ALA A 388 -23.59 -0.13 -7.41
C ALA A 388 -24.68 -0.06 -6.33
N GLN A 389 -25.38 -1.17 -6.08
CA GLN A 389 -26.46 -1.22 -5.06
C GLN A 389 -25.96 -0.88 -3.66
N THR A 390 -24.78 -1.41 -3.29
CA THR A 390 -24.17 -1.13 -1.99
C THR A 390 -23.81 0.34 -1.83
N PHE A 391 -23.26 0.96 -2.89
CA PHE A 391 -22.94 2.38 -2.89
C PHE A 391 -24.19 3.24 -2.75
N ILE A 392 -25.22 3.00 -3.57
CA ILE A 392 -26.50 3.75 -3.53
C ILE A 392 -27.13 3.66 -2.14
N GLN A 393 -27.21 2.47 -1.56
CA GLN A 393 -27.77 2.26 -0.22
C GLN A 393 -27.02 3.06 0.86
N ARG A 394 -25.68 3.12 0.78
CA ARG A 394 -24.87 3.85 1.76
C ARG A 394 -24.94 5.36 1.57
N VAL A 395 -24.98 5.83 0.33
CA VAL A 395 -25.18 7.27 0.05
C VAL A 395 -26.49 7.77 0.64
N GLN A 396 -27.57 6.97 0.58
CA GLN A 396 -28.85 7.31 1.20
C GLN A 396 -28.79 7.48 2.73
N SER A 397 -27.75 6.97 3.39
CA SER A 397 -27.54 7.15 4.84
C SER A 397 -26.73 8.40 5.21
N LEU A 398 -26.18 9.13 4.23
CA LEU A 398 -25.39 10.33 4.48
C LEU A 398 -26.29 11.54 4.80
N GLN A 399 -25.84 12.37 5.75
CA GLN A 399 -26.41 13.70 5.97
C GLN A 399 -25.69 14.71 5.07
N LEU A 400 -26.30 15.02 3.92
CA LEU A 400 -25.69 15.90 2.91
C LEU A 400 -25.93 17.41 3.16
N HIS A 401 -26.87 17.78 4.04
CA HIS A 401 -27.33 19.16 4.21
C HIS A 401 -27.08 19.68 5.63
N HIS A 402 -26.03 20.48 5.80
CA HIS A 402 -25.64 21.03 7.11
C HIS A 402 -26.74 21.91 7.75
N GLU A 403 -27.40 22.74 6.95
CA GLU A 403 -28.38 23.73 7.44
C GLU A 403 -29.65 23.08 8.01
N LEU A 404 -30.05 21.91 7.48
CA LEU A 404 -31.20 21.16 7.99
C LEU A 404 -30.92 20.59 9.39
N ASP A 405 -29.68 20.20 9.67
CA ASP A 405 -29.27 19.69 10.99
C ASP A 405 -29.18 20.83 12.03
N LEU A 406 -28.85 22.05 11.60
CA LEU A 406 -28.76 23.24 12.45
C LEU A 406 -30.08 23.97 12.66
N ALA A 407 -31.13 23.68 11.88
CA ALA A 407 -32.44 24.33 12.00
C ALA A 407 -33.09 24.17 13.40
N HIS A 408 -32.57 23.28 14.23
CA HIS A 408 -33.01 23.03 15.61
C HIS A 408 -32.18 23.75 16.69
N LEU A 409 -31.14 24.52 16.32
CA LEU A 409 -30.20 25.16 17.25
C LEU A 409 -30.25 26.70 17.15
N CYS A 410 -29.88 27.40 18.24
CA CYS A 410 -29.73 28.85 18.24
C CYS A 410 -28.52 29.28 17.39
N THR A 411 -28.67 30.35 16.60
CA THR A 411 -27.58 30.94 15.79
C THR A 411 -26.48 31.55 16.67
N SER A 412 -25.21 31.15 16.46
CA SER A 412 -24.06 31.81 17.10
C SER A 412 -23.88 33.24 16.56
N THR A 413 -23.48 34.17 17.42
CA THR A 413 -23.13 35.55 17.04
C THR A 413 -21.68 35.70 16.54
N ASP A 414 -20.84 34.67 16.66
CA ASP A 414 -19.45 34.67 16.18
C ASP A 414 -19.32 33.94 14.84
N VAL A 415 -18.99 34.70 13.79
CA VAL A 415 -18.80 34.21 12.42
C VAL A 415 -17.69 33.16 12.33
N ASN A 416 -16.62 33.27 13.13
CA ASN A 416 -15.52 32.31 13.11
C ASN A 416 -15.90 30.97 13.76
N GLU A 417 -16.70 31.02 14.82
CA GLU A 417 -17.23 29.83 15.49
C GLU A 417 -18.19 29.06 14.57
N GLY A 418 -19.11 29.76 13.90
CA GLY A 418 -19.99 29.16 12.90
C GLY A 418 -19.21 28.51 11.75
N ARG A 419 -18.19 29.20 11.21
CA ARG A 419 -17.30 28.66 10.18
C ARG A 419 -16.48 27.45 10.67
N ALA A 420 -16.06 27.44 11.92
CA ALA A 420 -15.33 26.30 12.49
C ALA A 420 -16.23 25.06 12.63
N SER A 421 -17.47 25.25 13.09
CA SER A 421 -18.47 24.19 13.18
C SER A 421 -18.79 23.58 11.82
N ARG A 422 -19.05 24.43 10.80
CA ARG A 422 -19.27 24.00 9.41
C ARG A 422 -18.10 23.19 8.86
N ARG A 423 -16.86 23.64 9.11
CA ARG A 423 -15.65 22.92 8.67
C ARG A 423 -15.49 21.57 9.36
N ALA A 424 -15.81 21.46 10.65
CA ALA A 424 -15.75 20.18 11.35
C ALA A 424 -16.77 19.18 10.78
N TRP A 425 -18.00 19.62 10.55
CA TRP A 425 -19.03 18.82 9.86
C TRP A 425 -18.58 18.40 8.46
N GLN A 426 -18.03 19.34 7.69
CA GLN A 426 -17.54 19.10 6.35
C GLN A 426 -16.39 18.08 6.32
N GLN A 427 -15.44 18.17 7.25
CA GLN A 427 -14.33 17.22 7.37
C GLN A 427 -14.84 15.81 7.70
N GLN A 428 -15.83 15.70 8.59
CA GLN A 428 -16.47 14.43 8.91
C GLN A 428 -17.18 13.84 7.67
N LEU A 429 -18.00 14.63 6.97
CA LEU A 429 -18.71 14.18 5.78
C LEU A 429 -17.75 13.80 4.64
N ASN A 430 -16.70 14.60 4.40
CA ASN A 430 -15.64 14.29 3.45
C ASN A 430 -14.98 12.95 3.76
N GLY A 431 -14.67 12.68 5.05
CA GLY A 431 -14.12 11.40 5.48
C GLY A 431 -15.05 10.22 5.21
N GLN A 432 -16.35 10.37 5.46
CA GLN A 432 -17.36 9.36 5.14
C GLN A 432 -17.45 9.10 3.63
N ILE A 433 -17.49 10.15 2.81
CA ILE A 433 -17.57 10.02 1.34
C ILE A 433 -16.30 9.36 0.77
N GLN A 434 -15.12 9.73 1.26
CA GLN A 434 -13.86 9.07 0.87
C GLN A 434 -13.88 7.58 1.25
N GLN A 435 -14.39 7.23 2.43
CA GLN A 435 -14.51 5.83 2.84
C GLN A 435 -15.47 5.06 1.92
N LEU A 436 -16.62 5.65 1.58
CA LEU A 436 -17.63 5.03 0.72
C LEU A 436 -17.13 4.82 -0.71
N THR A 437 -16.48 5.82 -1.29
CA THR A 437 -15.91 5.74 -2.65
C THR A 437 -14.74 4.75 -2.71
N LEU A 438 -13.87 4.74 -1.69
CA LEU A 438 -12.80 3.75 -1.58
C LEU A 438 -13.35 2.32 -1.43
N GLN A 439 -14.43 2.13 -0.68
CA GLN A 439 -15.11 0.84 -0.57
C GLN A 439 -15.75 0.39 -1.88
N LEU A 440 -16.30 1.32 -2.67
CA LEU A 440 -16.78 1.03 -4.03
C LEU A 440 -15.63 0.50 -4.89
N LEU A 441 -14.47 1.18 -4.92
CA LEU A 441 -13.30 0.73 -5.67
C LEU A 441 -12.79 -0.64 -5.21
N VAL A 442 -12.71 -0.86 -3.89
CA VAL A 442 -12.36 -2.18 -3.33
C VAL A 442 -13.38 -3.23 -3.77
N SER A 443 -14.68 -2.93 -3.74
CA SER A 443 -15.70 -3.87 -4.22
C SER A 443 -15.54 -4.23 -5.70
N ILE A 444 -15.10 -3.28 -6.54
CA ILE A 444 -14.91 -3.48 -7.98
C ILE A 444 -13.63 -4.30 -8.26
N PHE A 445 -12.51 -4.00 -7.58
CA PHE A 445 -11.19 -4.52 -7.92
C PHE A 445 -10.59 -5.52 -6.94
N ARG A 446 -11.25 -5.84 -5.81
CA ARG A 446 -10.73 -6.76 -4.77
C ARG A 446 -10.22 -8.08 -5.33
N GLU A 447 -10.92 -8.66 -6.31
CA GLU A 447 -10.61 -9.99 -6.82
C GLU A 447 -9.45 -10.01 -7.81
N VAL A 448 -8.97 -8.85 -8.27
CA VAL A 448 -7.79 -8.74 -9.17
C VAL A 448 -6.57 -9.44 -8.57
N LYS A 449 -6.38 -9.35 -7.24
CA LYS A 449 -5.25 -9.99 -6.54
C LYS A 449 -5.19 -11.51 -6.72
N ASN A 450 -6.33 -12.16 -6.96
CA ASN A 450 -6.41 -13.62 -7.16
C ASN A 450 -5.86 -14.04 -8.54
N HIS A 451 -5.67 -13.09 -9.45
CA HIS A 451 -5.19 -13.31 -10.81
C HIS A 451 -3.81 -12.67 -11.05
N LEU A 452 -3.12 -12.26 -9.97
CA LEU A 452 -1.77 -11.71 -10.03
C LEU A 452 -0.71 -12.77 -9.74
N ASN A 453 0.38 -12.69 -10.50
CA ASN A 453 1.63 -13.36 -10.22
C ASN A 453 2.69 -12.32 -9.84
N TYR A 454 2.93 -12.17 -8.54
CA TYR A 454 3.85 -11.17 -8.00
C TYR A 454 5.30 -11.37 -8.44
N GLU A 455 5.72 -12.63 -8.60
CA GLU A 455 7.11 -12.98 -8.91
C GLU A 455 7.46 -12.64 -10.36
N HIS A 456 6.56 -12.97 -11.28
CA HIS A 456 6.75 -12.68 -12.71
C HIS A 456 6.13 -11.35 -13.15
N ARG A 457 5.48 -10.63 -12.23
CA ARG A 457 4.74 -9.38 -12.50
C ARG A 457 3.69 -9.53 -13.61
N VAL A 458 2.95 -10.65 -13.55
CA VAL A 458 1.94 -11.01 -14.55
C VAL A 458 0.51 -10.84 -14.01
N PHE A 459 -0.39 -10.33 -14.83
CA PHE A 459 -1.84 -10.35 -14.59
C PHE A 459 -2.54 -11.22 -15.63
N ASN A 460 -3.43 -12.13 -15.19
CA ASN A 460 -4.21 -12.97 -16.10
C ASN A 460 -5.60 -12.37 -16.33
N SER A 461 -5.70 -11.51 -17.34
CA SER A 461 -6.92 -10.78 -17.71
C SER A 461 -8.05 -11.71 -18.18
N GLU A 462 -7.75 -12.71 -18.99
CA GLU A 462 -8.76 -13.64 -19.51
C GLU A 462 -9.45 -14.42 -18.38
N GLU A 463 -8.68 -14.97 -17.45
CA GLU A 463 -9.23 -15.69 -16.30
C GLU A 463 -9.99 -14.77 -15.37
N PHE A 464 -9.50 -13.55 -15.17
CA PHE A 464 -10.23 -12.54 -14.39
C PHE A 464 -11.60 -12.26 -15.02
N LEU A 465 -11.68 -12.04 -16.33
CA LEU A 465 -12.95 -11.80 -17.05
C LEU A 465 -13.91 -12.98 -16.95
N LYS A 466 -13.42 -14.23 -17.13
CA LYS A 466 -14.25 -15.44 -17.04
C LYS A 466 -14.93 -15.60 -15.68
N THR A 467 -14.31 -15.12 -14.60
CA THR A 467 -14.90 -15.19 -13.25
C THR A 467 -15.98 -14.14 -12.98
N ARG A 468 -16.12 -13.11 -13.84
CA ARG A 468 -17.13 -12.05 -13.68
C ARG A 468 -18.51 -12.51 -14.14
N ALA A 469 -19.56 -11.88 -13.60
CA ALA A 469 -20.92 -12.09 -14.10
C ALA A 469 -21.03 -11.62 -15.57
N LEU A 470 -21.86 -12.28 -16.39
CA LEU A 470 -22.00 -11.93 -17.81
C LEU A 470 -22.38 -10.45 -18.02
N GLY A 471 -23.25 -9.89 -17.19
CA GLY A 471 -23.62 -8.47 -17.24
C GLY A 471 -22.48 -7.52 -16.87
N ASP A 472 -21.53 -7.93 -16.02
CA ASP A 472 -20.42 -7.09 -15.58
C ASP A 472 -19.20 -7.20 -16.52
N GLN A 473 -19.13 -8.22 -17.39
CA GLN A 473 -17.96 -8.48 -18.22
C GLN A 473 -17.64 -7.34 -19.18
N GLN A 474 -18.64 -6.62 -19.68
CA GLN A 474 -18.43 -5.51 -20.59
C GLN A 474 -17.68 -4.35 -19.92
N PHE A 475 -18.07 -4.02 -18.68
CA PHE A 475 -17.37 -3.05 -17.84
C PHE A 475 -15.89 -3.41 -17.70
N TYR A 476 -15.61 -4.66 -17.28
CA TYR A 476 -14.23 -5.06 -17.07
C TYR A 476 -13.42 -5.10 -18.37
N LYS A 477 -13.99 -5.54 -19.50
CA LYS A 477 -13.27 -5.53 -20.79
C LYS A 477 -12.72 -4.15 -21.13
N GLN A 478 -13.52 -3.09 -20.93
CA GLN A 478 -13.07 -1.72 -21.18
C GLN A 478 -12.03 -1.27 -20.14
N VAL A 479 -12.27 -1.52 -18.85
CA VAL A 479 -11.37 -1.08 -17.77
C VAL A 479 -9.99 -1.73 -17.84
N LEU A 480 -9.90 -3.01 -18.23
CA LEU A 480 -8.63 -3.75 -18.24
C LEU A 480 -7.58 -3.18 -19.20
N ASP A 481 -8.01 -2.46 -20.24
CA ASP A 481 -7.14 -1.86 -21.25
C ASP A 481 -6.73 -0.41 -20.91
N THR A 482 -7.18 0.12 -19.76
CA THR A 482 -6.94 1.52 -19.36
C THR A 482 -5.56 1.74 -18.73
N TYR A 483 -5.01 2.94 -18.91
CA TYR A 483 -3.75 3.34 -18.26
C TYR A 483 -3.89 3.38 -16.74
N MET A 484 -5.04 3.82 -16.23
CA MET A 484 -5.38 3.86 -14.82
C MET A 484 -5.34 2.46 -14.20
N PHE A 485 -5.93 1.45 -14.86
CA PHE A 485 -5.89 0.07 -14.39
C PHE A 485 -4.46 -0.50 -14.43
N HIS A 486 -3.68 -0.20 -15.47
CA HIS A 486 -2.27 -0.60 -15.52
C HIS A 486 -1.43 0.01 -14.38
N ALA A 487 -1.65 1.30 -14.05
CA ALA A 487 -1.03 1.94 -12.90
C ALA A 487 -1.44 1.27 -11.57
N PHE A 488 -2.72 0.91 -11.44
CA PHE A 488 -3.23 0.12 -10.32
C PHE A 488 -2.54 -1.25 -10.21
N LEU A 489 -2.45 -2.02 -11.31
CA LEU A 489 -1.76 -3.31 -11.33
C LEU A 489 -0.29 -3.16 -10.90
N LYS A 490 0.39 -2.12 -11.39
CA LYS A 490 1.77 -1.81 -11.00
C LYS A 490 1.89 -1.57 -9.49
N ALA A 491 0.97 -0.81 -8.90
CA ALA A 491 0.89 -0.59 -7.45
C ALA A 491 0.59 -1.89 -6.67
N ARG A 492 -0.26 -2.79 -7.19
CA ARG A 492 -0.52 -4.11 -6.56
C ARG A 492 0.68 -5.05 -6.67
N LEU A 493 1.32 -5.17 -7.82
CA LEU A 493 2.47 -6.06 -8.04
C LEU A 493 3.72 -5.61 -7.25
N SER A 494 3.87 -4.31 -7.02
CA SER A 494 4.88 -3.74 -6.11
C SER A 494 4.53 -3.88 -4.62
N ARG A 495 3.38 -4.49 -4.29
CA ARG A 495 2.86 -4.62 -2.91
C ARG A 495 2.76 -3.28 -2.18
N ARG A 496 2.43 -2.20 -2.91
CA ARG A 496 2.23 -0.87 -2.32
C ARG A 496 1.06 -0.90 -1.33
N MET A 497 1.32 -0.47 -0.10
CA MET A 497 0.34 -0.39 0.99
C MET A 497 -0.42 0.95 1.00
N ASP A 498 -1.08 1.27 -0.11
CA ASP A 498 -1.92 2.47 -0.23
C ASP A 498 -3.30 2.32 0.43
N ALA A 499 -4.13 3.36 0.33
CA ALA A 499 -5.47 3.41 0.89
C ALA A 499 -6.34 2.21 0.48
N PHE A 500 -6.24 1.75 -0.77
CA PHE A 500 -6.98 0.58 -1.25
C PHE A 500 -6.51 -0.70 -0.57
N ALA A 501 -5.19 -0.93 -0.48
CA ALA A 501 -4.65 -2.13 0.16
C ALA A 501 -5.03 -2.19 1.65
N GLN A 502 -4.97 -1.04 2.33
CA GLN A 502 -5.39 -0.91 3.73
C GLN A 502 -6.88 -1.19 3.91
N MET A 503 -7.73 -0.62 3.05
CA MET A 503 -9.18 -0.86 3.09
C MET A 503 -9.54 -2.32 2.78
N ASP A 504 -8.89 -2.95 1.79
CA ASP A 504 -9.11 -4.36 1.48
C ASP A 504 -8.75 -5.26 2.67
N LEU A 505 -7.63 -5.00 3.36
CA LEU A 505 -7.26 -5.75 4.58
C LEU A 505 -8.25 -5.53 5.73
N HIS A 506 -8.70 -4.29 5.95
CA HIS A 506 -9.65 -3.97 7.01
C HIS A 506 -11.05 -4.55 6.75
N THR A 507 -11.42 -4.75 5.49
CA THR A 507 -12.74 -5.27 5.09
C THR A 507 -12.76 -6.78 4.83
N GLN A 508 -11.63 -7.48 4.95
CA GLN A 508 -11.56 -8.94 4.90
C GLN A 508 -12.03 -9.58 6.20
N SER A 509 -12.72 -10.72 6.11
CA SER A 509 -12.95 -11.60 7.25
C SER A 509 -11.65 -12.25 7.70
N GLU A 510 -11.55 -12.68 8.96
CA GLU A 510 -10.40 -13.42 9.48
C GLU A 510 -10.08 -14.65 8.61
N GLU A 511 -11.10 -15.35 8.11
CA GLU A 511 -10.96 -16.51 7.23
C GLU A 511 -10.39 -16.17 5.84
N ASP A 512 -10.68 -14.98 5.29
CA ASP A 512 -10.11 -14.52 4.03
C ASP A 512 -8.66 -14.06 4.18
N ARG A 513 -8.28 -13.55 5.37
CA ARG A 513 -6.88 -13.29 5.73
C ARG A 513 -6.09 -14.61 5.77
N ILE A 514 -6.64 -15.64 6.42
CA ILE A 514 -6.05 -16.99 6.52
C ILE A 514 -5.90 -17.69 5.15
N ASN A 515 -6.87 -17.52 4.25
CA ASN A 515 -6.85 -18.16 2.92
C ASN A 515 -5.90 -17.49 1.92
N GLY A 516 -5.47 -16.25 2.15
CA GLY A 516 -4.37 -15.63 1.39
C GLY A 516 -3.01 -16.31 1.59
N MET A 517 -2.93 -17.33 2.46
CA MET A 517 -1.69 -17.91 2.96
C MET A 517 -1.50 -19.39 2.58
N LEU A 518 -2.54 -20.09 2.13
CA LEU A 518 -2.40 -21.41 1.54
C LEU A 518 -2.18 -21.23 0.04
N LEU A 519 -1.05 -21.73 -0.47
CA LEU A 519 -0.75 -21.68 -1.90
C LEU A 519 -1.89 -22.30 -2.70
N SER A 520 -2.50 -21.45 -3.52
CA SER A 520 -3.68 -21.68 -4.36
C SER A 520 -5.03 -21.63 -3.64
N PRO A 521 -5.58 -20.42 -3.33
CA PRO A 521 -7.00 -20.26 -3.05
C PRO A 521 -7.79 -20.28 -4.37
N ARG A 522 -7.57 -21.30 -5.19
CA ARG A 522 -8.39 -21.55 -6.37
C ARG A 522 -9.51 -22.54 -6.08
N ARG A 523 -9.67 -23.02 -4.84
CA ARG A 523 -10.73 -23.96 -4.47
C ARG A 523 -11.39 -23.55 -3.15
N PRO A 524 -12.70 -23.24 -3.14
CA PRO A 524 -13.39 -22.77 -1.94
C PRO A 524 -13.53 -23.91 -0.93
N THR A 525 -13.32 -23.58 0.35
CA THR A 525 -13.61 -24.46 1.49
C THR A 525 -15.11 -24.65 1.69
N ILE A 526 -15.49 -25.63 2.49
CA ILE A 526 -16.90 -25.96 2.77
C ILE A 526 -17.62 -24.82 3.48
N GLU A 527 -16.91 -24.09 4.33
CA GLU A 527 -17.40 -22.88 5.00
C GLU A 527 -17.71 -21.77 3.98
N LYS A 528 -16.91 -21.63 2.91
CA LYS A 528 -17.20 -20.76 1.76
C LYS A 528 -18.40 -21.24 0.94
N MET A 529 -18.55 -22.56 0.72
CA MET A 529 -19.71 -23.10 0.01
C MET A 529 -21.01 -22.96 0.82
N ALA A 530 -20.95 -23.05 2.16
CA ALA A 530 -22.09 -22.88 3.05
C ALA A 530 -22.52 -21.41 3.18
N SER A 531 -21.57 -20.49 3.36
CA SER A 531 -21.83 -19.04 3.43
C SER A 531 -22.33 -18.45 2.12
N ARG A 532 -21.86 -18.95 0.97
CA ARG A 532 -22.42 -18.60 -0.35
C ARG A 532 -23.87 -19.04 -0.54
N LYS A 533 -24.34 -20.05 0.19
CA LYS A 533 -25.74 -20.51 0.16
C LYS A 533 -26.64 -19.80 1.16
N SER A 534 -26.09 -19.12 2.18
CA SER A 534 -26.88 -18.36 3.17
C SER A 534 -27.17 -16.92 2.75
N LEU A 535 -26.38 -16.34 1.84
CA LEU A 535 -26.69 -15.07 1.16
C LEU A 535 -27.46 -15.31 -0.16
N ALA A 536 -28.79 -15.33 -0.05
CA ALA A 536 -29.83 -15.26 -1.10
C ALA A 536 -30.29 -16.56 -1.81
N PRO A 537 -31.62 -16.76 -1.98
CA PRO A 537 -32.23 -17.83 -2.77
C PRO A 537 -32.24 -17.58 -4.30
N HIS A 538 -31.46 -16.60 -4.81
CA HIS A 538 -31.55 -16.15 -6.21
C HIS A 538 -30.23 -16.14 -6.99
N ALA A 539 -29.18 -16.79 -6.50
CA ALA A 539 -28.01 -17.08 -7.33
C ALA A 539 -28.33 -18.28 -8.24
N ALA A 540 -28.85 -18.02 -9.45
CA ALA A 540 -29.02 -19.04 -10.48
C ALA A 540 -27.69 -19.79 -10.68
N HIS A 541 -27.73 -21.09 -10.45
CA HIS A 541 -26.59 -22.01 -10.58
C HIS A 541 -25.93 -21.84 -11.95
N ARG A 542 -24.71 -21.27 -11.94
CA ARG A 542 -23.90 -21.09 -13.15
C ARG A 542 -23.40 -22.46 -13.58
N ARG A 543 -23.93 -22.93 -14.70
CA ARG A 543 -23.46 -24.10 -15.43
C ARG A 543 -22.36 -23.59 -16.36
N MET A 544 -21.10 -23.97 -16.16
CA MET A 544 -20.11 -23.89 -17.24
C MET A 544 -20.53 -24.90 -18.33
N VAL A 545 -21.36 -24.45 -19.27
CA VAL A 545 -21.68 -25.20 -20.48
C VAL A 545 -20.83 -24.64 -21.61
N VAL A 546 -19.87 -25.48 -22.01
CA VAL A 546 -19.27 -25.51 -23.34
C VAL A 546 -20.35 -25.23 -24.40
N SER A 547 -20.14 -24.16 -25.15
CA SER A 547 -20.74 -23.85 -26.46
C SER A 547 -21.77 -24.83 -27.02
N MET A 548 -23.01 -24.36 -27.21
CA MET A 548 -23.85 -24.70 -28.38
C MET A 548 -24.73 -23.50 -28.76
N PRO A 549 -24.79 -23.09 -30.05
CA PRO A 549 -25.61 -21.97 -30.51
C PRO A 549 -27.07 -22.39 -30.76
N ASN A 550 -27.99 -21.44 -30.58
CA ASN A 550 -29.43 -21.48 -30.89
C ASN A 550 -30.35 -22.22 -29.91
N LEU A 551 -30.88 -21.47 -28.93
CA LEU A 551 -32.19 -21.71 -28.34
C LEU A 551 -32.76 -20.35 -27.91
N HIS A 552 -33.86 -19.96 -28.55
CA HIS A 552 -34.56 -18.69 -28.36
C HIS A 552 -35.08 -18.52 -26.92
N ASP A 553 -35.08 -17.26 -26.50
CA ASP A 553 -35.50 -16.73 -25.21
C ASP A 553 -36.88 -17.25 -24.76
N ILE A 554 -36.95 -17.68 -23.51
CA ILE A 554 -38.20 -17.81 -22.76
C ILE A 554 -38.27 -16.62 -21.81
N ALA A 555 -39.18 -15.70 -22.09
CA ALA A 555 -39.48 -14.56 -21.23
C ALA A 555 -39.97 -15.03 -19.84
N VAL A 556 -39.38 -14.47 -18.79
CA VAL A 556 -39.85 -14.64 -17.40
C VAL A 556 -40.86 -13.52 -17.09
N PRO A 557 -42.01 -13.82 -16.47
CA PRO A 557 -43.12 -12.88 -16.37
C PRO A 557 -42.91 -11.78 -15.33
N GLU A 558 -43.24 -10.54 -15.70
CA GLU A 558 -43.41 -9.42 -14.78
C GLU A 558 -44.60 -9.67 -13.83
N LEU A 559 -44.40 -9.40 -12.53
CA LEU A 559 -45.50 -9.28 -11.56
C LEU A 559 -45.24 -8.10 -10.58
N PRO A 560 -46.31 -7.51 -10.04
CA PRO A 560 -46.50 -6.05 -9.97
C PRO A 560 -46.02 -5.39 -8.66
N PRO A 561 -45.91 -4.05 -8.61
CA PRO A 561 -45.48 -3.34 -7.40
C PRO A 561 -46.59 -3.37 -6.34
N ARG A 562 -46.28 -3.95 -5.17
CA ARG A 562 -47.18 -3.92 -4.01
C ARG A 562 -46.81 -2.72 -3.13
N ASN A 563 -47.65 -1.70 -3.18
CA ASN A 563 -47.68 -0.60 -2.23
C ASN A 563 -48.15 -1.10 -0.85
N SER A 564 -47.46 -0.72 0.23
CA SER A 564 -48.10 -0.49 1.54
C SER A 564 -47.22 0.33 2.49
N SER A 565 -47.59 1.61 2.61
CA SER A 565 -47.71 2.45 3.81
C SER A 565 -46.67 2.39 4.94
N LEU A 566 -46.06 3.56 5.15
CA LEU A 566 -45.51 4.09 6.40
C LEU A 566 -46.47 3.93 7.59
N ARG A 567 -45.96 3.37 8.70
CA ARG A 567 -46.27 3.84 10.06
C ARG A 567 -44.96 3.95 10.84
N LYS A 568 -44.60 5.18 11.18
CA LYS A 568 -43.51 5.52 12.10
C LYS A 568 -43.99 5.17 13.51
N ILE A 569 -43.31 4.24 14.19
CA ILE A 569 -43.47 3.99 15.62
C ILE A 569 -42.10 4.23 16.25
N GLN A 570 -42.02 5.20 17.16
CA GLN A 570 -40.92 5.33 18.10
C GLN A 570 -41.04 4.23 19.14
N THR A 571 -40.02 3.39 19.30
CA THR A 571 -39.65 2.78 20.58
C THR A 571 -38.22 2.24 20.54
N THR A 572 -37.53 2.54 21.62
CA THR A 572 -36.31 1.97 22.22
C THR A 572 -36.11 0.46 22.06
N GLU A 573 -34.83 0.08 21.94
CA GLU A 573 -34.20 -1.25 22.15
C GLU A 573 -34.73 -2.46 21.34
N CYS A 574 -33.99 -2.87 20.29
CA CYS A 574 -33.54 -4.27 20.09
C CYS A 574 -32.63 -4.45 18.84
N GLY A 575 -31.48 -5.10 19.07
CA GLY A 575 -30.62 -5.96 18.22
C GLY A 575 -30.73 -6.03 16.69
N SER A 576 -29.54 -6.08 16.07
CA SER A 576 -29.22 -6.53 14.71
C SER A 576 -29.42 -5.54 13.54
N SER A 577 -28.74 -4.39 13.62
CA SER A 577 -28.22 -3.74 12.41
C SER A 577 -26.70 -3.86 12.46
N ARG A 578 -26.12 -4.47 11.42
CA ARG A 578 -24.68 -4.69 11.30
C ARG A 578 -23.99 -3.32 11.32
N ALA A 579 -23.35 -3.02 12.44
CA ALA A 579 -22.77 -1.73 12.74
C ALA A 579 -21.91 -1.23 11.58
N VAL A 580 -22.23 -0.04 11.07
CA VAL A 580 -21.24 0.81 10.42
C VAL A 580 -20.11 0.95 11.45
N LEU A 581 -18.94 0.42 11.12
CA LEU A 581 -17.75 0.52 11.95
C LEU A 581 -17.42 2.00 12.10
N ASP A 582 -17.86 2.59 13.21
CA ASP A 582 -17.54 3.95 13.62
C ASP A 582 -16.06 3.93 14.04
N VAL A 583 -15.19 4.16 13.06
CA VAL A 583 -13.76 4.38 13.32
C VAL A 583 -13.68 5.77 13.94
N PRO A 584 -13.22 5.92 15.20
CA PRO A 584 -13.13 7.23 15.82
C PRO A 584 -12.26 8.14 14.94
N PRO A 585 -12.67 9.39 14.67
CA PRO A 585 -11.92 10.30 13.82
C PRO A 585 -10.52 10.50 14.42
N LYS A 586 -9.48 10.41 13.57
CA LYS A 586 -8.10 10.71 13.96
C LYS A 586 -8.07 12.14 14.52
N SER A 587 -7.47 12.34 15.69
CA SER A 587 -7.37 13.67 16.30
C SER A 587 -6.59 14.62 15.40
N THR A 588 -7.26 15.67 14.94
CA THR A 588 -6.66 16.76 14.17
C THR A 588 -6.13 17.83 15.10
N TYR A 589 -4.91 18.30 14.84
CA TYR A 589 -4.24 19.36 15.58
C TYR A 589 -4.12 20.61 14.72
N THR A 590 -4.07 21.77 15.35
CA THR A 590 -3.93 23.06 14.67
C THR A 590 -2.78 23.84 15.26
N PHE A 591 -1.90 24.37 14.42
CA PHE A 591 -0.87 25.32 14.84
C PHE A 591 -1.19 26.71 14.28
N LYS A 592 -1.28 27.69 15.17
CA LYS A 592 -1.55 29.08 14.81
C LYS A 592 -0.23 29.78 14.48
N ILE A 593 -0.10 30.25 13.24
CA ILE A 593 1.03 31.05 12.76
C ILE A 593 0.98 32.44 13.42
N PRO A 594 2.13 33.03 13.80
CA PRO A 594 2.18 34.39 14.33
C PRO A 594 1.53 35.41 13.40
N GLU A 595 0.98 36.49 13.97
CA GLU A 595 0.30 37.51 13.17
C GLU A 595 1.30 38.38 12.38
N ILE A 596 1.01 38.57 11.10
CA ILE A 596 1.85 39.38 10.19
C ILE A 596 1.32 40.83 10.20
N HIS A 597 1.78 41.62 11.18
CA HIS A 597 1.37 43.02 11.38
C HIS A 597 2.52 44.04 11.27
N PHE A 598 3.67 43.62 10.76
CA PHE A 598 4.88 44.44 10.66
C PHE A 598 5.16 44.88 9.21
N PRO A 599 5.93 45.97 9.00
CA PRO A 599 6.39 46.36 7.67
C PRO A 599 7.31 45.29 7.09
N LEU A 600 7.15 44.96 5.81
CA LEU A 600 7.83 43.86 5.10
C LEU A 600 9.29 44.17 4.76
N VAL A 601 10.07 44.51 5.77
CA VAL A 601 11.51 44.74 5.73
C VAL A 601 12.23 43.47 6.17
N ALA A 602 13.41 43.20 5.61
CA ALA A 602 14.17 41.97 5.88
C ALA A 602 14.32 41.66 7.37
N GLN A 603 14.58 42.67 8.21
CA GLN A 603 14.72 42.51 9.66
C GLN A 603 13.44 42.02 10.33
N CYS A 604 12.27 42.55 9.96
CA CYS A 604 10.99 42.14 10.53
C CYS A 604 10.59 40.73 10.07
N VAL A 605 10.89 40.37 8.82
CA VAL A 605 10.67 39.01 8.30
C VAL A 605 11.56 38.00 9.03
N GLN A 606 12.82 38.34 9.31
CA GLN A 606 13.71 37.51 10.10
C GLN A 606 13.23 37.36 11.56
N ALA A 607 12.71 38.44 12.16
CA ALA A 607 12.10 38.39 13.49
C ALA A 607 10.84 37.50 13.52
N PHE A 608 10.02 37.53 12.47
CA PHE A 608 8.87 36.64 12.32
C PHE A 608 9.27 35.17 12.25
N TYR A 609 10.29 34.81 11.48
CA TYR A 609 10.79 33.43 11.46
C TYR A 609 11.35 33.01 12.82
N ALA A 610 12.05 33.91 13.52
CA ALA A 610 12.54 33.64 14.88
C ALA A 610 11.39 33.39 15.87
N ASP A 611 10.31 34.19 15.81
CA ASP A 611 9.10 33.97 16.62
C ASP A 611 8.40 32.64 16.27
N CYS A 612 8.28 32.32 14.97
CA CYS A 612 7.77 31.01 14.53
C CYS A 612 8.58 29.85 15.13
N VAL A 613 9.91 29.91 15.08
CA VAL A 613 10.81 28.89 15.65
C VAL A 613 10.63 28.80 17.17
N ALA A 614 10.48 29.94 17.87
CA ALA A 614 10.27 29.97 19.30
C ALA A 614 8.93 29.34 19.70
N GLN A 615 7.85 29.65 18.98
CA GLN A 615 6.52 29.09 19.22
C GLN A 615 6.46 27.59 18.91
N LEU A 616 7.07 27.15 17.79
CA LEU A 616 7.21 25.73 17.47
C LEU A 616 8.01 24.99 18.55
N SER A 617 9.13 25.56 19.01
CA SER A 617 9.95 24.94 20.06
C SER A 617 9.21 24.86 21.40
N LYS A 618 8.40 25.87 21.74
CA LYS A 618 7.51 25.83 22.92
C LYS A 618 6.44 24.74 22.78
N ALA A 619 5.80 24.62 21.61
CA ALA A 619 4.80 23.59 21.34
C ALA A 619 5.41 22.19 21.47
N MET A 620 6.61 21.98 20.91
CA MET A 620 7.37 20.73 21.02
C MET A 620 7.73 20.40 22.48
N GLY A 621 8.12 21.39 23.29
CA GLY A 621 8.42 21.19 24.71
C GLY A 621 7.21 20.87 25.58
N SER A 622 6.00 21.26 25.13
CA SER A 622 4.74 20.98 25.83
C SER A 622 4.08 19.64 25.44
N LEU A 623 4.65 18.91 24.46
CA LEU A 623 4.08 17.65 24.00
C LEU A 623 4.35 16.50 24.98
N ALA A 624 3.34 15.67 25.21
CA ALA A 624 3.54 14.39 25.86
C ALA A 624 4.44 13.47 24.99
N PRO A 625 5.31 12.62 25.59
CA PRO A 625 6.22 11.72 24.85
C PRO A 625 5.51 10.80 23.85
N GLU A 626 4.25 10.46 24.12
CA GLU A 626 3.42 9.56 23.31
C GLU A 626 3.06 10.14 21.91
N ASN A 627 3.15 11.46 21.72
CA ASN A 627 2.73 12.13 20.49
C ASN A 627 3.86 12.25 19.44
N SER A 628 4.63 11.16 19.21
CA SER A 628 5.78 11.18 18.30
C SER A 628 5.40 11.56 16.85
N VAL A 629 4.17 11.24 16.43
CA VAL A 629 3.63 11.60 15.10
C VAL A 629 3.56 13.12 14.95
N LEU A 630 2.93 13.82 15.91
CA LEU A 630 2.80 15.28 15.87
C LEU A 630 4.16 15.98 16.04
N LEU A 631 5.03 15.43 16.88
CA LEU A 631 6.40 15.93 17.07
C LEU A 631 7.20 15.94 15.75
N ALA A 632 7.09 14.88 14.93
CA ALA A 632 7.70 14.84 13.60
C ALA A 632 7.24 15.99 12.69
N ARG A 633 5.96 16.39 12.77
CA ARG A 633 5.41 17.48 11.94
C ARG A 633 5.96 18.84 12.40
N TYR A 634 6.19 19.01 13.71
CA TYR A 634 6.88 20.18 14.21
C TYR A 634 8.36 20.23 13.81
N PHE A 635 9.08 19.10 13.82
CA PHE A 635 10.44 19.05 13.27
C PHE A 635 10.47 19.45 11.80
N TYR A 636 9.55 18.93 10.99
CA TYR A 636 9.44 19.32 9.58
C TYR A 636 9.20 20.83 9.40
N LEU A 637 8.19 21.39 10.10
CA LEU A 637 7.87 22.81 10.00
C LEU A 637 9.00 23.71 10.51
N ARG A 638 9.62 23.35 11.64
CA ARG A 638 10.72 24.12 12.21
C ARG A 638 11.96 24.08 11.31
N GLY A 639 12.28 22.91 10.74
CA GLY A 639 13.34 22.75 9.76
C GLY A 639 13.11 23.61 8.51
N LEU A 640 11.88 23.64 7.97
CA LEU A 640 11.52 24.53 6.86
C LEU A 640 11.68 26.01 7.22
N VAL A 641 11.17 26.44 8.37
CA VAL A 641 11.28 27.84 8.81
C VAL A 641 12.75 28.23 9.02
N GLN A 642 13.58 27.32 9.55
CA GLN A 642 15.02 27.54 9.71
C GLN A 642 15.75 27.64 8.37
N LEU A 643 15.36 26.86 7.35
CA LEU A 643 15.87 27.04 5.99
C LEU A 643 15.53 28.44 5.46
N MET A 644 14.29 28.91 5.65
CA MET A 644 13.87 30.25 5.24
C MET A 644 14.61 31.36 6.00
N GLN A 645 15.06 31.08 7.23
CA GLN A 645 15.92 31.97 8.02
C GLN A 645 17.39 31.95 7.57
N GLY A 646 17.80 30.98 6.74
CA GLY A 646 19.20 30.76 6.34
C GLY A 646 20.02 29.96 7.36
N GLN A 647 19.38 29.30 8.32
CA GLN A 647 20.03 28.47 9.35
C GLN A 647 20.14 27.01 8.87
N LEU A 648 21.02 26.76 7.89
CA LEU A 648 21.13 25.47 7.20
C LEU A 648 21.46 24.31 8.16
N LEU A 649 22.41 24.52 9.08
CA LEU A 649 22.79 23.50 10.07
C LEU A 649 21.65 23.17 11.05
N GLY A 650 20.91 24.19 11.51
CA GLY A 650 19.74 23.99 12.35
C GLY A 650 18.68 23.14 11.65
N ALA A 651 18.41 23.47 10.38
CA ALA A 651 17.44 22.74 9.57
C ALA A 651 17.85 21.28 9.36
N LEU A 652 19.12 21.01 9.09
CA LEU A 652 19.63 19.64 8.95
C LEU A 652 19.48 18.82 10.23
N LEU A 653 19.63 19.44 11.41
CA LEU A 653 19.40 18.76 12.69
C LEU A 653 17.91 18.43 12.90
N ASP A 654 17.02 19.32 12.51
CA ASP A 654 15.57 19.07 12.55
C ASP A 654 15.17 17.98 11.54
N PHE A 655 15.74 17.98 10.33
CA PHE A 655 15.51 16.91 9.35
C PHE A 655 16.12 15.58 9.77
N GLN A 656 17.26 15.57 10.47
CA GLN A 656 17.81 14.36 11.07
C GLN A 656 16.89 13.82 12.17
N SER A 657 16.35 14.70 13.01
CA SER A 657 15.38 14.32 14.05
C SER A 657 14.07 13.80 13.42
N LEU A 658 13.64 14.41 12.31
CA LEU A 658 12.53 13.95 11.50
C LEU A 658 12.79 12.56 10.91
N TYR A 659 13.96 12.32 10.33
CA TYR A 659 14.35 11.04 9.76
C TYR A 659 14.31 9.91 10.81
N LYS A 660 14.73 10.19 12.05
CA LYS A 660 14.61 9.26 13.18
C LYS A 660 13.14 8.99 13.60
N THR A 661 12.25 9.97 13.41
CA THR A 661 10.88 9.94 13.98
C THR A 661 9.81 9.46 12.98
N ASP A 662 9.82 9.93 11.74
CA ASP A 662 8.89 9.51 10.66
C ASP A 662 9.54 9.74 9.28
N VAL A 663 10.16 8.69 8.73
CA VAL A 663 10.85 8.73 7.43
C VAL A 663 9.89 9.05 6.27
N ARG A 664 8.59 8.78 6.40
CA ARG A 664 7.63 8.93 5.27
C ARG A 664 7.41 10.38 4.85
N VAL A 665 7.59 11.32 5.76
CA VAL A 665 7.46 12.77 5.51
C VAL A 665 8.83 13.45 5.34
N PHE A 666 9.91 12.67 5.28
CA PHE A 666 11.27 13.19 5.15
C PHE A 666 11.50 13.79 3.75
N PRO A 667 11.86 15.09 3.64
CA PRO A 667 12.01 15.75 2.35
C PRO A 667 13.42 15.51 1.77
N ALA A 668 13.68 14.31 1.25
CA ALA A 668 15.01 13.89 0.80
C ALA A 668 15.66 14.86 -0.21
N ASP A 669 14.92 15.26 -1.26
CA ASP A 669 15.42 16.18 -2.28
C ASP A 669 15.81 17.55 -1.69
N LEU A 670 14.97 18.08 -0.79
CA LEU A 670 15.24 19.35 -0.11
C LEU A 670 16.48 19.26 0.79
N VAL A 671 16.65 18.14 1.49
CA VAL A 671 17.83 17.88 2.33
C VAL A 671 19.07 17.77 1.45
N GLN A 672 18.99 17.08 0.31
CA GLN A 672 20.09 16.98 -0.65
C GLN A 672 20.53 18.36 -1.13
N THR A 673 19.60 19.18 -1.62
CA THR A 673 19.89 20.56 -2.05
C THR A 673 20.44 21.41 -0.90
N THR A 674 19.93 21.22 0.32
CA THR A 674 20.46 21.91 1.52
C THR A 674 21.91 21.54 1.78
N VAL A 675 22.26 20.25 1.72
CA VAL A 675 23.63 19.76 1.90
C VAL A 675 24.57 20.28 0.82
N GLU A 676 24.11 20.33 -0.43
CA GLU A 676 24.86 20.90 -1.56
C GLU A 676 25.08 22.41 -1.40
N SER A 677 24.17 23.11 -0.72
CA SER A 677 24.26 24.56 -0.47
C SER A 677 25.13 24.97 0.72
N LEU A 678 25.62 24.03 1.53
CA LEU A 678 26.46 24.33 2.70
C LEU A 678 27.78 24.97 2.29
N SER A 679 28.19 26.02 3.01
CA SER A 679 29.54 26.56 2.86
C SER A 679 30.60 25.57 3.38
N THR A 680 31.84 25.69 2.90
CA THR A 680 32.96 24.84 3.35
C THR A 680 33.10 24.70 4.88
N PRO A 681 33.01 25.77 5.70
CA PRO A 681 33.08 25.63 7.17
C PRO A 681 31.82 24.97 7.77
N GLU A 682 30.64 25.21 7.23
CA GLU A 682 29.42 24.55 7.71
C GLU A 682 29.42 23.07 7.35
N ARG A 683 29.96 22.71 6.18
CA ARG A 683 30.11 21.32 5.75
C ARG A 683 31.08 20.55 6.65
N THR A 684 32.23 21.12 6.98
CA THR A 684 33.16 20.48 7.92
C THR A 684 32.54 20.36 9.31
N GLN A 685 31.79 21.37 9.77
CA GLN A 685 31.05 21.30 11.03
C GLN A 685 29.97 20.19 11.00
N ALA A 686 29.22 20.06 9.91
CA ALA A 686 28.22 19.00 9.73
C ALA A 686 28.87 17.61 9.68
N GLU A 687 30.01 17.46 9.00
CA GLU A 687 30.78 16.20 8.94
C GLU A 687 31.40 15.84 10.30
N CYS A 688 31.71 16.82 11.16
CA CYS A 688 32.12 16.59 12.54
C CYS A 688 30.96 16.12 13.44
N MET A 689 29.71 16.41 13.07
CA MET A 689 28.53 15.92 13.78
C MET A 689 28.17 14.52 13.28
N PRO A 690 28.30 13.46 14.10
CA PRO A 690 28.17 12.07 13.65
C PRO A 690 26.80 11.76 13.05
N GLU A 691 25.77 12.41 13.59
CA GLU A 691 24.38 12.29 13.17
C GLU A 691 24.12 12.89 11.78
N LEU A 692 24.71 14.06 11.50
CA LEU A 692 24.57 14.73 10.20
C LEU A 692 25.46 14.08 9.15
N ARG A 693 26.67 13.66 9.52
CA ARG A 693 27.57 12.90 8.63
C ARG A 693 26.89 11.65 8.07
N ARG A 694 26.14 10.92 8.92
CA ARG A 694 25.37 9.76 8.50
C ARG A 694 24.25 10.13 7.54
N LEU A 695 23.45 11.15 7.88
CA LEU A 695 22.38 11.65 7.01
C LEU A 695 22.92 12.09 5.63
N ILE A 696 24.05 12.79 5.61
CA ILE A 696 24.73 13.25 4.39
C ILE A 696 25.16 12.06 3.54
N SER A 697 25.81 11.04 4.11
CA SER A 697 26.17 9.83 3.37
C SER A 697 24.92 9.11 2.85
N GLU A 698 23.89 8.91 3.68
CA GLU A 698 22.66 8.22 3.25
C GLU A 698 21.89 8.94 2.14
N VAL A 699 21.87 10.28 2.14
CA VAL A 699 21.17 11.08 1.12
C VAL A 699 22.01 11.20 -0.17
N MET A 700 23.33 11.36 -0.06
CA MET A 700 24.21 11.55 -1.22
C MET A 700 24.60 10.23 -1.90
N ASP A 701 24.64 9.11 -1.17
CA ASP A 701 24.97 7.78 -1.70
C ASP A 701 23.74 7.00 -2.21
N ARG A 702 22.51 7.52 -2.02
CA ARG A 702 21.33 6.94 -2.67
C ARG A 702 21.50 7.11 -4.18
N PRO A 703 21.63 6.02 -4.98
CA PRO A 703 21.41 6.16 -6.40
C PRO A 703 19.98 6.70 -6.53
N VAL A 704 19.81 7.85 -7.20
CA VAL A 704 18.50 8.30 -7.68
C VAL A 704 17.89 7.05 -8.30
N ASP A 705 16.81 6.53 -7.71
CA ASP A 705 16.18 5.28 -8.13
C ASP A 705 15.81 5.44 -9.60
N ALA A 706 16.74 5.10 -10.50
CA ALA A 706 16.48 5.05 -11.91
C ALA A 706 15.35 4.03 -12.03
N PRO A 707 14.20 4.40 -12.61
CA PRO A 707 13.06 3.51 -12.69
C PRO A 707 13.55 2.20 -13.29
N LYS A 708 13.52 1.12 -12.49
CA LYS A 708 14.01 -0.19 -12.91
C LYS A 708 13.40 -0.49 -14.27
N ALA A 709 14.24 -0.76 -15.26
CA ALA A 709 13.84 -0.85 -16.66
C ALA A 709 12.77 -1.93 -16.97
N ASP A 710 12.39 -2.76 -15.99
CA ASP A 710 11.44 -3.87 -16.13
C ASP A 710 10.20 -3.74 -15.20
N ASP A 711 9.72 -2.52 -14.98
CA ASP A 711 8.55 -2.24 -14.13
C ASP A 711 7.19 -2.47 -14.84
N ARG A 712 7.23 -2.92 -16.10
CA ARG A 712 6.03 -3.14 -16.94
C ARG A 712 5.27 -4.38 -16.48
N VAL A 713 3.97 -4.21 -16.26
CA VAL A 713 3.06 -5.33 -15.98
C VAL A 713 2.83 -6.11 -17.26
N LYS A 714 3.02 -7.44 -17.21
CA LYS A 714 2.79 -8.32 -18.34
C LYS A 714 1.40 -8.92 -18.23
N ASN A 715 0.64 -8.93 -19.32
CA ASN A 715 -0.56 -9.78 -19.38
C ASN A 715 -0.12 -11.20 -19.71
N PHE A 716 -0.71 -12.19 -19.03
CA PHE A 716 -0.44 -13.58 -19.35
C PHE A 716 -1.01 -13.89 -20.73
N GLU A 717 -0.15 -14.36 -21.65
CA GLU A 717 -0.57 -14.83 -22.97
C GLU A 717 -0.18 -16.29 -23.15
N LEU A 718 -1.07 -17.05 -23.77
CA LEU A 718 -0.78 -18.40 -24.21
C LEU A 718 0.40 -18.39 -25.22
N PRO A 719 1.29 -19.39 -25.16
CA PRO A 719 2.41 -19.50 -26.08
C PRO A 719 1.92 -19.62 -27.53
N ARG A 720 2.62 -18.96 -28.46
CA ARG A 720 2.36 -19.01 -29.91
C ARG A 720 3.49 -19.71 -30.69
N LYS A 721 4.56 -20.09 -30.00
CA LYS A 721 5.76 -20.74 -30.55
C LYS A 721 6.07 -21.99 -29.73
N HIS A 722 6.79 -22.93 -30.35
CA HIS A 722 7.29 -24.11 -29.66
C HIS A 722 8.21 -23.70 -28.51
N MET A 723 8.13 -24.40 -27.39
CA MET A 723 8.84 -24.07 -26.16
C MET A 723 9.85 -25.15 -25.80
N GLN A 724 11.06 -24.72 -25.50
CA GLN A 724 12.07 -25.54 -24.84
C GLN A 724 11.81 -25.58 -23.32
N LEU A 725 12.56 -26.40 -22.59
CA LEU A 725 12.40 -26.58 -21.15
C LEU A 725 12.40 -25.26 -20.37
N ASP A 726 13.35 -24.36 -20.62
CA ASP A 726 13.44 -23.08 -19.90
C ASP A 726 12.25 -22.15 -20.21
N ASP A 727 11.81 -22.10 -21.47
CA ASP A 727 10.63 -21.34 -21.88
C ASP A 727 9.36 -21.91 -21.25
N PHE A 728 9.24 -23.24 -21.20
CA PHE A 728 8.11 -23.93 -20.57
C PHE A 728 8.08 -23.69 -19.06
N VAL A 729 9.23 -23.78 -18.37
CA VAL A 729 9.36 -23.46 -16.95
C VAL A 729 8.84 -22.06 -16.69
N LYS A 730 9.31 -21.07 -17.47
CA LYS A 730 8.86 -19.69 -17.36
C LYS A 730 7.35 -19.56 -17.58
N ARG A 731 6.77 -20.18 -18.62
CA ARG A 731 5.32 -20.07 -18.91
C ARG A 731 4.44 -20.72 -17.84
N VAL A 732 4.85 -21.89 -17.32
CA VAL A 732 4.11 -22.56 -16.25
C VAL A 732 4.16 -21.74 -14.96
N GLN A 733 5.33 -21.18 -14.63
CA GLN A 733 5.46 -20.30 -13.47
C GLN A 733 4.64 -19.01 -13.64
N GLU A 734 4.70 -18.34 -14.79
CA GLU A 734 3.90 -17.15 -15.13
C GLU A 734 2.39 -17.42 -15.00
N SER A 735 1.92 -18.59 -15.44
CA SER A 735 0.52 -19.01 -15.36
C SER A 735 0.01 -19.30 -13.93
N GLY A 736 0.94 -19.44 -12.97
CA GLY A 736 0.66 -19.76 -11.58
C GLY A 736 0.10 -21.17 -11.34
N ILE A 737 0.32 -22.12 -12.27
CA ILE A 737 -0.09 -23.52 -12.11
C ILE A 737 0.79 -24.20 -11.05
N VAL A 738 2.10 -24.16 -11.24
CA VAL A 738 3.12 -24.71 -10.34
C VAL A 738 4.28 -23.73 -10.29
N LYS A 739 4.83 -23.50 -9.09
CA LYS A 739 6.01 -22.63 -8.89
C LYS A 739 7.32 -23.42 -8.83
N ASP A 740 7.27 -24.61 -8.22
CA ASP A 740 8.43 -25.47 -8.02
C ASP A 740 9.02 -25.94 -9.35
N SER A 741 10.27 -25.56 -9.62
CA SER A 741 10.94 -25.90 -10.88
C SER A 741 11.03 -27.42 -11.06
N GLY A 742 11.36 -28.19 -10.01
CA GLY A 742 11.50 -29.63 -10.08
C GLY A 742 10.23 -30.36 -10.54
N VAL A 743 9.06 -29.92 -10.05
CA VAL A 743 7.75 -30.41 -10.51
C VAL A 743 7.51 -30.06 -11.97
N ILE A 744 7.89 -28.84 -12.41
CA ILE A 744 7.72 -28.41 -13.80
C ILE A 744 8.64 -29.19 -14.75
N HIS A 745 9.87 -29.50 -14.35
CA HIS A 745 10.77 -30.38 -15.09
C HIS A 745 10.14 -31.76 -15.32
N ARG A 746 9.55 -32.36 -14.29
CA ARG A 746 8.82 -33.65 -14.43
C ARG A 746 7.58 -33.53 -15.31
N LEU A 747 6.87 -32.41 -15.25
CA LEU A 747 5.74 -32.12 -16.12
C LEU A 747 6.17 -32.01 -17.59
N PHE A 748 7.28 -31.34 -17.86
CA PHE A 748 7.86 -31.25 -19.19
C PHE A 748 8.22 -32.63 -19.73
N GLU A 749 8.86 -33.47 -18.92
CA GLU A 749 9.16 -34.87 -19.28
C GLU A 749 7.89 -35.69 -19.53
N ALA A 750 6.82 -35.47 -18.76
CA ALA A 750 5.54 -36.15 -18.95
C ALA A 750 4.85 -35.76 -20.26
N LEU A 751 4.85 -34.47 -20.61
CA LEU A 751 4.21 -33.97 -21.84
C LEU A 751 5.02 -34.29 -23.12
N THR A 752 6.33 -34.55 -23.00
CA THR A 752 7.22 -34.85 -24.13
C THR A 752 7.49 -36.35 -24.35
N VAL A 753 6.75 -37.23 -23.66
CA VAL A 753 6.89 -38.68 -23.83
C VAL A 753 6.51 -39.09 -25.26
N GLY A 754 7.50 -39.43 -26.08
CA GLY A 754 7.28 -40.10 -27.35
C GLY A 754 7.88 -39.42 -28.60
N HIS A 755 8.21 -38.11 -28.58
CA HIS A 755 9.16 -37.41 -29.47
C HIS A 755 9.08 -35.87 -29.28
N GLN A 756 10.21 -35.20 -29.62
CA GLN A 756 10.57 -33.77 -29.45
C GLN A 756 10.82 -33.31 -28.00
N LYS A 757 12.04 -32.82 -27.71
CA LYS A 757 12.39 -32.10 -26.47
C LYS A 757 11.79 -30.69 -26.44
N GLN A 758 10.61 -30.51 -27.02
CA GLN A 758 9.92 -29.23 -27.15
C GLN A 758 8.42 -29.49 -27.02
N ILE A 759 7.69 -28.51 -26.48
CA ILE A 759 6.23 -28.54 -26.37
C ILE A 759 5.65 -27.54 -27.37
N ASP A 760 4.73 -28.00 -28.22
CA ASP A 760 4.02 -27.14 -29.15
C ASP A 760 2.93 -26.30 -28.44
N PRO A 761 2.54 -25.14 -29.01
CA PRO A 761 1.52 -24.26 -28.47
C PRO A 761 0.18 -24.94 -28.15
N GLU A 762 -0.28 -25.82 -29.04
CA GLU A 762 -1.56 -26.53 -28.92
C GLU A 762 -1.55 -27.49 -27.72
N THR A 763 -0.50 -28.29 -27.57
CA THR A 763 -0.34 -29.19 -26.41
C THR A 763 -0.33 -28.41 -25.09
N PHE A 764 0.34 -27.26 -25.02
CA PHE A 764 0.30 -26.41 -23.82
C PHE A 764 -1.09 -25.84 -23.55
N LYS A 765 -1.79 -25.39 -24.60
CA LYS A 765 -3.15 -24.86 -24.50
C LYS A 765 -4.12 -25.93 -24.00
N ASP A 766 -4.04 -27.15 -24.52
CA ASP A 766 -4.88 -28.27 -24.10
C ASP A 766 -4.58 -28.66 -22.64
N PHE A 767 -3.31 -28.68 -22.24
CA PHE A 767 -2.91 -28.88 -20.85
C PHE A 767 -3.45 -27.79 -19.93
N TYR A 768 -3.31 -26.53 -20.33
CA TYR A 768 -3.81 -25.39 -19.58
C TYR A 768 -5.33 -25.49 -19.40
N ASN A 769 -6.07 -25.82 -20.46
CA ASN A 769 -7.52 -25.99 -20.42
C ASN A 769 -7.92 -27.16 -19.51
N CYS A 770 -7.29 -28.33 -19.65
CA CYS A 770 -7.57 -29.49 -18.80
C CYS A 770 -7.33 -29.19 -17.31
N TRP A 771 -6.24 -28.47 -16.99
CA TRP A 771 -5.96 -28.02 -15.63
C TRP A 771 -7.09 -27.11 -15.11
N LYS A 772 -7.55 -26.17 -15.94
CA LYS A 772 -8.61 -25.22 -15.58
C LYS A 772 -9.98 -25.86 -15.45
N GLU A 773 -10.32 -26.81 -16.31
CA GLU A 773 -11.54 -27.61 -16.19
C GLU A 773 -11.54 -28.42 -14.90
N ALA A 774 -10.43 -29.10 -14.58
CA ALA A 774 -10.30 -29.83 -13.31
C ALA A 774 -10.39 -28.93 -12.07
N GLU A 775 -9.98 -27.67 -12.20
CA GLU A 775 -10.13 -26.65 -11.17
C GLU A 775 -11.59 -26.23 -11.00
N ALA A 776 -12.30 -25.95 -12.10
CA ALA A 776 -13.70 -25.57 -12.12
C ALA A 776 -14.62 -26.69 -11.61
N GLU A 777 -14.40 -27.93 -12.06
CA GLU A 777 -15.13 -29.12 -11.59
C GLU A 777 -15.07 -29.27 -10.07
N ALA A 778 -13.91 -28.98 -9.47
CA ALA A 778 -13.72 -29.03 -8.03
C ALA A 778 -14.47 -27.90 -7.28
N GLN A 779 -14.62 -26.72 -7.90
CA GLN A 779 -15.38 -25.60 -7.30
C GLN A 779 -16.89 -25.81 -7.37
N GLU A 780 -17.39 -26.50 -8.39
CA GLU A 780 -18.84 -26.70 -8.63
C GLU A 780 -19.42 -27.93 -7.92
N VAL A 781 -18.63 -28.68 -7.14
CA VAL A 781 -19.11 -29.89 -6.45
C VAL A 781 -20.20 -29.55 -5.43
N SER A 782 -21.46 -29.83 -5.78
CA SER A 782 -22.59 -29.73 -4.85
C SER A 782 -22.62 -30.95 -3.92
N LEU A 783 -22.06 -30.80 -2.72
CA LEU A 783 -22.15 -31.83 -1.68
C LEU A 783 -23.50 -31.76 -0.94
N PRO A 784 -24.12 -32.91 -0.61
CA PRO A 784 -25.28 -32.94 0.27
C PRO A 784 -24.95 -32.34 1.65
N LEU A 785 -25.92 -31.70 2.31
CA LEU A 785 -25.73 -31.03 3.62
C LEU A 785 -25.14 -31.97 4.68
N SER A 786 -25.60 -33.22 4.71
CA SER A 786 -25.09 -34.26 5.63
C SER A 786 -23.61 -34.60 5.42
N VAL A 787 -23.06 -34.33 4.23
CA VAL A 787 -21.64 -34.51 3.93
C VAL A 787 -20.86 -33.27 4.36
N MET A 788 -21.40 -32.07 4.10
CA MET A 788 -20.79 -30.80 4.47
C MET A 788 -20.60 -30.66 5.99
N GLU A 789 -21.56 -31.14 6.79
CA GLU A 789 -21.47 -31.12 8.27
C GLU A 789 -20.37 -32.03 8.84
N GLN A 790 -19.91 -33.03 8.07
CA GLN A 790 -18.95 -34.04 8.54
C GLN A 790 -17.54 -33.88 7.95
N LEU A 791 -17.35 -32.90 7.08
CA LEU A 791 -16.05 -32.53 6.54
C LEU A 791 -15.47 -31.40 7.40
N ASP A 792 -14.15 -31.41 7.59
CA ASP A 792 -13.51 -30.34 8.36
C ASP A 792 -13.65 -28.99 7.65
N LYS A 793 -13.65 -27.89 8.41
CA LYS A 793 -13.73 -26.52 7.87
C LYS A 793 -12.76 -26.25 6.71
N ASN A 794 -11.57 -26.85 6.77
CA ASN A 794 -10.50 -26.70 5.79
C ASN A 794 -10.42 -27.86 4.78
N GLU A 795 -11.32 -28.84 4.83
CA GLU A 795 -11.34 -29.99 3.91
C GLU A 795 -12.08 -29.62 2.61
N CYS A 796 -11.52 -29.99 1.46
CA CYS A 796 -12.12 -29.72 0.15
C CYS A 796 -12.09 -30.97 -0.72
N VAL A 797 -13.07 -31.10 -1.61
CA VAL A 797 -13.05 -32.13 -2.66
C VAL A 797 -12.23 -31.61 -3.83
N TYR A 798 -11.19 -32.35 -4.20
CA TYR A 798 -10.25 -31.97 -5.25
C TYR A 798 -10.44 -32.75 -6.55
N LYS A 799 -10.96 -33.97 -6.49
CA LYS A 799 -11.33 -34.77 -7.66
C LYS A 799 -12.57 -35.58 -7.37
N LEU A 800 -13.39 -35.76 -8.40
CA LEU A 800 -14.61 -36.54 -8.37
C LEU A 800 -14.61 -37.49 -9.58
N SER A 801 -14.94 -38.77 -9.36
CA SER A 801 -15.00 -39.76 -10.45
C SER A 801 -16.31 -39.66 -11.22
N ARG A 802 -16.37 -40.32 -12.38
CA ARG A 802 -17.68 -40.66 -12.98
C ARG A 802 -18.45 -41.62 -12.07
N SER A 803 -19.76 -41.77 -12.32
CA SER A 803 -20.58 -42.73 -11.57
C SER A 803 -20.09 -44.16 -11.84
N VAL A 804 -19.79 -44.88 -10.76
CA VAL A 804 -19.12 -46.18 -10.77
C VAL A 804 -19.86 -47.17 -9.89
N LYS A 805 -19.79 -48.44 -10.29
CA LYS A 805 -20.31 -49.55 -9.48
C LYS A 805 -19.26 -49.97 -8.48
N THR A 806 -19.64 -49.99 -7.20
CA THR A 806 -18.79 -50.41 -6.09
C THR A 806 -19.44 -51.56 -5.31
N ASN A 807 -18.70 -52.19 -4.40
CA ASN A 807 -19.27 -53.13 -3.44
C ASN A 807 -20.18 -52.46 -2.37
N HIS A 808 -20.28 -51.13 -2.37
CA HIS A 808 -21.15 -50.33 -1.50
C HIS A 808 -22.32 -49.67 -2.26
N GLY A 809 -22.55 -50.08 -3.50
CA GLY A 809 -23.60 -49.52 -4.37
C GLY A 809 -23.04 -48.71 -5.54
N VAL A 810 -23.91 -47.95 -6.21
CA VAL A 810 -23.54 -47.06 -7.32
C VAL A 810 -23.34 -45.65 -6.78
N GLY A 811 -22.27 -44.98 -7.20
CA GLY A 811 -21.95 -43.64 -6.73
C GLY A 811 -20.69 -43.07 -7.36
N LYS A 812 -20.28 -41.88 -6.92
CA LYS A 812 -19.07 -41.21 -7.38
C LYS A 812 -18.02 -41.18 -6.27
N ILE A 813 -16.78 -41.51 -6.58
CA ILE A 813 -15.65 -41.44 -5.65
C ILE A 813 -15.17 -40.00 -5.60
N ALA A 814 -15.11 -39.43 -4.41
CA ALA A 814 -14.56 -38.11 -4.15
C ALA A 814 -13.24 -38.24 -3.39
N MET A 815 -12.26 -37.43 -3.79
CA MET A 815 -10.95 -37.33 -3.17
C MET A 815 -10.76 -35.98 -2.50
N THR A 816 -10.40 -35.99 -1.22
CA THR A 816 -9.96 -34.80 -0.48
C THR A 816 -8.46 -34.86 -0.23
N GLN A 817 -7.92 -33.87 0.47
CA GLN A 817 -6.54 -33.93 0.96
C GLN A 817 -6.35 -34.92 2.14
N LYS A 818 -7.44 -35.44 2.73
CA LYS A 818 -7.39 -36.34 3.91
C LYS A 818 -7.86 -37.76 3.62
N ARG A 819 -8.88 -37.93 2.79
CA ARG A 819 -9.60 -39.21 2.64
C ARG A 819 -10.29 -39.36 1.28
N LEU A 820 -10.73 -40.59 1.05
CA LEU A 820 -11.62 -40.98 -0.05
C LEU A 820 -13.00 -41.29 0.51
N PHE A 821 -14.05 -40.86 -0.19
CA PHE A 821 -15.42 -41.26 0.12
C PHE A 821 -16.26 -41.45 -1.12
N LEU A 822 -17.32 -42.24 -1.01
CA LEU A 822 -18.28 -42.53 -2.05
C LEU A 822 -19.56 -41.70 -1.83
N LEU A 823 -19.88 -40.85 -2.78
CA LEU A 823 -21.18 -40.17 -2.87
C LEU A 823 -22.18 -41.13 -3.52
N THR A 824 -23.15 -41.63 -2.74
CA THR A 824 -24.11 -42.63 -3.23
C THR A 824 -25.16 -42.00 -4.15
N GLU A 825 -25.42 -42.61 -5.31
CA GLU A 825 -26.48 -42.18 -6.22
C GLU A 825 -27.80 -42.91 -5.88
N GLY A 826 -28.90 -42.16 -5.74
CA GLY A 826 -30.23 -42.70 -5.43
C GLY A 826 -30.59 -42.83 -3.95
N ARG A 827 -29.64 -42.63 -3.02
CA ARG A 827 -29.90 -42.47 -1.58
C ARG A 827 -29.15 -41.24 -1.06
N PRO A 828 -29.79 -40.35 -0.28
CA PRO A 828 -29.09 -39.23 0.34
C PRO A 828 -28.11 -39.78 1.37
N GLY A 829 -26.81 -39.56 1.15
CA GLY A 829 -25.76 -40.03 2.03
C GLY A 829 -24.40 -40.12 1.36
N TYR A 830 -23.40 -40.51 2.14
CA TYR A 830 -22.08 -40.83 1.66
C TYR A 830 -21.50 -41.98 2.49
N VAL A 831 -20.53 -42.69 1.93
CA VAL A 831 -19.81 -43.76 2.61
C VAL A 831 -18.33 -43.42 2.61
N GLU A 832 -17.73 -43.25 3.79
CA GLU A 832 -16.28 -43.09 3.88
C GLU A 832 -15.59 -44.39 3.43
N ILE A 833 -14.75 -44.27 2.39
CA ILE A 833 -13.96 -45.40 1.88
C ILE A 833 -12.79 -45.61 2.84
N SER A 834 -11.86 -44.66 2.89
CA SER A 834 -10.71 -44.70 3.81
C SER A 834 -10.04 -43.34 3.90
N THR A 835 -9.52 -43.00 5.07
CA THR A 835 -8.45 -41.99 5.19
C THR A 835 -7.16 -42.52 4.55
N PHE A 836 -6.32 -41.65 3.99
CA PHE A 836 -5.05 -42.09 3.39
C PHE A 836 -4.12 -42.75 4.42
N ARG A 837 -4.23 -42.35 5.69
CA ARG A 837 -3.45 -42.93 6.80
C ARG A 837 -3.81 -44.39 7.09
N ASN A 838 -5.05 -44.80 6.81
CA ASN A 838 -5.57 -46.13 7.10
C ASN A 838 -5.44 -47.11 5.92
N ILE A 839 -4.92 -46.65 4.77
CA ILE A 839 -4.69 -47.52 3.60
C ILE A 839 -3.47 -48.41 3.87
N GLU A 840 -3.66 -49.72 3.73
CA GLU A 840 -2.61 -50.73 3.83
C GLU A 840 -2.05 -51.09 2.45
N ASP A 841 -2.93 -51.21 1.45
CA ASP A 841 -2.58 -51.63 0.10
C ASP A 841 -3.59 -51.12 -0.95
N VAL A 842 -3.10 -50.82 -2.15
CA VAL A 842 -3.88 -50.34 -3.29
C VAL A 842 -3.48 -51.13 -4.53
N ARG A 843 -4.42 -51.85 -5.15
CA ARG A 843 -4.19 -52.70 -6.33
C ARG A 843 -5.14 -52.37 -7.48
N SER A 844 -4.62 -52.44 -8.70
CA SER A 844 -5.43 -52.51 -9.94
C SER A 844 -5.49 -53.97 -10.36
N THR A 845 -6.70 -54.54 -10.49
CA THR A 845 -6.91 -55.95 -10.86
C THR A 845 -7.93 -56.06 -11.99
N MET A 846 -7.81 -57.09 -12.84
CA MET A 846 -8.77 -57.34 -13.91
C MET A 846 -9.81 -58.36 -13.44
N ALA A 847 -11.07 -57.95 -13.34
CA ALA A 847 -12.17 -58.85 -13.06
C ALA A 847 -12.78 -59.37 -14.37
N THR A 848 -12.98 -60.68 -14.48
CA THR A 848 -13.68 -61.30 -15.61
C THR A 848 -15.18 -61.32 -15.36
N PHE A 849 -15.95 -60.60 -16.17
CA PHE A 849 -17.41 -60.61 -16.13
C PHE A 849 -17.95 -60.87 -17.54
N LEU A 850 -18.67 -61.98 -17.73
CA LEU A 850 -19.26 -62.38 -19.02
C LEU A 850 -18.28 -62.25 -20.21
N LEU A 851 -17.07 -62.83 -20.07
CA LEU A 851 -15.96 -62.81 -21.06
C LEU A 851 -15.26 -61.45 -21.27
N LEU A 852 -15.73 -60.36 -20.66
CA LEU A 852 -15.06 -59.06 -20.67
C LEU A 852 -14.11 -58.93 -19.47
N ARG A 853 -12.88 -58.48 -19.72
CA ARG A 853 -11.91 -58.10 -18.67
C ARG A 853 -12.15 -56.64 -18.30
N ILE A 854 -12.57 -56.39 -17.07
CA ILE A 854 -12.86 -55.04 -16.58
C ILE A 854 -11.87 -54.67 -15.47
N PRO A 855 -11.13 -53.56 -15.60
CA PRO A 855 -10.22 -53.10 -14.56
C PRO A 855 -10.99 -52.63 -13.32
N MET A 856 -10.50 -53.02 -12.15
CA MET A 856 -11.11 -52.79 -10.85
C MET A 856 -10.06 -52.31 -9.85
N LEU A 857 -10.35 -51.20 -9.19
CA LEU A 857 -9.55 -50.64 -8.11
C LEU A 857 -9.92 -51.31 -6.80
N LYS A 858 -8.93 -51.86 -6.09
CA LYS A 858 -9.08 -52.49 -4.78
C LYS A 858 -8.28 -51.73 -3.73
N ILE A 859 -8.93 -51.31 -2.64
CA ILE A 859 -8.30 -50.60 -1.51
C ILE A 859 -8.48 -51.44 -0.25
N LYS A 860 -7.36 -51.89 0.33
CA LYS A 860 -7.33 -52.61 1.61
C LYS A 860 -7.03 -51.64 2.74
N MET A 861 -7.80 -51.74 3.82
CA MET A 861 -7.73 -50.84 4.97
C MET A 861 -7.21 -51.58 6.20
N ALA A 862 -6.43 -50.92 7.05
CA ALA A 862 -5.93 -51.52 8.29
C ALA A 862 -7.04 -51.75 9.32
N SER A 863 -8.02 -50.84 9.40
CA SER A 863 -9.11 -50.92 10.39
C SER A 863 -10.29 -51.82 10.00
N LYS A 864 -10.42 -52.21 8.73
CA LYS A 864 -11.56 -52.98 8.21
C LYS A 864 -11.08 -54.23 7.47
N LYS A 865 -11.73 -55.39 7.72
CA LYS A 865 -11.42 -56.64 7.00
C LYS A 865 -11.93 -56.64 5.55
N GLU A 866 -12.97 -55.87 5.25
CA GLU A 866 -13.54 -55.77 3.92
C GLU A 866 -12.68 -54.89 3.01
N VAL A 867 -12.43 -55.35 1.78
CA VAL A 867 -11.71 -54.60 0.75
C VAL A 867 -12.72 -53.75 -0.02
N PHE A 868 -12.44 -52.46 -0.21
CA PHE A 868 -13.27 -51.63 -1.07
C PHE A 868 -12.95 -51.93 -2.53
N GLU A 869 -13.98 -52.19 -3.34
CA GLU A 869 -13.84 -52.54 -4.75
C GLU A 869 -14.66 -51.60 -5.63
N ALA A 870 -14.03 -50.99 -6.63
CA ALA A 870 -14.68 -50.06 -7.56
C ALA A 870 -14.32 -50.36 -9.02
N ASN A 871 -15.35 -50.41 -9.88
CA ASN A 871 -15.20 -50.56 -11.32
C ASN A 871 -15.19 -49.18 -12.01
N LEU A 872 -13.97 -48.67 -12.24
CA LEU A 872 -13.70 -47.34 -12.80
C LEU A 872 -13.53 -47.34 -14.32
N LYS A 873 -13.71 -48.49 -15.00
CA LYS A 873 -13.54 -48.64 -16.46
C LYS A 873 -12.23 -47.99 -16.94
N THR A 874 -12.30 -47.02 -17.83
CA THR A 874 -11.15 -46.33 -18.45
C THR A 874 -10.35 -45.46 -17.47
N GLU A 875 -10.91 -45.08 -16.33
CA GLU A 875 -10.25 -44.21 -15.34
C GLU A 875 -9.48 -45.00 -14.27
N CYS A 876 -9.56 -46.34 -14.27
CA CYS A 876 -9.05 -47.19 -13.20
C CYS A 876 -7.55 -47.00 -12.95
N ASP A 877 -6.74 -46.96 -14.01
CA ASP A 877 -5.28 -46.85 -13.87
C ASP A 877 -4.84 -45.46 -13.41
N LEU A 878 -5.56 -44.41 -13.82
CA LEU A 878 -5.33 -43.04 -13.33
C LEU A 878 -5.66 -42.94 -11.84
N TRP A 879 -6.85 -43.39 -11.41
CA TRP A 879 -7.22 -43.40 -9.99
C TRP A 879 -6.27 -44.26 -9.15
N HIS A 880 -5.79 -45.38 -9.68
CA HIS A 880 -4.77 -46.19 -9.01
C HIS A 880 -3.48 -45.39 -8.76
N LEU A 881 -2.98 -44.68 -9.78
CA LEU A 881 -1.79 -43.84 -9.67
C LEU A 881 -1.98 -42.70 -8.67
N MET A 882 -3.12 -42.00 -8.76
CA MET A 882 -3.42 -40.85 -7.90
C MET A 882 -3.57 -41.25 -6.42
N VAL A 883 -4.29 -42.35 -6.14
CA VAL A 883 -4.47 -42.83 -4.77
C VAL A 883 -3.13 -43.29 -4.18
N LYS A 884 -2.26 -43.93 -4.98
CA LYS A 884 -0.90 -44.29 -4.55
C LYS A 884 -0.05 -43.06 -4.22
N GLU A 885 -0.06 -42.03 -5.07
CA GLU A 885 0.70 -40.80 -4.83
C GLU A 885 0.21 -40.07 -3.55
N MET A 886 -1.11 -39.93 -3.36
CA MET A 886 -1.67 -39.36 -2.13
C MET A 886 -1.31 -40.18 -0.88
N TRP A 887 -1.39 -41.51 -0.98
CA TRP A 887 -1.03 -42.41 0.11
C TRP A 887 0.45 -42.31 0.48
N ALA A 888 1.35 -42.28 -0.53
CA ALA A 888 2.78 -42.09 -0.32
C ALA A 888 3.10 -40.72 0.28
N GLY A 889 2.48 -39.65 -0.23
CA GLY A 889 2.62 -38.30 0.31
C GLY A 889 2.14 -38.18 1.77
N ARG A 890 1.01 -38.82 2.11
CA ARG A 890 0.53 -38.87 3.50
C ARG A 890 1.50 -39.61 4.41
N LYS A 891 2.04 -40.74 3.96
CA LYS A 891 3.02 -41.50 4.73
C LYS A 891 4.29 -40.67 4.98
N LEU A 892 4.82 -40.00 3.95
CA LEU A 892 5.98 -39.11 4.09
C LEU A 892 5.69 -37.93 5.03
N ALA A 893 4.48 -37.37 4.98
CA ALA A 893 4.04 -36.31 5.89
C ALA A 893 4.04 -36.77 7.35
N ASP A 894 3.57 -38.00 7.63
CA ASP A 894 3.56 -38.59 8.96
C ASP A 894 4.97 -38.93 9.44
N ASP A 895 5.80 -39.49 8.54
CA ASP A 895 7.18 -39.91 8.80
C ASP A 895 8.11 -38.72 9.04
N HIS A 896 7.85 -37.55 8.43
CA HIS A 896 8.69 -36.34 8.55
C HIS A 896 8.05 -35.19 9.36
N LYS A 897 6.82 -35.38 9.85
CA LYS A 897 6.01 -34.33 10.52
C LYS A 897 5.88 -33.06 9.69
N ASP A 898 5.83 -33.21 8.37
CA ASP A 898 5.73 -32.10 7.42
C ASP A 898 4.43 -32.23 6.61
N PRO A 899 3.40 -31.41 6.91
CA PRO A 899 2.13 -31.48 6.20
C PRO A 899 2.22 -31.06 4.72
N GLN A 900 3.31 -30.41 4.28
CA GLN A 900 3.46 -29.95 2.90
C GLN A 900 3.55 -31.11 1.90
N TYR A 901 4.03 -32.28 2.31
CA TYR A 901 4.06 -33.48 1.45
C TYR A 901 2.66 -33.85 0.93
N VAL A 902 1.62 -33.64 1.75
CA VAL A 902 0.23 -33.90 1.31
C VAL A 902 -0.20 -32.88 0.25
N GLN A 903 0.15 -31.61 0.42
CA GLN A 903 -0.18 -30.54 -0.54
C GLN A 903 0.56 -30.73 -1.87
N GLN A 904 1.85 -31.12 -1.81
CA GLN A 904 2.63 -31.44 -3.00
C GLN A 904 2.09 -32.68 -3.70
N ALA A 905 1.72 -33.74 -2.96
CA ALA A 905 1.17 -34.97 -3.53
C ALA A 905 -0.15 -34.68 -4.24
N LEU A 906 -1.00 -33.86 -3.63
CA LEU A 906 -2.23 -33.39 -4.23
C LEU A 906 -1.99 -32.59 -5.51
N THR A 907 -0.96 -31.74 -5.54
CA THR A 907 -0.56 -31.00 -6.76
C THR A 907 -0.13 -31.97 -7.85
N HIS A 908 0.70 -32.97 -7.55
CA HIS A 908 1.11 -34.00 -8.52
C HIS A 908 -0.10 -34.76 -9.08
N VAL A 909 -1.05 -35.13 -8.22
CA VAL A 909 -2.28 -35.83 -8.57
C VAL A 909 -3.15 -35.04 -9.53
N LEU A 910 -3.28 -33.73 -9.32
CA LEU A 910 -4.00 -32.84 -10.22
C LEU A 910 -3.27 -32.65 -11.56
N LEU A 911 -1.93 -32.59 -11.54
CA LEU A 911 -1.14 -32.53 -12.76
C LEU A 911 -1.25 -33.84 -13.58
N MET A 912 -1.28 -34.99 -12.91
CA MET A 912 -1.49 -36.29 -13.56
C MET A 912 -2.82 -36.31 -14.32
N ASP A 913 -3.89 -35.85 -13.66
CA ASP A 913 -5.23 -35.76 -14.26
C ASP A 913 -5.24 -34.82 -15.48
N ALA A 914 -4.62 -33.65 -15.36
CA ALA A 914 -4.49 -32.71 -16.48
C ALA A 914 -3.68 -33.30 -17.66
N VAL A 915 -2.55 -33.96 -17.40
CA VAL A 915 -1.72 -34.62 -18.43
C VAL A 915 -2.50 -35.72 -19.15
N VAL A 916 -3.26 -36.54 -18.42
CA VAL A 916 -4.09 -37.59 -19.06
C VAL A 916 -5.18 -36.98 -19.93
N GLY A 917 -5.83 -35.91 -19.46
CA GLY A 917 -6.81 -35.15 -20.25
C GLY A 917 -6.23 -34.51 -21.51
N THR A 918 -4.96 -34.10 -21.47
CA THR A 918 -4.24 -33.47 -22.59
C THR A 918 -3.90 -34.47 -23.68
N LEU A 919 -3.23 -35.57 -23.33
CA LEU A 919 -2.61 -36.44 -24.32
C LEU A 919 -3.60 -37.40 -24.99
N GLN A 920 -4.68 -37.78 -24.29
CA GLN A 920 -5.77 -38.68 -24.73
C GLN A 920 -5.35 -39.96 -25.47
N SER A 921 -4.08 -40.34 -25.39
CA SER A 921 -3.45 -41.43 -26.13
C SER A 921 -3.25 -42.65 -25.23
N PRO A 922 -3.00 -43.85 -25.79
CA PRO A 922 -2.70 -45.05 -25.00
C PRO A 922 -1.48 -44.89 -24.08
N GLY A 923 -0.57 -43.95 -24.40
CA GLY A 923 0.61 -43.63 -23.59
C GLY A 923 0.36 -42.63 -22.45
N ALA A 924 -0.82 -42.04 -22.34
CA ALA A 924 -1.12 -40.96 -21.38
C ALA A 924 -0.93 -41.37 -19.92
N ILE A 925 -1.31 -42.60 -19.55
CA ILE A 925 -1.10 -43.14 -18.19
C ILE A 925 0.39 -43.30 -17.88
N TYR A 926 1.18 -43.75 -18.86
CA TYR A 926 2.63 -43.86 -18.70
C TYR A 926 3.28 -42.48 -18.57
N ALA A 927 2.83 -41.48 -19.34
CA ALA A 927 3.25 -40.09 -19.19
C ALA A 927 2.94 -39.54 -17.79
N ALA A 928 1.70 -39.70 -17.32
CA ALA A 928 1.30 -39.27 -15.97
C ALA A 928 2.10 -39.97 -14.86
N SER A 929 2.52 -41.23 -15.06
CA SER A 929 3.39 -41.93 -14.11
C SER A 929 4.74 -41.25 -13.89
N LYS A 930 5.21 -40.38 -14.80
CA LYS A 930 6.44 -39.57 -14.60
C LYS A 930 6.29 -38.54 -13.48
N LEU A 931 5.05 -38.13 -13.18
CA LEU A 931 4.73 -37.23 -12.08
C LEU A 931 4.59 -37.92 -10.72
N SER A 932 4.61 -39.27 -10.65
CA SER A 932 4.47 -40.02 -9.39
C SER A 932 5.78 -40.01 -8.62
N TYR A 933 6.03 -38.93 -7.90
CA TYR A 933 7.30 -38.69 -7.24
C TYR A 933 7.36 -39.37 -5.88
N PHE A 934 6.33 -39.21 -5.06
CA PHE A 934 6.36 -39.72 -3.69
C PHE A 934 6.25 -41.23 -3.62
N ASP A 935 5.49 -41.86 -4.52
CA ASP A 935 5.44 -43.32 -4.59
C ASP A 935 6.81 -43.93 -4.94
N ARG A 936 7.60 -43.25 -5.78
CA ARG A 936 8.99 -43.65 -6.10
C ARG A 936 9.94 -43.38 -4.93
N MET A 937 9.90 -42.17 -4.37
CA MET A 937 10.74 -41.77 -3.23
C MET A 937 10.54 -42.68 -2.02
N LYS A 938 9.30 -43.08 -1.73
CA LYS A 938 8.95 -44.00 -0.65
C LYS A 938 9.73 -45.32 -0.74
N ASN A 939 10.11 -45.75 -1.94
CA ASN A 939 10.87 -46.97 -2.18
C ASN A 939 12.39 -46.75 -2.26
N GLU A 940 12.84 -45.52 -2.56
CA GLU A 940 14.27 -45.17 -2.79
C GLU A 940 14.97 -44.58 -1.55
N MET A 941 14.26 -43.95 -0.60
CA MET A 941 14.86 -43.38 0.62
C MET A 941 14.81 -44.35 1.82
N PRO A 942 15.93 -44.57 2.55
CA PRO A 942 15.90 -45.24 3.85
C PRO A 942 15.50 -44.28 5.00
N MET A 943 14.47 -44.71 5.72
CA MET A 943 13.95 -44.38 7.07
C MET A 943 13.51 -42.94 7.42
N ALA A 944 12.30 -42.91 7.99
CA ALA A 944 11.73 -41.82 8.78
C ALA A 944 12.75 -41.19 9.75
N VAL A 945 12.49 -39.94 10.16
CA VAL A 945 13.30 -39.28 11.20
C VAL A 945 13.52 -40.24 12.37
N PRO A 946 14.73 -40.26 12.99
CA PRO A 946 15.01 -41.13 14.12
C PRO A 946 13.89 -41.08 15.14
N LYS A 947 13.57 -42.21 15.78
CA LYS A 947 12.42 -42.29 16.70
C LYS A 947 12.44 -41.17 17.75
N THR A 948 13.62 -40.89 18.30
CA THR A 948 13.91 -39.78 19.22
C THR A 948 13.53 -38.40 18.65
N THR A 949 13.81 -38.17 17.37
CA THR A 949 13.44 -36.96 16.63
C THR A 949 11.94 -36.91 16.38
N SER A 950 11.32 -38.02 16.01
CA SER A 950 9.88 -38.06 15.69
C SER A 950 8.97 -37.87 16.92
N GLU A 951 9.44 -38.23 18.11
CA GLU A 951 8.73 -38.07 19.39
C GLU A 951 8.75 -36.61 19.87
N THR A 952 9.86 -35.90 19.60
CA THR A 952 10.07 -34.50 20.00
C THR A 952 9.58 -33.50 18.96
N LEU A 953 9.71 -33.80 17.66
CA LEU A 953 9.26 -32.93 16.56
C LEU A 953 7.72 -32.90 16.50
N LYS A 954 7.15 -31.70 16.68
CA LYS A 954 5.71 -31.46 16.56
C LYS A 954 5.30 -31.32 15.10
N HIS A 955 5.88 -30.36 14.38
CA HIS A 955 5.70 -30.15 12.94
C HIS A 955 6.75 -29.18 12.37
N LYS A 956 6.83 -29.09 11.04
CA LYS A 956 7.62 -28.09 10.31
C LYS A 956 6.73 -27.04 9.62
N ILE A 957 7.23 -25.81 9.52
CA ILE A 957 6.61 -24.67 8.84
C ILE A 957 7.57 -24.14 7.78
N ASN A 958 7.05 -23.69 6.64
CA ASN A 958 7.85 -23.09 5.56
C ASN A 958 7.54 -21.59 5.44
N PRO A 959 8.42 -20.70 5.94
CA PRO A 959 8.25 -19.25 5.77
C PRO A 959 8.38 -18.76 4.32
N SER A 960 9.07 -19.50 3.45
CA SER A 960 9.18 -19.18 2.02
C SER A 960 8.07 -19.84 1.18
N ALA A 961 6.97 -20.27 1.80
CA ALA A 961 5.85 -20.87 1.09
C ALA A 961 5.30 -19.91 0.01
N GLY A 962 5.61 -20.20 -1.25
CA GLY A 962 5.12 -19.46 -2.40
C GLY A 962 6.17 -18.68 -3.17
N GLU A 963 7.44 -18.82 -2.81
CA GLU A 963 8.58 -18.34 -3.59
C GLU A 963 9.10 -19.44 -4.52
N THR A 964 9.85 -19.07 -5.57
CA THR A 964 10.54 -20.03 -6.46
C THR A 964 11.60 -20.86 -5.74
N ALA A 965 12.17 -20.34 -4.65
CA ALA A 965 13.23 -21.00 -3.89
C ALA A 965 13.07 -20.75 -2.38
N PRO A 966 13.53 -21.69 -1.52
CA PRO A 966 13.62 -21.46 -0.08
C PRO A 966 14.59 -20.32 0.26
N ARG A 967 14.27 -19.56 1.31
CA ARG A 967 15.13 -18.51 1.88
C ARG A 967 15.69 -18.96 3.22
N ALA A 968 16.89 -18.49 3.56
CA ALA A 968 17.47 -18.79 4.86
C ALA A 968 16.69 -18.10 5.98
N VAL A 969 16.51 -18.78 7.11
CA VAL A 969 15.91 -18.20 8.33
C VAL A 969 17.05 -17.67 9.20
N ASP A 970 17.22 -16.35 9.23
CA ASP A 970 18.37 -15.72 9.89
C ASP A 970 18.10 -15.39 11.36
N ALA A 971 16.88 -14.96 11.72
CA ALA A 971 16.50 -14.72 13.11
C ALA A 971 15.05 -15.11 13.40
N LEU A 972 14.80 -15.55 14.64
CA LEU A 972 13.48 -15.90 15.16
C LEU A 972 13.22 -15.20 16.49
N LEU A 973 12.02 -14.69 16.70
CA LEU A 973 11.57 -14.12 17.97
C LEU A 973 10.13 -14.53 18.25
N TYR A 974 9.89 -15.13 19.42
CA TYR A 974 8.54 -15.36 19.93
C TYR A 974 8.12 -14.20 20.83
N THR A 975 6.89 -13.74 20.68
CA THR A 975 6.28 -12.70 21.49
C THR A 975 4.95 -13.20 22.05
N PRO A 976 4.76 -13.26 23.38
CA PRO A 976 3.50 -13.72 23.98
C PRO A 976 2.33 -12.78 23.64
N GLY A 977 1.13 -13.35 23.59
CA GLY A 977 -0.10 -12.57 23.40
C GLY A 977 -0.54 -11.91 24.70
N HIS A 978 -0.94 -10.65 24.64
CA HIS A 978 -1.47 -9.91 25.80
C HIS A 978 -2.66 -9.06 25.39
N LEU A 979 -3.57 -8.78 26.32
CA LEU A 979 -4.70 -7.87 26.13
C LEU A 979 -4.28 -6.50 26.70
N ASP A 980 -3.96 -5.54 25.84
CA ASP A 980 -3.96 -4.13 26.26
C ASP A 980 -5.43 -3.71 26.53
N PRO A 981 -5.74 -2.95 27.61
CA PRO A 981 -7.08 -2.40 27.83
C PRO A 981 -7.67 -1.62 26.64
N ALA A 982 -6.84 -1.12 25.73
CA ALA A 982 -7.25 -0.41 24.51
C ALA A 982 -7.50 -1.32 23.28
N GLU A 983 -7.24 -2.63 23.37
CA GLU A 983 -7.30 -3.57 22.24
C GLU A 983 -8.65 -4.27 22.09
N LYS A 984 -8.94 -4.66 20.84
CA LYS A 984 -9.98 -5.66 20.54
C LYS A 984 -9.42 -7.04 20.89
N VAL A 985 -10.25 -7.90 21.49
CA VAL A 985 -9.88 -9.26 21.91
C VAL A 985 -9.24 -10.11 20.80
N GLU A 986 -9.53 -9.78 19.54
CA GLU A 986 -9.05 -10.47 18.33
C GLU A 986 -7.55 -10.23 18.00
N ASP A 987 -6.90 -9.16 18.51
CA ASP A 987 -5.49 -8.86 18.19
C ASP A 987 -4.47 -9.38 19.23
N ALA A 988 -4.96 -9.97 20.33
CA ALA A 988 -4.18 -10.40 21.49
C ALA A 988 -3.47 -11.77 21.33
N HIS A 989 -3.30 -12.28 20.11
CA HIS A 989 -2.70 -13.58 19.85
C HIS A 989 -1.17 -13.56 19.97
N PRO A 990 -0.53 -14.65 20.44
CA PRO A 990 0.93 -14.76 20.46
C PRO A 990 1.49 -14.78 19.03
N LYS A 991 2.65 -14.16 18.82
CA LYS A 991 3.25 -13.99 17.49
C LYS A 991 4.65 -14.61 17.43
N LEU A 992 4.98 -15.21 16.30
CA LEU A 992 6.33 -15.65 15.93
C LEU A 992 6.83 -14.78 14.78
N TRP A 993 7.90 -14.04 15.03
CA TRP A 993 8.58 -13.22 14.05
C TRP A 993 9.72 -13.99 13.42
N CYS A 994 9.77 -13.99 12.08
CA CYS A 994 10.76 -14.68 11.29
C CYS A 994 11.44 -13.71 10.33
N ALA A 995 12.73 -13.47 10.55
CA ALA A 995 13.57 -12.73 9.63
C ALA A 995 14.18 -13.69 8.59
N LEU A 996 13.94 -13.40 7.32
CA LEU A 996 14.52 -14.06 6.17
C LEU A 996 15.68 -13.23 5.59
N ASP A 997 16.41 -13.80 4.63
CA ASP A 997 17.44 -13.07 3.89
C ASP A 997 16.88 -11.78 3.21
N GLU A 998 17.76 -10.81 2.96
CA GLU A 998 17.45 -9.51 2.32
C GLU A 998 16.41 -8.63 3.07
N GLY A 999 16.47 -8.57 4.40
CA GLY A 999 15.72 -7.59 5.20
C GLY A 999 14.21 -7.85 5.27
N LYS A 1000 13.79 -9.08 4.95
CA LYS A 1000 12.39 -9.50 4.89
C LYS A 1000 11.94 -10.08 6.23
N VAL A 1001 10.80 -9.62 6.75
CA VAL A 1001 10.21 -10.13 7.99
C VAL A 1001 8.83 -10.69 7.73
N ILE A 1002 8.59 -11.93 8.18
CA ILE A 1002 7.29 -12.61 8.16
C ILE A 1002 6.85 -12.84 9.60
N VAL A 1003 5.57 -12.62 9.87
CA VAL A 1003 4.98 -12.83 11.19
C VAL A 1003 3.97 -13.95 11.10
N PHE A 1004 4.04 -14.90 12.03
CA PHE A 1004 3.07 -15.97 12.22
C PHE A 1004 2.29 -15.73 13.52
N ASP A 1005 1.01 -16.05 13.53
CA ASP A 1005 0.28 -16.33 14.75
C ASP A 1005 0.77 -17.66 15.32
N ALA A 1006 1.36 -17.64 16.51
CA ALA A 1006 1.95 -18.80 17.16
C ALA A 1006 0.91 -19.75 17.79
N SER A 1007 -0.34 -19.33 17.92
CA SER A 1007 -1.43 -20.19 18.38
C SER A 1007 -1.90 -21.15 17.28
N SER A 1008 -2.03 -20.63 16.06
CA SER A 1008 -2.50 -21.37 14.87
C SER A 1008 -1.37 -21.81 13.93
N TRP A 1009 -0.17 -21.24 14.07
CA TRP A 1009 0.98 -21.39 13.16
C TRP A 1009 0.71 -20.91 11.74
N THR A 1010 -0.17 -19.91 11.61
CA THR A 1010 -0.57 -19.33 10.34
C THR A 1010 0.10 -17.95 10.18
N ILE A 1011 0.50 -17.57 8.96
CA ILE A 1011 1.10 -16.25 8.65
C ILE A 1011 0.12 -15.11 9.00
N HIS A 1012 0.43 -14.26 9.97
CA HIS A 1012 -0.43 -13.13 10.35
C HIS A 1012 -0.42 -11.99 9.31
N GLN A 1013 0.72 -11.75 8.63
CA GLN A 1013 0.82 -10.74 7.57
C GLN A 1013 1.83 -11.12 6.50
N HIS A 1014 1.49 -10.83 5.23
CA HIS A 1014 2.42 -10.97 4.11
C HIS A 1014 3.56 -9.97 4.27
N CYS A 1015 4.74 -10.50 4.63
CA CYS A 1015 6.08 -9.95 4.37
C CYS A 1015 6.14 -8.43 4.20
N PHE A 1016 6.65 -7.72 5.18
CA PHE A 1016 7.15 -6.37 4.96
C PHE A 1016 8.68 -6.37 5.04
N ARG A 1017 9.28 -5.52 4.20
CA ARG A 1017 10.73 -5.36 4.10
C ARG A 1017 11.11 -4.18 4.97
N VAL A 1018 11.95 -4.42 5.98
CA VAL A 1018 12.42 -3.35 6.88
C VAL A 1018 13.66 -2.64 6.32
N GLY A 1019 14.47 -3.34 5.53
CA GLY A 1019 15.66 -2.83 4.85
C GLY A 1019 16.09 -3.74 3.70
N THR A 1020 17.25 -3.50 3.09
CA THR A 1020 17.80 -4.35 2.01
C THR A 1020 18.86 -5.33 2.49
N SER A 1021 19.33 -5.17 3.72
CA SER A 1021 20.45 -5.92 4.29
C SER A 1021 19.99 -7.06 5.21
N ARG A 1022 20.92 -7.95 5.58
CA ARG A 1022 20.64 -9.08 6.46
C ARG A 1022 20.26 -8.62 7.87
N LEU A 1023 19.30 -9.32 8.47
CA LEU A 1023 18.87 -9.08 9.85
C LEU A 1023 19.56 -10.08 10.78
N ASN A 1024 20.28 -9.59 11.79
CA ASN A 1024 21.14 -10.41 12.63
C ASN A 1024 20.48 -10.84 13.94
N CYS A 1025 19.68 -9.97 14.56
CA CYS A 1025 19.08 -10.25 15.86
C CYS A 1025 17.73 -9.52 16.04
N MET A 1026 16.89 -10.06 16.92
CA MET A 1026 15.57 -9.50 17.25
C MET A 1026 15.32 -9.59 18.75
N VAL A 1027 14.67 -8.59 19.32
CA VAL A 1027 14.22 -8.61 20.73
C VAL A 1027 12.92 -7.85 20.91
N MET A 1028 12.08 -8.28 21.86
CA MET A 1028 10.95 -7.48 22.32
C MET A 1028 11.48 -6.47 23.35
N ALA A 1029 11.44 -5.18 23.03
CA ALA A 1029 11.93 -4.12 23.91
C ALA A 1029 10.87 -3.66 24.92
N GLU A 1030 9.63 -3.51 24.44
CA GLU A 1030 8.42 -3.14 25.19
C GLU A 1030 7.23 -3.93 24.63
N GLN A 1031 6.08 -3.93 25.34
CA GLN A 1031 4.88 -4.67 24.95
C GLN A 1031 4.40 -4.36 23.51
N SER A 1032 4.67 -3.15 23.01
CA SER A 1032 4.25 -2.69 21.69
C SER A 1032 5.37 -2.63 20.64
N GLN A 1033 6.61 -3.00 20.99
CA GLN A 1033 7.79 -2.74 20.16
C GLN A 1033 8.73 -3.96 20.03
N VAL A 1034 8.99 -4.37 18.79
CA VAL A 1034 10.03 -5.34 18.42
C VAL A 1034 11.18 -4.59 17.76
N TRP A 1035 12.39 -4.79 18.28
CA TRP A 1035 13.62 -4.19 17.78
C TRP A 1035 14.42 -5.20 16.99
N VAL A 1036 14.90 -4.81 15.82
CA VAL A 1036 15.61 -5.68 14.88
C VAL A 1036 16.97 -5.06 14.53
N GLY A 1037 18.05 -5.73 14.91
CA GLY A 1037 19.40 -5.33 14.55
C GLY A 1037 19.78 -5.85 13.16
N SER A 1038 20.35 -4.99 12.33
CA SER A 1038 20.68 -5.27 10.93
C SER A 1038 22.17 -5.06 10.62
N GLU A 1039 22.63 -5.69 9.55
CA GLU A 1039 23.99 -5.60 9.03
C GLU A 1039 24.35 -4.19 8.52
N ASP A 1040 23.36 -3.41 8.10
CA ASP A 1040 23.50 -2.02 7.67
C ASP A 1040 23.66 -0.99 8.81
N SER A 1041 23.99 -1.44 10.03
CA SER A 1041 24.17 -0.57 11.21
C SER A 1041 22.89 0.17 11.66
N VAL A 1042 21.71 -0.34 11.28
CA VAL A 1042 20.40 0.18 11.72
C VAL A 1042 19.77 -0.78 12.73
N ILE A 1043 19.08 -0.21 13.73
CA ILE A 1043 18.09 -0.94 14.53
C ILE A 1043 16.70 -0.50 14.07
N TYR A 1044 15.96 -1.42 13.46
CA TYR A 1044 14.61 -1.19 12.99
C TYR A 1044 13.61 -1.44 14.12
N ILE A 1045 12.70 -0.50 14.36
CA ILE A 1045 11.66 -0.63 15.38
C ILE A 1045 10.33 -0.89 14.71
N ILE A 1046 9.82 -2.08 14.96
CA ILE A 1046 8.54 -2.55 14.45
C ILE A 1046 7.50 -2.39 15.55
N ASN A 1047 6.44 -1.66 15.26
CA ASN A 1047 5.27 -1.62 16.13
C ASN A 1047 4.47 -2.93 15.95
N VAL A 1048 4.23 -3.63 17.07
CA VAL A 1048 3.56 -4.94 17.11
C VAL A 1048 2.08 -4.89 16.71
N HIS A 1049 1.46 -3.71 16.75
CA HIS A 1049 0.04 -3.49 16.45
C HIS A 1049 -0.16 -3.04 15.00
N SER A 1050 0.51 -1.95 14.61
CA SER A 1050 0.39 -1.42 13.25
C SER A 1050 1.19 -2.21 12.22
N MET A 1051 2.03 -3.16 12.69
CA MET A 1051 2.91 -4.01 11.87
C MET A 1051 3.74 -3.20 10.87
N SER A 1052 4.15 -2.00 11.29
CA SER A 1052 4.86 -1.04 10.46
C SER A 1052 6.18 -0.67 11.13
N CYS A 1053 7.25 -0.72 10.35
CA CYS A 1053 8.56 -0.22 10.75
C CYS A 1053 8.67 1.28 10.43
N ASN A 1054 8.21 2.13 11.33
CA ASN A 1054 8.19 3.59 11.11
C ASN A 1054 9.36 4.33 11.79
N LYS A 1055 10.09 3.65 12.68
CA LYS A 1055 11.18 4.25 13.46
C LYS A 1055 12.46 3.44 13.26
N GLN A 1056 13.59 4.14 13.17
CA GLN A 1056 14.91 3.55 12.95
C GLN A 1056 15.90 4.21 13.90
N LEU A 1057 16.78 3.43 14.52
CA LEU A 1057 17.87 3.92 15.35
C LEU A 1057 19.20 3.74 14.61
N THR A 1058 19.98 4.80 14.57
CA THR A 1058 21.09 4.95 13.63
C THR A 1058 22.42 5.33 14.29
N ASP A 1059 22.50 5.25 15.62
CA ASP A 1059 23.68 5.70 16.36
C ASP A 1059 24.90 4.77 16.22
N HIS A 1060 24.70 3.54 15.77
CA HIS A 1060 25.78 2.60 15.45
C HIS A 1060 26.43 2.90 14.10
N ARG A 1061 27.72 2.52 13.98
CA ARG A 1061 28.55 2.72 12.77
C ARG A 1061 28.99 1.43 12.09
N SER A 1062 28.62 0.30 12.66
CA SER A 1062 28.97 -1.03 12.20
C SER A 1062 27.78 -1.98 12.40
N SER A 1063 27.84 -3.14 11.75
CA SER A 1063 26.82 -4.19 11.78
C SER A 1063 26.38 -4.50 13.22
N ILE A 1064 25.06 -4.50 13.46
CA ILE A 1064 24.49 -4.81 14.78
C ILE A 1064 24.55 -6.32 14.99
N THR A 1065 25.24 -6.77 16.02
CA THR A 1065 25.48 -8.20 16.27
C THR A 1065 24.60 -8.76 17.38
N GLY A 1066 24.13 -7.92 18.31
CA GLY A 1066 23.30 -8.39 19.42
C GLY A 1066 22.49 -7.29 20.09
N LEU A 1067 21.38 -7.72 20.70
CA LEU A 1067 20.48 -6.90 21.52
C LEU A 1067 20.21 -7.63 22.85
N ALA A 1068 20.16 -6.87 23.94
CA ALA A 1068 19.81 -7.36 25.28
C ALA A 1068 18.87 -6.37 25.96
N VAL A 1069 17.91 -6.85 26.74
CA VAL A 1069 16.90 -6.02 27.40
C VAL A 1069 17.06 -6.13 28.91
N GLN A 1070 16.89 -5.02 29.63
CA GLN A 1070 16.88 -4.97 31.08
C GLN A 1070 15.46 -5.12 31.60
N ASP A 1071 15.18 -6.24 32.27
CA ASP A 1071 13.89 -6.47 32.94
C ASP A 1071 13.80 -5.61 34.21
N GLY A 1072 12.90 -4.61 34.19
CA GLY A 1072 12.61 -3.74 35.32
C GLY A 1072 11.11 -3.62 35.56
N VAL A 1073 10.65 -3.87 36.79
CA VAL A 1073 9.20 -3.87 37.14
C VAL A 1073 8.63 -2.44 37.28
N GLN A 1074 9.47 -1.40 37.35
CA GLN A 1074 9.04 -0.04 37.74
C GLN A 1074 9.66 1.12 36.91
N ALA A 1075 10.45 0.84 35.87
CA ALA A 1075 11.13 1.86 35.06
C ALA A 1075 11.06 1.52 33.56
N PRO A 1076 11.19 2.51 32.65
CA PRO A 1076 11.22 2.23 31.21
C PRO A 1076 12.34 1.24 30.89
N SER A 1077 11.99 0.25 30.06
CA SER A 1077 12.92 -0.82 29.66
C SER A 1077 14.17 -0.20 29.05
N THR A 1078 15.35 -0.58 29.54
CA THR A 1078 16.62 -0.19 28.93
C THR A 1078 17.08 -1.31 28.00
N VAL A 1079 17.30 -0.99 26.73
CA VAL A 1079 17.80 -1.94 25.73
C VAL A 1079 19.27 -1.66 25.50
N TYR A 1080 20.11 -2.67 25.55
CA TYR A 1080 21.51 -2.62 25.17
C TYR A 1080 21.68 -3.22 23.78
N SER A 1081 22.55 -2.61 22.98
CA SER A 1081 22.88 -3.06 21.64
C SER A 1081 24.38 -3.09 21.46
N CYS A 1082 24.88 -4.10 20.74
CA CYS A 1082 26.30 -4.22 20.42
C CYS A 1082 26.52 -4.32 18.91
N SER A 1083 27.70 -3.87 18.47
CA SER A 1083 28.10 -3.84 17.07
C SER A 1083 29.44 -4.55 16.84
N ALA A 1084 29.68 -4.92 15.58
CA ALA A 1084 30.89 -5.65 15.17
C ALA A 1084 32.20 -4.85 15.31
N ASP A 1085 32.15 -3.54 15.56
CA ASP A 1085 33.32 -2.71 15.90
C ASP A 1085 33.57 -2.62 17.41
N GLY A 1086 32.77 -3.29 18.24
CA GLY A 1086 32.94 -3.38 19.69
C GLY A 1086 32.25 -2.26 20.50
N MET A 1087 31.40 -1.46 19.86
CA MET A 1087 30.60 -0.44 20.54
C MET A 1087 29.38 -1.06 21.23
N VAL A 1088 29.08 -0.58 22.44
CA VAL A 1088 27.84 -0.89 23.16
C VAL A 1088 27.09 0.40 23.44
N LEU A 1089 25.81 0.43 23.05
CA LEU A 1089 24.89 1.55 23.31
C LEU A 1089 23.75 1.07 24.19
N ALA A 1090 23.44 1.82 25.24
CA ALA A 1090 22.25 1.67 26.06
C ALA A 1090 21.18 2.65 25.60
N TRP A 1091 19.95 2.18 25.48
CA TRP A 1091 18.82 2.91 24.95
C TRP A 1091 17.68 2.90 25.95
N ASN A 1092 17.00 4.03 26.10
CA ASN A 1092 15.72 4.06 26.79
C ASN A 1092 14.61 3.69 25.78
N ALA A 1093 13.88 2.61 26.02
CA ALA A 1093 12.93 2.05 25.04
C ALA A 1093 11.74 2.97 24.74
N SER A 1094 11.28 3.77 25.71
CA SER A 1094 10.13 4.65 25.52
C SER A 1094 10.50 5.95 24.78
N SER A 1095 11.66 6.53 25.10
CA SER A 1095 12.14 7.77 24.47
C SER A 1095 12.99 7.55 23.21
N LEU A 1096 13.46 6.31 22.98
CA LEU A 1096 14.33 5.92 21.88
C LEU A 1096 15.67 6.67 21.82
N ARG A 1097 16.13 7.18 22.97
CA ARG A 1097 17.39 7.91 23.09
C ARG A 1097 18.47 7.06 23.74
N VAL A 1098 19.70 7.28 23.30
CA VAL A 1098 20.90 6.68 23.92
C VAL A 1098 21.09 7.29 25.31
N THR A 1099 21.13 6.44 26.34
CA THR A 1099 21.38 6.83 27.73
C THR A 1099 22.85 6.71 28.11
N SER A 1100 23.56 5.73 27.56
CA SER A 1100 25.00 5.55 27.74
C SER A 1100 25.66 4.89 26.53
N ARG A 1101 26.97 5.14 26.37
CA ARG A 1101 27.80 4.53 25.31
C ARG A 1101 29.19 4.22 25.85
N PHE A 1102 29.75 3.08 25.46
CA PHE A 1102 31.12 2.72 25.77
C PHE A 1102 31.68 1.75 24.73
N GLN A 1103 33.00 1.75 24.58
CA GLN A 1103 33.74 0.86 23.67
C GLN A 1103 34.35 -0.27 24.50
N VAL A 1104 34.22 -1.50 24.03
CA VAL A 1104 34.84 -2.66 24.68
C VAL A 1104 36.31 -2.80 24.21
N PRO A 1105 37.28 -3.07 25.11
CA PRO A 1105 38.72 -3.01 24.78
C PRO A 1105 39.24 -4.08 23.80
N SER A 1106 38.53 -5.19 23.59
CA SER A 1106 38.99 -6.32 22.77
C SER A 1106 38.02 -6.65 21.64
N GLY A 1107 38.40 -6.29 20.41
CA GLY A 1107 37.80 -6.81 19.18
C GLY A 1107 36.30 -6.53 18.95
N GLY A 1108 35.79 -7.04 17.83
CA GLY A 1108 34.38 -6.94 17.49
C GLY A 1108 33.48 -7.76 18.40
N LEU A 1109 32.34 -7.22 18.81
CA LEU A 1109 31.36 -7.93 19.64
C LEU A 1109 30.46 -8.80 18.77
N LEU A 1110 30.24 -10.04 19.20
CA LEU A 1110 29.40 -11.01 18.51
C LEU A 1110 28.06 -11.23 19.21
N ALA A 1111 28.03 -11.12 20.54
CA ALA A 1111 26.81 -11.25 21.32
C ALA A 1111 26.90 -10.47 22.64
N ILE A 1112 25.74 -10.07 23.18
CA ILE A 1112 25.62 -9.39 24.47
C ILE A 1112 24.46 -9.98 25.28
N ARG A 1113 24.65 -10.13 26.59
CA ARG A 1113 23.60 -10.53 27.55
C ARG A 1113 23.71 -9.70 28.83
N LEU A 1114 22.58 -9.40 29.45
CA LEU A 1114 22.52 -8.76 30.75
C LEU A 1114 22.23 -9.81 31.82
N HIS A 1115 23.02 -9.82 32.90
CA HIS A 1115 22.80 -10.70 34.04
C HIS A 1115 23.34 -10.06 35.32
N ASP A 1116 22.53 -10.07 36.39
CA ASP A 1116 22.88 -9.53 37.72
C ASP A 1116 23.49 -8.12 37.68
N GLY A 1117 22.86 -7.22 36.91
CA GLY A 1117 23.32 -5.84 36.77
C GLY A 1117 24.65 -5.67 36.01
N ARG A 1118 25.19 -6.73 35.40
CA ARG A 1118 26.42 -6.71 34.58
C ARG A 1118 26.14 -7.14 33.15
N LEU A 1119 26.88 -6.56 32.21
CA LEU A 1119 26.84 -6.91 30.81
C LEU A 1119 27.93 -7.95 30.51
N TRP A 1120 27.51 -9.05 29.93
CA TRP A 1120 28.38 -10.10 29.44
C TRP A 1120 28.49 -9.93 27.93
N CYS A 1121 29.71 -9.78 27.45
CA CYS A 1121 30.05 -9.40 26.09
C CYS A 1121 30.92 -10.50 25.48
N CYS A 1122 30.43 -11.13 24.41
CA CYS A 1122 31.20 -12.11 23.65
C CYS A 1122 32.04 -11.35 22.62
N THR A 1123 33.35 -11.41 22.77
CA THR A 1123 34.29 -10.98 21.73
C THR A 1123 34.76 -12.21 20.97
N GLY A 1124 35.37 -12.04 19.79
CA GLY A 1124 35.93 -13.17 19.06
C GLY A 1124 36.87 -14.03 19.90
N ASP A 1125 37.67 -13.43 20.79
CA ASP A 1125 38.76 -14.14 21.48
C ASP A 1125 38.53 -14.36 22.99
N SER A 1126 37.55 -13.68 23.59
CA SER A 1126 37.25 -13.72 25.02
C SER A 1126 35.80 -13.37 25.36
N ILE A 1127 35.32 -13.82 26.53
CA ILE A 1127 34.07 -13.31 27.12
C ILE A 1127 34.43 -12.27 28.17
N LEU A 1128 33.97 -11.03 27.97
CA LEU A 1128 34.19 -9.92 28.87
C LEU A 1128 32.95 -9.66 29.73
N VAL A 1129 33.15 -9.59 31.04
CA VAL A 1129 32.14 -9.08 31.98
C VAL A 1129 32.45 -7.62 32.22
N VAL A 1130 31.51 -6.75 31.85
CA VAL A 1130 31.62 -5.30 32.04
C VAL A 1130 30.47 -4.79 32.91
N ASN A 1131 30.75 -3.80 33.74
CA ASN A 1131 29.71 -3.08 34.45
C ASN A 1131 28.84 -2.28 33.45
N MET A 1132 27.66 -1.83 33.89
CA MET A 1132 26.77 -0.98 33.06
C MET A 1132 27.40 0.33 32.57
N ASN A 1133 28.49 0.77 33.22
CA ASN A 1133 29.28 1.95 32.83
C ASN A 1133 30.44 1.63 31.86
N GLY A 1134 30.57 0.37 31.42
CA GLY A 1134 31.62 -0.09 30.49
C GLY A 1134 32.96 -0.45 31.12
N SER A 1135 33.11 -0.37 32.45
CA SER A 1135 34.35 -0.79 33.11
C SER A 1135 34.49 -2.32 33.10
N PRO A 1136 35.62 -2.88 32.60
CA PRO A 1136 35.83 -4.32 32.60
C PRO A 1136 36.01 -4.83 34.02
N CYS A 1137 35.22 -5.83 34.40
CA CYS A 1137 35.33 -6.53 35.67
C CYS A 1137 36.21 -7.76 35.53
N GLN A 1138 36.01 -8.53 34.46
CA GLN A 1138 36.62 -9.84 34.29
C GLN A 1138 36.68 -10.21 32.82
N GLU A 1139 37.74 -10.91 32.42
CA GLU A 1139 37.91 -11.48 31.09
C GLU A 1139 38.11 -12.98 31.19
N LEU A 1140 37.35 -13.74 30.41
CA LEU A 1140 37.44 -15.18 30.31
C LEU A 1140 38.07 -15.55 28.98
N LYS A 1141 39.20 -16.27 29.03
CA LYS A 1141 39.92 -16.81 27.89
C LYS A 1141 40.11 -18.30 28.07
N ILE A 1142 40.19 -19.03 26.97
CA ILE A 1142 40.59 -20.44 26.99
C ILE A 1142 42.12 -20.47 26.85
N ASP A 1143 42.84 -20.64 27.96
CA ASP A 1143 44.29 -20.80 27.94
C ASP A 1143 44.67 -22.25 27.57
N GLY A 1144 45.18 -22.45 26.34
CA GLY A 1144 45.62 -23.77 25.86
C GLY A 1144 46.10 -23.73 24.40
N SER A 1145 47.01 -24.62 24.04
CA SER A 1145 47.77 -24.69 22.77
C SER A 1145 46.93 -24.89 21.50
N PHE A 1146 46.17 -23.89 21.07
CA PHE A 1146 45.49 -23.84 19.76
C PHE A 1146 46.22 -22.85 18.84
N LYS A 1147 47.48 -23.16 18.49
CA LYS A 1147 48.28 -22.36 17.54
C LYS A 1147 47.97 -22.67 16.06
N GLU A 1148 47.04 -23.56 15.78
CA GLU A 1148 46.62 -23.87 14.42
C GLU A 1148 45.17 -23.41 14.24
N THR A 1149 45.04 -22.22 13.61
CA THR A 1149 43.84 -21.56 13.07
C THR A 1149 42.75 -21.05 14.04
N GLY A 1150 42.82 -19.75 14.38
CA GLY A 1150 41.66 -18.82 14.46
C GLY A 1150 40.36 -19.27 15.13
N THR A 1151 40.40 -19.85 16.33
CA THR A 1151 39.19 -20.12 17.15
C THR A 1151 38.53 -18.82 17.56
N SER A 1152 37.28 -18.58 17.16
CA SER A 1152 36.47 -17.45 17.64
C SER A 1152 35.25 -17.93 18.43
N PHE A 1153 34.91 -17.27 19.54
CA PHE A 1153 33.68 -17.55 20.27
C PHE A 1153 32.47 -17.15 19.43
N LEU A 1154 31.46 -18.01 19.39
CA LEU A 1154 30.24 -17.77 18.64
C LEU A 1154 29.16 -17.11 19.50
N GLY A 1155 29.05 -17.53 20.75
CA GLY A 1155 28.04 -17.07 21.69
C GLY A 1155 28.05 -17.88 22.99
N PHE A 1156 27.29 -17.41 23.97
CA PHE A 1156 27.26 -17.99 25.32
C PHE A 1156 25.86 -17.96 25.94
N GLN A 1157 25.64 -18.80 26.94
CA GLN A 1157 24.42 -18.88 27.74
C GLN A 1157 24.74 -18.97 29.24
N LEU A 1158 24.03 -18.17 30.03
CA LEU A 1158 24.18 -18.12 31.49
C LEU A 1158 23.09 -18.95 32.18
N MET A 1159 23.50 -19.78 33.13
CA MET A 1159 22.64 -20.60 33.98
C MET A 1159 22.96 -20.34 35.46
N PRO A 1160 22.48 -19.21 36.01
CA PRO A 1160 22.78 -18.82 37.39
C PRO A 1160 22.26 -19.81 38.44
N GLU A 1161 21.10 -20.42 38.21
CA GLU A 1161 20.51 -21.42 39.13
C GLU A 1161 21.41 -22.64 39.32
N GLN A 1162 22.21 -23.00 38.32
CA GLN A 1162 23.19 -24.09 38.36
C GLN A 1162 24.64 -23.57 38.50
N GLU A 1163 24.82 -22.26 38.62
CA GLU A 1163 26.12 -21.57 38.65
C GLU A 1163 27.05 -21.97 37.48
N GLN A 1164 26.51 -21.97 36.25
CA GLN A 1164 27.24 -22.38 35.04
C GLN A 1164 27.20 -21.32 33.93
N LEU A 1165 28.30 -21.21 33.19
CA LEU A 1165 28.40 -20.46 31.93
C LEU A 1165 28.75 -21.42 30.80
N TRP A 1166 27.92 -21.47 29.77
CA TRP A 1166 28.07 -22.32 28.60
C TRP A 1166 28.49 -21.50 27.39
N VAL A 1167 29.49 -21.94 26.65
CA VAL A 1167 30.05 -21.20 25.51
C VAL A 1167 30.30 -22.12 24.33
N ALA A 1168 29.96 -21.66 23.13
CA ALA A 1168 30.25 -22.34 21.88
C ALA A 1168 31.30 -21.57 21.06
N CYS A 1169 32.16 -22.30 20.35
CA CYS A 1169 33.16 -21.74 19.45
C CYS A 1169 32.77 -21.98 17.99
N ALA A 1170 32.99 -20.98 17.13
CA ALA A 1170 32.70 -21.07 15.71
C ALA A 1170 33.64 -22.06 15.01
N GLY A 1171 33.09 -22.98 14.21
CA GLY A 1171 33.85 -23.97 13.44
C GLY A 1171 34.38 -25.16 14.24
N TYR A 1172 34.03 -25.29 15.53
CA TYR A 1172 34.41 -26.42 16.38
C TYR A 1172 33.19 -27.17 16.92
N PRO A 1173 33.29 -28.49 17.15
CA PRO A 1173 32.21 -29.32 17.70
C PRO A 1173 32.15 -29.32 19.24
N ASP A 1174 32.87 -28.42 19.91
CA ASP A 1174 33.04 -28.43 21.35
C ASP A 1174 32.29 -27.30 22.04
N VAL A 1175 31.67 -27.64 23.16
CA VAL A 1175 31.02 -26.69 24.07
C VAL A 1175 31.82 -26.62 25.37
N TYR A 1176 32.07 -25.41 25.85
CA TYR A 1176 32.88 -25.16 27.03
C TYR A 1176 31.99 -24.66 28.18
N VAL A 1177 32.19 -25.24 29.37
CA VAL A 1177 31.40 -24.93 30.57
C VAL A 1177 32.30 -24.41 31.68
N TRP A 1178 32.08 -23.18 32.12
CA TRP A 1178 32.71 -22.58 33.30
C TRP A 1178 31.80 -22.67 34.51
N SER A 1179 32.42 -22.75 35.69
CA SER A 1179 31.73 -22.53 36.96
C SER A 1179 31.62 -21.03 37.23
N LEU A 1180 30.43 -20.53 37.54
CA LEU A 1180 30.22 -19.15 37.98
C LEU A 1180 30.74 -18.93 39.42
N GLN A 1181 30.92 -19.98 40.22
CA GLN A 1181 31.52 -19.89 41.55
C GLN A 1181 33.01 -19.51 41.49
N ASP A 1182 33.72 -20.08 40.51
CA ASP A 1182 35.15 -19.89 40.32
C ASP A 1182 35.50 -19.87 38.83
N LEU A 1183 35.40 -18.67 38.27
CA LEU A 1183 35.68 -18.39 36.86
C LEU A 1183 37.18 -18.46 36.51
N ALA A 1184 38.07 -18.60 37.49
CA ALA A 1184 39.50 -18.79 37.26
C ALA A 1184 39.83 -20.26 36.92
N GLN A 1185 38.93 -21.21 37.21
CA GLN A 1185 39.12 -22.60 36.81
C GLN A 1185 38.98 -22.77 35.30
N PRO A 1186 39.79 -23.67 34.69
CA PRO A 1186 39.67 -23.96 33.27
C PRO A 1186 38.30 -24.57 32.94
N PRO A 1187 37.72 -24.23 31.79
CA PRO A 1187 36.41 -24.75 31.40
C PRO A 1187 36.43 -26.27 31.21
N GLN A 1188 35.34 -26.91 31.58
CA GLN A 1188 35.07 -28.28 31.16
C GLN A 1188 34.68 -28.30 29.68
N ARG A 1189 35.39 -29.08 28.87
CA ARG A 1189 35.09 -29.29 27.45
C ARG A 1189 34.13 -30.46 27.28
N ILE A 1190 33.06 -30.25 26.53
CA ILE A 1190 32.10 -31.29 26.13
C ILE A 1190 32.13 -31.39 24.60
N HIS A 1191 32.55 -32.55 24.09
CA HIS A 1191 32.64 -32.81 22.66
C HIS A 1191 31.33 -33.38 22.11
N LEU A 1192 30.76 -32.74 21.08
CA LEU A 1192 29.55 -33.21 20.42
C LEU A 1192 29.91 -34.24 19.33
N GLN A 1193 29.46 -35.48 19.49
CA GLN A 1193 29.71 -36.53 18.51
C GLN A 1193 28.99 -36.24 17.18
N ASP A 1194 29.65 -36.57 16.07
CA ASP A 1194 29.16 -36.36 14.70
C ASP A 1194 28.76 -34.91 14.38
N CYS A 1195 29.33 -33.94 15.11
CA CYS A 1195 29.18 -32.51 14.86
C CYS A 1195 30.37 -32.00 14.04
N SER A 1196 30.11 -31.18 13.03
CA SER A 1196 31.12 -30.49 12.24
C SER A 1196 31.37 -29.08 12.77
N GLU A 1197 30.30 -28.33 13.02
CA GLU A 1197 30.37 -26.94 13.51
C GLU A 1197 29.11 -26.58 14.30
N ILE A 1198 29.26 -25.72 15.31
CA ILE A 1198 28.15 -25.17 16.10
C ILE A 1198 27.79 -23.80 15.53
N ASN A 1199 26.48 -23.53 15.39
CA ASN A 1199 25.95 -22.32 14.76
C ASN A 1199 25.08 -21.46 15.70
N CYS A 1200 24.41 -22.06 16.69
CA CYS A 1200 23.64 -21.31 17.68
C CYS A 1200 23.41 -22.13 18.96
N MET A 1201 23.07 -21.46 20.06
CA MET A 1201 22.80 -22.10 21.35
C MET A 1201 21.79 -21.29 22.15
N ILE A 1202 20.84 -21.98 22.80
CA ILE A 1202 19.85 -21.36 23.71
C ILE A 1202 19.68 -22.16 25.00
N ARG A 1203 19.26 -21.47 26.07
CA ARG A 1203 18.82 -22.09 27.32
C ARG A 1203 17.30 -22.29 27.29
N VAL A 1204 16.85 -23.47 27.73
CA VAL A 1204 15.42 -23.80 27.89
C VAL A 1204 15.25 -24.64 29.14
N LYS A 1205 14.53 -24.14 30.15
CA LYS A 1205 14.46 -24.78 31.48
C LYS A 1205 15.87 -25.10 32.03
N LYS A 1206 16.12 -26.39 32.34
CA LYS A 1206 17.38 -26.96 32.82
C LYS A 1206 18.24 -27.58 31.71
N GLN A 1207 17.94 -27.28 30.45
CA GLN A 1207 18.63 -27.83 29.27
C GLN A 1207 19.29 -26.73 28.45
N ILE A 1208 20.39 -27.08 27.81
CA ILE A 1208 21.04 -26.29 26.76
C ILE A 1208 20.78 -26.96 25.42
N TRP A 1209 20.20 -26.20 24.49
CA TRP A 1209 19.90 -26.65 23.13
C TRP A 1209 20.93 -26.05 22.18
N VAL A 1210 21.72 -26.90 21.52
CA VAL A 1210 22.80 -26.49 20.61
C VAL A 1210 22.40 -26.84 19.18
N GLY A 1211 22.32 -25.84 18.32
CA GLY A 1211 22.07 -25.99 16.88
C GLY A 1211 23.40 -26.03 16.12
N ALA A 1212 23.57 -27.07 15.31
CA ALA A 1212 24.84 -27.39 14.66
C ALA A 1212 24.67 -27.99 13.26
N THR A 1213 25.76 -28.02 12.49
CA THR A 1213 25.90 -28.85 11.29
C THR A 1213 26.59 -30.14 11.69
N GLY A 1214 26.03 -31.31 11.35
CA GLY A 1214 26.61 -32.60 11.70
C GLY A 1214 26.36 -33.70 10.66
N LEU A 1215 27.10 -34.80 10.75
CA LEU A 1215 26.99 -35.95 9.84
C LEU A 1215 25.88 -36.89 10.30
N SER A 1216 24.91 -37.16 9.43
CA SER A 1216 23.88 -38.17 9.66
C SER A 1216 23.75 -39.05 8.42
N GLN A 1217 24.02 -40.35 8.58
CA GLN A 1217 24.01 -41.33 7.48
C GLN A 1217 24.91 -40.92 6.29
N GLY A 1218 26.07 -40.33 6.56
CA GLY A 1218 27.05 -39.93 5.54
C GLY A 1218 26.73 -38.65 4.77
N ARG A 1219 25.69 -37.89 5.16
CA ARG A 1219 25.39 -36.55 4.63
C ARG A 1219 25.42 -35.51 5.75
N LEU A 1220 25.84 -34.29 5.42
CA LEU A 1220 25.72 -33.14 6.32
C LEU A 1220 24.24 -32.80 6.49
N LYS A 1221 23.81 -32.64 7.74
CA LYS A 1221 22.45 -32.27 8.14
C LYS A 1221 22.51 -31.36 9.36
N GLY A 1222 21.48 -30.55 9.55
CA GLY A 1222 21.30 -29.74 10.73
C GLY A 1222 20.88 -30.61 11.90
N LYS A 1223 21.67 -30.59 12.96
CA LYS A 1223 21.41 -31.34 14.19
C LYS A 1223 21.16 -30.39 15.36
N ILE A 1224 20.36 -30.88 16.30
CA ILE A 1224 20.19 -30.26 17.60
C ILE A 1224 20.64 -31.24 18.66
N TYR A 1225 21.55 -30.79 19.52
CA TYR A 1225 22.01 -31.52 20.69
C TYR A 1225 21.33 -30.92 21.92
N VAL A 1226 20.54 -31.72 22.62
CA VAL A 1226 19.90 -31.34 23.88
C VAL A 1226 20.77 -31.83 25.02
N MET A 1227 21.31 -30.91 25.80
CA MET A 1227 22.25 -31.18 26.88
C MET A 1227 21.59 -30.91 28.23
N ASP A 1228 21.70 -31.84 29.16
CA ASP A 1228 21.26 -31.64 30.54
C ASP A 1228 22.31 -30.82 31.30
N ALA A 1229 21.90 -29.70 31.90
CA ALA A 1229 22.82 -28.79 32.58
C ALA A 1229 23.34 -29.35 33.92
N GLU A 1230 22.59 -30.24 34.58
CA GLU A 1230 23.02 -30.84 35.86
C GLU A 1230 24.05 -31.96 35.62
N ARG A 1231 23.78 -32.85 34.66
CA ARG A 1231 24.62 -33.99 34.31
C ARG A 1231 25.77 -33.62 33.36
N ARG A 1232 25.65 -32.50 32.65
CA ARG A 1232 26.61 -32.04 31.62
C ARG A 1232 26.84 -33.08 30.52
N THR A 1233 25.77 -33.75 30.10
CA THR A 1233 25.78 -34.79 29.06
C THR A 1233 24.72 -34.52 28.00
N VAL A 1234 24.93 -35.02 26.78
CA VAL A 1234 23.93 -34.96 25.70
C VAL A 1234 22.83 -35.98 26.00
N GLU A 1235 21.60 -35.52 26.22
CA GLU A 1235 20.43 -36.38 26.47
C GLU A 1235 19.79 -36.87 25.17
N LYS A 1236 19.62 -35.96 24.20
CA LYS A 1236 18.94 -36.22 22.93
C LYS A 1236 19.76 -35.64 21.79
N GLU A 1237 19.93 -36.43 20.74
CA GLU A 1237 20.43 -35.96 19.44
C GLU A 1237 19.27 -35.99 18.45
N LEU A 1238 18.97 -34.83 17.88
CA LEU A 1238 17.81 -34.61 17.01
C LEU A 1238 18.30 -34.22 15.61
N VAL A 1239 17.78 -34.89 14.58
CA VAL A 1239 18.05 -34.51 13.19
C VAL A 1239 17.00 -33.47 12.78
N ALA A 1240 17.39 -32.20 12.84
CA ALA A 1240 16.48 -31.08 12.70
C ALA A 1240 16.14 -30.75 11.25
N HIS A 1241 17.18 -30.57 10.43
CA HIS A 1241 17.07 -30.00 9.09
C HIS A 1241 17.94 -30.79 8.11
N ALA A 1242 17.56 -30.79 6.83
CA ALA A 1242 18.36 -31.32 5.74
C ALA A 1242 19.61 -30.46 5.48
N ASP A 1243 19.52 -29.17 5.83
CA ASP A 1243 20.60 -28.17 5.84
C ASP A 1243 20.98 -27.84 7.31
N THR A 1244 21.89 -26.90 7.53
CA THR A 1244 22.33 -26.44 8.85
C THR A 1244 21.23 -25.76 9.69
N VAL A 1245 21.37 -25.83 11.02
CA VAL A 1245 20.56 -25.07 11.97
C VAL A 1245 21.17 -23.69 12.19
N LYS A 1246 20.53 -22.64 11.65
CA LYS A 1246 21.03 -21.26 11.75
C LYS A 1246 20.66 -20.55 13.05
N THR A 1247 19.44 -20.78 13.53
CA THR A 1247 18.90 -20.01 14.66
C THR A 1247 17.95 -20.86 15.49
N LEU A 1248 17.85 -20.53 16.77
CA LEU A 1248 16.99 -21.19 17.75
C LEU A 1248 16.22 -20.14 18.56
N CYS A 1249 14.97 -20.44 18.90
CA CYS A 1249 14.11 -19.58 19.72
C CYS A 1249 13.26 -20.42 20.69
N SER A 1250 13.11 -19.98 21.94
CA SER A 1250 12.21 -20.59 22.92
C SER A 1250 10.83 -19.91 22.86
N ALA A 1251 9.76 -20.71 22.88
CA ALA A 1251 8.38 -20.24 23.02
C ALA A 1251 7.84 -20.73 24.37
N GLU A 1252 7.87 -19.83 25.36
CA GLU A 1252 7.40 -20.05 26.75
C GLU A 1252 7.98 -21.31 27.41
N ASP A 1253 9.19 -21.73 27.02
CA ASP A 1253 9.83 -22.96 27.47
C ASP A 1253 9.01 -24.25 27.27
N ARG A 1254 7.93 -24.17 26.47
CA ARG A 1254 7.10 -25.30 26.08
C ARG A 1254 7.55 -25.87 24.74
N TYR A 1255 7.99 -24.98 23.84
CA TYR A 1255 8.48 -25.36 22.52
C TYR A 1255 9.81 -24.68 22.22
N VAL A 1256 10.64 -25.37 21.43
CA VAL A 1256 11.82 -24.80 20.79
C VAL A 1256 11.54 -24.71 19.29
N LEU A 1257 11.95 -23.61 18.68
CA LEU A 1257 11.84 -23.36 17.25
C LEU A 1257 13.24 -23.33 16.65
N SER A 1258 13.49 -24.07 15.57
CA SER A 1258 14.78 -24.05 14.87
C SER A 1258 14.62 -23.60 13.42
N GLY A 1259 15.40 -22.61 13.00
CA GLY A 1259 15.44 -22.11 11.63
C GLY A 1259 16.55 -22.78 10.81
N ALA A 1260 16.25 -23.13 9.56
CA ALA A 1260 17.19 -23.76 8.64
C ALA A 1260 17.96 -22.76 7.77
N GLY A 1261 19.07 -23.23 7.19
CA GLY A 1261 19.78 -22.57 6.09
C GLY A 1261 18.98 -22.50 4.78
N ARG A 1262 19.63 -22.02 3.72
CA ARG A 1262 18.98 -21.70 2.44
C ARG A 1262 18.49 -22.93 1.68
N GLU A 1263 19.10 -24.10 1.88
CA GLU A 1263 18.71 -25.29 1.11
C GLU A 1263 17.35 -25.85 1.54
N GLU A 1264 17.00 -25.72 2.83
CA GLU A 1264 15.68 -26.13 3.34
C GLU A 1264 14.74 -24.94 3.59
N GLY A 1265 15.22 -23.87 4.22
CA GLY A 1265 14.44 -22.66 4.50
C GLY A 1265 13.20 -22.87 5.36
N LYS A 1266 13.16 -23.90 6.20
CA LYS A 1266 12.02 -24.24 7.09
C LYS A 1266 12.31 -23.95 8.55
N ILE A 1267 11.23 -23.87 9.34
CA ILE A 1267 11.24 -23.79 10.79
C ILE A 1267 10.72 -25.13 11.34
N ALA A 1268 11.46 -25.76 12.24
CA ALA A 1268 11.00 -26.97 12.94
C ALA A 1268 10.61 -26.65 14.38
N ILE A 1269 9.51 -27.24 14.86
CA ILE A 1269 8.92 -26.98 16.18
C ILE A 1269 9.07 -28.22 17.05
N TRP A 1270 9.80 -28.08 18.13
CA TRP A 1270 10.20 -29.15 19.05
C TRP A 1270 9.46 -29.02 20.37
N LYS A 1271 8.98 -30.14 20.91
CA LYS A 1271 8.53 -30.23 22.30
C LYS A 1271 9.74 -30.34 23.21
N VAL A 1272 9.71 -29.60 24.32
CA VAL A 1272 10.79 -29.60 25.30
C VAL A 1272 10.78 -30.86 26.17
N GLU A 1273 9.58 -31.37 26.51
CA GLU A 1273 9.40 -32.57 27.36
C GLU A 1273 9.92 -33.85 26.71
#